data_AF-A0A1H3F6G9-F1
#
_entry.id   AF-A0A1H3F6G9-F1
#
_cell.length_a   1.000
_cell.length_b   1.000
_cell.length_c   1.000
_cell.angle_alpha   90.00
_cell.angle_beta   90.00
_cell.angle_gamma   90.00
#
_symmetry.space_group_name_H-M   'P 1'
#
loop_
_entity.id
_entity.type
_entity.pdbx_description
1 polymer ?
#
loop_
_entity_poly.entity_id
_entity_poly.type
_entity_poly.pdbx_seq_one_letter_code
_entity_poly.pdbx_strand_id
1 'polypeptide(L)'
;MKRIVGQILIFALFISSFYSAVPAEKVFADSGSKRYEAEAAILENASVTDAVYVDMSNEASSITWDTVSASVYANYNLNIKYSSSASGIVKLHVNGQEVASFTTGQEGTQENSVWSDLNAIVTLHPGTNVILLTSEGKGGPLVDYLDVTPFTKFIEGESGHGTTHVNHTFGANTAAAPGFSGTGYVIIPGGRTPPAYLLWDNISIAETGSYTLKFRYNNADNGARPVNLKVNDVEVPGFTGASTGAWSNWQLQEIKNVTLNAGTNSIKIEPKLTAAGLTAAMPNIDRIEIHPESIPVIGDQIFRTTTFEADDVDPVIAATPVGANLVTPLLDGKPVDPSSNTAVTLTEENGNRMAQVTIPARSTGTIGFPFHSSWTTPVSMNSYTIEANLMFKDQKANYLFNLVNGSGSLHNPMLVFGMDGKMYARSDNSANGALAARTDWEINTSYKIKMIAHVDTKSYDLYLNDTQIVNNEPMKNENYSSGLKAFYLQVKDGPHEETAVIVDNIKLSGSNEAGSAPVVNPNPGEYYIDFPYIGEPVDYYVSPSGLDTNDGLTPETAFKNIQTAAALTNPGDTVYIMPGTYTASNTSYGSEWLKITRSGAKNKNTGETAYITYKAYDFNNKPKLKLADNVPGIWNMVDIQANYIIIDGLEVEGNNMNISLEQAEANYEHKIAGGSNWAEYAKTNTNGINVKGHHIIVKNSYVHHMAGGGIGGAGDYMWFDHNISHSNSWYSMHATSGMGSINNVSFDDNTADYKIIMSNNIIYDNEAKVKWEKTKGYSDGNGIIFDVDDGYYGKKLAFNNIVYNNGGGGIHIYRSNNVHVINNTIYHNSRSPHLKYPNMDAQSSDNSILINNISIARDEEGEYANLNSGWNNMFANNIYGGNVRFLDQNEQVINPKFVNVSQANGSFDFTLQADSPAIDTGTREIFSKLPRIAEGFGDEVGIDSPFSKDFLGNDRPYAGVGSNNRIDIGAYETEYNNPEYLVDDSIEFKTPIPDEILKAKASKGTPELDGEIDEIWSTTESFQAMKISDPTKAAPMATMRLLWDEHNLYVLAEVEDDNLSVRGANLWEHDSMEFFMDENNGNSTAFQLDDGHYRVNYENLRTGGSRGKGINASSFSSAAKVVDGGYIIEAKLPLTTITGSVGKVIGFDAGASDDNNDDGIRDNATMWSNQRFNSHESTEWYGDVTFVEAGDLPTTPGPAPTPVVEGSMIQLTPTLTGNTAKAELSQELLDDLLKQAESDARGEKNVRIKLNPIANAKSYSQSLPAQMSRKAMARSH
;
A
#
# COMPACT_ATOMS: atom_id res chain seq x y z
N MET A 1 -82.87 38.92 35.28
CA MET A 1 -84.08 39.29 34.51
C MET A 1 -84.05 38.51 33.21
N LYS A 2 -84.95 37.51 33.08
CA LYS A 2 -86.02 37.43 32.04
C LYS A 2 -85.46 37.10 30.64
N ARG A 3 -85.77 35.95 29.99
CA ARG A 3 -87.05 35.20 29.88
C ARG A 3 -86.78 33.85 29.15
N ILE A 4 -87.31 32.71 29.63
CA ILE A 4 -88.42 31.90 29.03
C ILE A 4 -87.89 30.67 28.28
N VAL A 5 -88.41 29.42 28.33
CA VAL A 5 -89.29 28.58 29.18
C VAL A 5 -89.42 27.24 28.42
N GLY A 6 -89.55 26.12 29.13
CA GLY A 6 -90.18 24.88 28.63
C GLY A 6 -89.28 23.64 28.71
N GLN A 7 -89.17 22.94 29.84
CA GLN A 7 -90.05 21.84 30.33
C GLN A 7 -89.84 20.52 29.56
N ILE A 8 -89.82 19.29 30.09
CA ILE A 8 -90.06 18.68 31.42
C ILE A 8 -89.65 17.19 31.31
N LEU A 9 -89.03 16.64 32.37
CA LEU A 9 -89.33 15.36 33.04
C LEU A 9 -89.74 14.11 32.18
N ILE A 10 -89.01 12.98 32.33
CA ILE A 10 -89.53 11.66 32.82
C ILE A 10 -88.55 10.48 32.53
N PHE A 11 -88.23 9.77 33.63
CA PHE A 11 -88.00 8.33 33.84
C PHE A 11 -86.78 7.54 33.31
N ALA A 12 -86.17 6.89 34.30
CA ALA A 12 -85.50 5.61 34.23
C ALA A 12 -86.37 4.51 33.59
N LEU A 13 -85.84 3.85 32.57
CA LEU A 13 -86.02 2.43 32.21
C LEU A 13 -85.26 2.19 30.91
N PHE A 14 -84.03 1.69 31.00
CA PHE A 14 -83.43 0.64 30.15
C PHE A 14 -81.97 0.46 30.59
N ILE A 15 -81.82 -0.06 31.81
CA ILE A 15 -80.71 -0.97 32.10
C ILE A 15 -81.09 -2.31 31.46
N SER A 16 -80.09 -2.94 30.84
CA SER A 16 -80.03 -4.29 30.27
C SER A 16 -80.25 -4.42 28.76
N SER A 17 -79.29 -5.16 28.16
CA SER A 17 -79.17 -5.66 26.78
C SER A 17 -78.76 -4.66 25.69
N PHE A 18 -77.48 -4.30 25.66
CA PHE A 18 -76.54 -4.90 24.70
C PHE A 18 -75.18 -5.01 25.39
N TYR A 19 -74.83 -6.23 25.80
CA TYR A 19 -73.44 -6.61 25.96
C TYR A 19 -72.78 -6.42 24.59
N SER A 20 -72.01 -5.35 24.37
CA SER A 20 -70.86 -5.46 23.49
C SER A 20 -69.77 -6.03 24.38
N ALA A 21 -69.43 -7.29 24.14
CA ALA A 21 -68.35 -7.98 24.81
C ALA A 21 -67.12 -7.08 24.80
N VAL A 22 -66.45 -6.96 25.94
CA VAL A 22 -65.04 -6.57 26.00
C VAL A 22 -64.33 -7.43 24.96
N PRO A 23 -63.58 -6.86 24.00
CA PRO A 23 -62.91 -7.67 22.98
C PRO A 23 -61.99 -8.63 23.71
N ALA A 24 -62.10 -9.91 23.37
CA ALA A 24 -61.44 -11.01 24.06
C ALA A 24 -59.93 -10.97 23.79
N GLU A 25 -59.20 -10.11 24.50
CA GLU A 25 -57.74 -10.23 24.62
C GLU A 25 -57.44 -11.60 25.24
N LYS A 26 -56.97 -12.55 24.42
CA LYS A 26 -56.51 -13.84 24.91
C LYS A 26 -55.02 -13.76 25.17
N VAL A 27 -54.66 -13.37 26.39
CA VAL A 27 -53.27 -13.38 26.84
C VAL A 27 -52.82 -14.83 27.05
N PHE A 28 -51.89 -15.32 26.24
CA PHE A 28 -51.20 -16.56 26.52
C PHE A 28 -50.10 -16.26 27.55
N ALA A 29 -50.36 -16.57 28.82
CA ALA A 29 -49.45 -16.24 29.93
C ALA A 29 -47.98 -16.69 29.67
N ASP A 30 -47.05 -15.84 30.12
CA ASP A 30 -45.57 -15.97 30.14
C ASP A 30 -44.77 -15.97 28.82
N SER A 31 -45.39 -16.06 27.63
CA SER A 31 -44.65 -16.03 26.35
C SER A 31 -44.32 -14.61 25.83
N GLY A 32 -45.09 -13.60 26.24
CA GLY A 32 -45.07 -12.25 25.67
C GLY A 32 -45.90 -12.10 24.39
N SER A 33 -46.47 -13.18 23.87
CA SER A 33 -47.37 -13.19 22.70
C SER A 33 -48.80 -12.82 23.10
N LYS A 34 -49.46 -12.01 22.26
CA LYS A 34 -50.86 -11.56 22.44
C LYS A 34 -51.66 -11.80 21.17
N ARG A 35 -52.86 -12.36 21.30
CA ARG A 35 -53.81 -12.50 20.20
C ARG A 35 -54.88 -11.40 20.23
N TYR A 36 -55.17 -10.85 19.05
CA TYR A 36 -56.25 -9.91 18.80
C TYR A 36 -57.16 -10.48 17.71
N GLU A 37 -58.39 -10.84 18.08
CA GLU A 37 -59.37 -11.39 17.13
C GLU A 37 -59.80 -10.29 16.13
N ALA A 38 -60.00 -10.64 14.86
CA ALA A 38 -60.33 -9.67 13.81
C ALA A 38 -61.77 -9.16 13.93
N GLU A 39 -62.72 -10.00 14.37
CA GLU A 39 -64.13 -9.61 14.57
C GLU A 39 -64.33 -8.63 15.73
N ALA A 40 -63.30 -8.41 16.54
CA ALA A 40 -63.26 -7.44 17.62
C ALA A 40 -62.66 -6.07 17.22
N ALA A 41 -62.16 -5.95 15.98
CA ALA A 41 -61.51 -4.75 15.46
C ALA A 41 -62.50 -3.72 14.89
N ILE A 42 -62.01 -2.52 14.57
CA ILE A 42 -62.78 -1.50 13.85
C ILE A 42 -62.74 -1.83 12.35
N LEU A 43 -63.92 -1.98 11.73
CA LEU A 43 -64.08 -2.41 10.34
C LEU A 43 -64.57 -1.26 9.45
N GLU A 44 -63.99 -1.12 8.26
CA GLU A 44 -64.48 -0.22 7.21
C GLU A 44 -64.61 -0.99 5.89
N ASN A 45 -65.77 -0.91 5.24
CA ASN A 45 -66.13 -1.72 4.06
C ASN A 45 -65.90 -3.24 4.21
N ALA A 46 -65.81 -3.76 5.44
CA ALA A 46 -65.62 -5.18 5.75
C ALA A 46 -66.77 -5.70 6.64
N SER A 47 -66.96 -7.02 6.72
CA SER A 47 -68.05 -7.62 7.52
C SER A 47 -67.64 -8.90 8.24
N VAL A 48 -68.15 -9.11 9.46
CA VAL A 48 -68.00 -10.35 10.22
C VAL A 48 -68.89 -11.44 9.63
N THR A 49 -68.37 -12.65 9.47
CA THR A 49 -69.10 -13.83 8.98
C THR A 49 -69.72 -14.66 10.11
N ASP A 50 -70.67 -15.54 9.77
CA ASP A 50 -71.31 -16.46 10.73
C ASP A 50 -70.33 -17.45 11.39
N ALA A 51 -69.14 -17.61 10.82
CA ALA A 51 -68.09 -18.51 11.29
C ALA A 51 -66.99 -17.79 12.10
N VAL A 52 -67.24 -16.54 12.53
CA VAL A 52 -66.40 -15.76 13.46
C VAL A 52 -65.02 -15.43 12.86
N TYR A 53 -65.03 -14.77 11.70
CA TYR A 53 -63.87 -14.12 11.06
C TYR A 53 -64.35 -12.96 10.16
N VAL A 54 -63.45 -12.09 9.71
CA VAL A 54 -63.76 -10.88 8.91
C VAL A 54 -63.55 -11.12 7.42
N ASP A 55 -64.51 -10.72 6.59
CA ASP A 55 -64.44 -10.74 5.13
C ASP A 55 -64.05 -9.35 4.58
N MET A 56 -62.88 -9.26 3.93
CA MET A 56 -62.36 -8.04 3.29
C MET A 56 -62.51 -8.03 1.75
N SER A 57 -63.46 -8.78 1.19
CA SER A 57 -63.58 -8.93 -0.28
C SER A 57 -64.11 -7.68 -1.02
N ASN A 58 -64.68 -6.70 -0.32
CA ASN A 58 -65.15 -5.46 -0.93
C ASN A 58 -63.99 -4.54 -1.34
N GLU A 59 -64.27 -3.55 -2.20
CA GLU A 59 -63.25 -2.55 -2.54
C GLU A 59 -62.89 -1.69 -1.32
N ALA A 60 -61.59 -1.50 -1.09
CA ALA A 60 -61.06 -0.67 -0.02
C ALA A 60 -61.57 -1.08 1.38
N SER A 61 -61.61 -2.39 1.64
CA SER A 61 -61.88 -2.93 2.98
C SER A 61 -60.67 -2.76 3.89
N SER A 62 -60.92 -2.45 5.18
CA SER A 62 -59.87 -2.36 6.20
C SER A 62 -60.28 -2.91 7.57
N ILE A 63 -59.27 -3.35 8.33
CA ILE A 63 -59.37 -3.81 9.71
C ILE A 63 -58.38 -3.00 10.56
N THR A 64 -58.86 -2.33 11.62
CA THR A 64 -58.00 -1.55 12.54
C THR A 64 -58.07 -2.11 13.96
N TRP A 65 -56.92 -2.53 14.49
CA TRP A 65 -56.72 -2.84 15.90
C TRP A 65 -56.06 -1.63 16.59
N ASP A 66 -56.83 -0.87 17.35
CA ASP A 66 -56.40 0.39 18.00
C ASP A 66 -55.93 0.21 19.46
N THR A 67 -55.92 -1.03 19.96
CA THR A 67 -55.52 -1.38 21.33
C THR A 67 -54.32 -2.33 21.40
N VAL A 68 -53.52 -2.44 20.35
CA VAL A 68 -52.38 -3.37 20.31
C VAL A 68 -51.29 -2.87 21.24
N SER A 69 -50.97 -3.63 22.29
CA SER A 69 -50.08 -3.16 23.35
C SER A 69 -48.72 -3.85 23.34
N ALA A 70 -47.66 -3.06 23.27
CA ALA A 70 -46.27 -3.50 23.40
C ALA A 70 -45.69 -3.05 24.75
N SER A 71 -44.88 -3.90 25.38
CA SER A 71 -44.28 -3.64 26.69
C SER A 71 -42.97 -2.86 26.61
N VAL A 72 -42.27 -2.96 25.47
CA VAL A 72 -40.98 -2.33 25.22
C VAL A 72 -40.92 -1.83 23.79
N TYR A 73 -40.03 -0.87 23.55
CA TYR A 73 -39.73 -0.39 22.20
C TYR A 73 -38.85 -1.45 21.52
N ALA A 74 -39.43 -2.31 20.67
CA ALA A 74 -38.71 -3.43 20.06
C ALA A 74 -39.40 -3.89 18.76
N ASN A 75 -38.73 -4.80 18.05
CA ASN A 75 -39.32 -5.49 16.92
C ASN A 75 -40.27 -6.59 17.40
N TYR A 76 -41.48 -6.62 16.82
CA TYR A 76 -42.51 -7.61 17.03
C TYR A 76 -42.82 -8.31 15.71
N ASN A 77 -43.01 -9.63 15.76
CA ASN A 77 -43.65 -10.37 14.70
C ASN A 77 -45.16 -10.15 14.79
N LEU A 78 -45.73 -9.55 13.76
CA LEU A 78 -47.16 -9.50 13.50
C LEU A 78 -47.52 -10.64 12.57
N ASN A 79 -48.26 -11.62 13.09
CA ASN A 79 -48.74 -12.77 12.36
C ASN A 79 -50.24 -12.63 12.15
N ILE A 80 -50.66 -12.45 10.90
CA ILE A 80 -52.07 -12.30 10.53
C ILE A 80 -52.54 -13.62 9.92
N LYS A 81 -53.53 -14.24 10.56
CA LYS A 81 -54.13 -15.48 10.07
C LYS A 81 -55.19 -15.16 9.01
N TYR A 82 -54.99 -15.68 7.80
CA TYR A 82 -55.82 -15.32 6.66
C TYR A 82 -56.18 -16.51 5.76
N SER A 83 -57.21 -16.35 4.93
CA SER A 83 -57.56 -17.26 3.84
C SER A 83 -58.05 -16.44 2.64
N SER A 84 -57.62 -16.76 1.42
CA SER A 84 -58.06 -16.02 0.22
C SER A 84 -58.37 -16.92 -0.97
N SER A 85 -59.37 -16.51 -1.76
CA SER A 85 -59.83 -17.20 -2.98
C SER A 85 -59.26 -16.59 -4.26
N ALA A 86 -58.67 -15.39 -4.16
CA ALA A 86 -58.02 -14.67 -5.24
C ALA A 86 -56.72 -14.04 -4.72
N SER A 87 -55.79 -13.81 -5.63
CA SER A 87 -54.60 -13.03 -5.29
C SER A 87 -54.96 -11.54 -5.24
N GLY A 88 -54.55 -10.87 -4.17
CA GLY A 88 -54.75 -9.44 -3.96
C GLY A 88 -53.65 -8.85 -3.10
N ILE A 89 -53.50 -7.53 -3.14
CA ILE A 89 -52.50 -6.82 -2.33
C ILE A 89 -53.15 -6.39 -1.02
N VAL A 90 -52.45 -6.67 0.08
CA VAL A 90 -52.83 -6.25 1.41
C VAL A 90 -51.68 -5.46 2.03
N LYS A 91 -51.98 -4.28 2.57
CA LYS A 91 -51.00 -3.38 3.17
C LYS A 91 -51.20 -3.28 4.67
N LEU A 92 -50.11 -3.43 5.40
CA LEU A 92 -50.04 -3.31 6.85
C LEU A 92 -49.45 -1.97 7.23
N HIS A 93 -50.18 -1.24 8.06
CA HIS A 93 -49.76 0.03 8.63
C HIS A 93 -49.66 -0.07 10.14
N VAL A 94 -48.65 0.57 10.71
CA VAL A 94 -48.41 0.68 12.15
C VAL A 94 -48.30 2.15 12.49
N ASN A 95 -49.16 2.63 13.39
CA ASN A 95 -49.22 4.03 13.82
C ASN A 95 -49.29 5.02 12.63
N GLY A 96 -49.96 4.63 11.55
CA GLY A 96 -50.12 5.44 10.33
C GLY A 96 -49.05 5.23 9.25
N GLN A 97 -47.94 4.55 9.55
CA GLN A 97 -46.89 4.24 8.57
C GLN A 97 -47.14 2.90 7.89
N GLU A 98 -47.08 2.82 6.55
CA GLU A 98 -47.01 1.53 5.84
C GLU A 98 -45.68 0.85 6.19
N VAL A 99 -45.74 -0.39 6.69
CA VAL A 99 -44.57 -1.16 7.13
C VAL A 99 -44.40 -2.46 6.37
N ALA A 100 -45.48 -3.01 5.81
CA ALA A 100 -45.38 -4.19 4.97
C ALA A 100 -46.48 -4.23 3.91
N SER A 101 -46.16 -4.85 2.77
CA SER A 101 -47.09 -5.17 1.70
C SER A 101 -47.03 -6.66 1.41
N PHE A 102 -48.18 -7.28 1.21
CA PHE A 102 -48.32 -8.72 0.99
C PHE A 102 -49.15 -8.99 -0.26
N THR A 103 -48.73 -9.98 -1.04
CA THR A 103 -49.57 -10.59 -2.09
C THR A 103 -50.18 -11.86 -1.52
N THR A 104 -51.50 -11.90 -1.38
CA THR A 104 -52.21 -13.08 -0.87
C THR A 104 -52.22 -14.20 -1.91
N GLY A 105 -52.09 -15.45 -1.44
CA GLY A 105 -52.20 -16.66 -2.28
C GLY A 105 -53.64 -17.09 -2.53
N GLN A 106 -53.85 -17.99 -3.51
CA GLN A 106 -55.14 -18.70 -3.66
C GLN A 106 -55.14 -19.96 -2.80
N GLU A 107 -55.55 -19.82 -1.55
CA GLU A 107 -55.41 -20.86 -0.54
C GLU A 107 -56.75 -21.56 -0.25
N GLY A 108 -57.87 -20.83 -0.26
CA GLY A 108 -59.18 -21.39 0.04
C GLY A 108 -60.35 -20.50 -0.41
N THR A 109 -61.58 -20.97 -0.23
CA THR A 109 -62.81 -20.18 -0.49
C THR A 109 -63.58 -19.99 0.80
N GLN A 110 -64.56 -19.09 0.84
CA GLN A 110 -65.44 -18.92 2.00
C GLN A 110 -66.14 -20.23 2.42
N GLU A 111 -66.42 -21.13 1.47
CA GLU A 111 -67.03 -22.44 1.73
C GLU A 111 -66.02 -23.53 2.13
N ASN A 112 -64.73 -23.36 1.83
CA ASN A 112 -63.63 -24.29 2.12
C ASN A 112 -62.35 -23.49 2.44
N SER A 113 -62.30 -22.89 3.63
CA SER A 113 -61.17 -22.06 4.06
C SER A 113 -59.94 -22.93 4.34
N VAL A 114 -58.82 -22.62 3.66
CA VAL A 114 -57.47 -23.08 4.05
C VAL A 114 -56.75 -21.85 4.57
N TRP A 115 -56.26 -21.92 5.79
CA TRP A 115 -55.68 -20.78 6.49
C TRP A 115 -54.16 -20.77 6.40
N SER A 116 -53.58 -19.63 6.05
CA SER A 116 -52.13 -19.37 6.11
C SER A 116 -51.83 -18.07 6.83
N ASP A 117 -50.55 -17.71 6.85
CA ASP A 117 -50.01 -16.69 7.74
C ASP A 117 -49.30 -15.60 6.93
N LEU A 118 -49.67 -14.34 7.16
CA LEU A 118 -48.87 -13.19 6.73
C LEU A 118 -48.02 -12.73 7.92
N ASN A 119 -46.70 -12.70 7.75
CA ASN A 119 -45.78 -12.30 8.81
C ASN A 119 -45.07 -11.00 8.45
N ALA A 120 -45.02 -10.05 9.39
CA ALA A 120 -44.16 -8.86 9.30
C ALA A 120 -43.40 -8.64 10.59
N ILE A 121 -42.14 -8.23 10.48
CA ILE A 121 -41.35 -7.80 11.64
C ILE A 121 -41.37 -6.28 11.68
N VAL A 122 -42.11 -5.73 12.64
CA VAL A 122 -42.35 -4.28 12.75
C VAL A 122 -41.89 -3.76 14.10
N THR A 123 -41.45 -2.51 14.18
CA THR A 123 -41.15 -1.87 15.46
C THR A 123 -42.44 -1.36 16.09
N LEU A 124 -42.72 -1.72 17.35
CA LEU A 124 -43.84 -1.20 18.12
C LEU A 124 -43.34 -0.31 19.27
N HIS A 125 -44.09 0.75 19.58
CA HIS A 125 -43.79 1.66 20.68
C HIS A 125 -44.35 1.11 22.00
N PRO A 126 -43.71 1.37 23.17
CA PRO A 126 -44.27 1.01 24.47
C PRO A 126 -45.67 1.62 24.65
N GLY A 127 -46.59 0.82 25.17
CA GLY A 127 -48.00 1.21 25.29
C GLY A 127 -48.81 0.79 24.08
N THR A 128 -49.83 1.58 23.76
CA THR A 128 -50.80 1.27 22.70
C THR A 128 -50.31 1.72 21.33
N ASN A 129 -50.45 0.83 20.35
CA ASN A 129 -50.16 1.02 18.94
C ASN A 129 -51.44 0.76 18.14
N VAL A 130 -51.56 1.44 17.00
CA VAL A 130 -52.63 1.24 16.03
C VAL A 130 -52.09 0.39 14.88
N ILE A 131 -52.71 -0.77 14.65
CA ILE A 131 -52.38 -1.66 13.54
C ILE A 131 -53.54 -1.63 12.56
N LEU A 132 -53.27 -1.25 11.32
CA LEU A 132 -54.26 -1.13 10.26
C LEU A 132 -53.89 -2.05 9.09
N LEU A 133 -54.80 -2.94 8.72
CA LEU A 133 -54.70 -3.79 7.54
C LEU A 133 -55.68 -3.31 6.48
N THR A 134 -55.22 -3.09 5.26
CA THR A 134 -56.03 -2.57 4.14
C THR A 134 -55.89 -3.45 2.90
N SER A 135 -56.96 -3.59 2.13
CA SER A 135 -56.97 -4.31 0.85
C SER A 135 -57.01 -3.33 -0.33
N GLU A 136 -56.28 -3.65 -1.41
CA GLU A 136 -56.34 -2.91 -2.66
C GLU A 136 -57.23 -3.62 -3.69
N GLY A 137 -58.21 -2.90 -4.25
CA GLY A 137 -59.13 -3.44 -5.27
C GLY A 137 -60.18 -4.41 -4.73
N LYS A 138 -60.79 -5.22 -5.62
CA LYS A 138 -61.75 -6.28 -5.23
C LYS A 138 -61.02 -7.57 -4.91
N GLY A 139 -61.47 -8.29 -3.88
CA GLY A 139 -60.97 -9.64 -3.56
C GLY A 139 -59.95 -9.72 -2.43
N GLY A 140 -60.04 -8.86 -1.41
CA GLY A 140 -59.25 -8.99 -0.18
C GLY A 140 -59.56 -10.29 0.60
N PRO A 141 -58.67 -10.69 1.54
CA PRO A 141 -58.74 -11.98 2.21
C PRO A 141 -59.84 -12.04 3.29
N LEU A 142 -60.14 -13.26 3.71
CA LEU A 142 -60.77 -13.53 5.01
C LEU A 142 -59.67 -13.45 6.08
N VAL A 143 -59.94 -12.80 7.21
CA VAL A 143 -58.98 -12.60 8.31
C VAL A 143 -59.59 -13.08 9.63
N ASP A 144 -58.85 -13.96 10.32
CA ASP A 144 -59.27 -14.55 11.61
C ASP A 144 -58.72 -13.75 12.79
N TYR A 145 -57.40 -13.68 12.95
CA TYR A 145 -56.77 -12.94 14.05
C TYR A 145 -55.41 -12.35 13.69
N LEU A 146 -54.93 -11.46 14.56
CA LEU A 146 -53.58 -10.93 14.61
C LEU A 146 -52.88 -11.44 15.89
N ASP A 147 -51.82 -12.21 15.74
CA ASP A 147 -50.89 -12.55 16.82
C ASP A 147 -49.71 -11.57 16.82
N VAL A 148 -49.43 -11.01 17.99
CA VAL A 148 -48.36 -10.04 18.23
C VAL A 148 -47.37 -10.65 19.19
N THR A 149 -46.17 -10.97 18.69
CA THR A 149 -45.15 -11.66 19.48
C THR A 149 -43.84 -10.90 19.40
N PRO A 150 -43.13 -10.62 20.52
CA PRO A 150 -41.79 -10.05 20.46
C PRO A 150 -40.89 -10.88 19.53
N PHE A 151 -40.30 -10.25 18.52
CA PHE A 151 -39.43 -10.96 17.57
C PHE A 151 -38.11 -11.37 18.22
N THR A 152 -37.59 -10.48 19.08
CA THR A 152 -36.44 -10.73 19.93
C THR A 152 -36.90 -10.74 21.39
N LYS A 153 -36.53 -11.79 22.13
CA LYS A 153 -36.76 -11.83 23.58
C LYS A 153 -35.51 -11.36 24.30
N PHE A 154 -35.65 -10.30 25.10
CA PHE A 154 -34.59 -9.78 25.96
C PHE A 154 -34.75 -10.33 27.38
N ILE A 155 -33.64 -10.77 27.95
CA ILE A 155 -33.55 -11.22 29.34
C ILE A 155 -32.41 -10.44 29.98
N GLU A 156 -32.74 -9.47 30.80
CA GLU A 156 -31.74 -8.75 31.59
C GLU A 156 -31.05 -9.73 32.54
N GLY A 157 -29.73 -9.59 32.65
CA GLY A 157 -28.89 -10.46 33.46
C GLY A 157 -29.26 -10.36 34.93
N GLU A 158 -29.61 -9.16 35.40
CA GLU A 158 -29.89 -8.85 36.80
C GLU A 158 -31.33 -9.11 37.27
N SER A 159 -32.28 -9.23 36.34
CA SER A 159 -33.72 -9.27 36.66
C SER A 159 -34.51 -10.38 35.97
N GLY A 160 -33.85 -11.29 35.25
CA GLY A 160 -34.49 -12.36 34.49
C GLY A 160 -35.38 -13.29 35.34
N HIS A 161 -36.69 -13.17 35.14
CA HIS A 161 -37.80 -13.84 35.83
C HIS A 161 -37.60 -15.37 35.95
N GLY A 162 -37.50 -15.92 37.18
CA GLY A 162 -37.23 -17.35 37.40
C GLY A 162 -36.80 -17.73 38.83
N THR A 163 -35.51 -17.98 39.10
CA THR A 163 -34.95 -18.26 40.44
C THR A 163 -33.45 -17.87 40.59
N THR A 164 -32.93 -18.00 41.83
CA THR A 164 -31.66 -17.54 42.44
C THR A 164 -30.35 -17.83 41.67
N HIS A 165 -29.71 -16.79 41.12
CA HIS A 165 -28.28 -16.82 40.77
C HIS A 165 -27.41 -17.18 42.00
N VAL A 166 -26.29 -17.88 41.81
CA VAL A 166 -25.42 -18.32 42.92
C VAL A 166 -24.07 -17.63 42.88
N ASN A 167 -23.61 -17.12 44.04
CA ASN A 167 -22.28 -16.51 44.25
C ASN A 167 -21.92 -15.39 43.24
N HIS A 168 -22.90 -14.53 42.93
CA HIS A 168 -22.79 -13.39 42.02
C HIS A 168 -22.84 -12.06 42.79
N THR A 169 -22.62 -10.94 42.09
CA THR A 169 -22.86 -9.58 42.60
C THR A 169 -23.50 -8.76 41.49
N PHE A 170 -24.48 -7.92 41.83
CA PHE A 170 -25.07 -6.98 40.88
C PHE A 170 -24.26 -5.67 40.85
N GLY A 171 -23.89 -5.25 39.64
CA GLY A 171 -23.36 -3.92 39.38
C GLY A 171 -24.49 -2.98 39.01
N ALA A 172 -24.64 -1.86 39.72
CA ALA A 172 -25.63 -0.81 39.42
C ALA A 172 -24.99 0.58 39.25
N ASN A 173 -23.66 0.65 39.22
CA ASN A 173 -22.91 1.91 39.31
C ASN A 173 -22.38 2.33 37.93
N THR A 174 -22.79 3.49 37.44
CA THR A 174 -22.40 4.05 36.14
C THR A 174 -20.90 4.34 36.03
N ALA A 175 -20.15 4.39 37.13
CA ALA A 175 -18.71 4.73 37.10
C ALA A 175 -17.77 3.55 36.77
N ALA A 176 -18.13 2.29 37.06
CA ALA A 176 -17.20 1.15 36.94
C ALA A 176 -17.29 0.44 35.58
N ALA A 177 -18.48 0.39 34.98
CA ALA A 177 -18.74 -0.19 33.67
C ALA A 177 -19.97 0.50 33.05
N PRO A 178 -19.86 1.76 32.57
CA PRO A 178 -20.99 2.47 31.98
C PRO A 178 -21.51 1.76 30.72
N GLY A 179 -22.79 1.93 30.39
CA GLY A 179 -23.38 1.49 29.11
C GLY A 179 -24.11 0.14 29.13
N PHE A 180 -24.40 -0.43 30.29
CA PHE A 180 -25.31 -1.59 30.46
C PHE A 180 -26.77 -1.22 30.11
N SER A 181 -27.62 -2.22 29.83
CA SER A 181 -29.07 -2.05 29.67
C SER A 181 -29.83 -2.31 30.96
N GLY A 182 -31.14 -2.02 30.96
CA GLY A 182 -31.98 -2.26 32.13
C GLY A 182 -31.51 -1.48 33.36
N THR A 183 -31.37 -2.19 34.48
CA THR A 183 -31.08 -1.59 35.80
C THR A 183 -29.68 -1.90 36.31
N GLY A 184 -28.94 -2.78 35.64
CA GLY A 184 -27.61 -3.19 36.07
C GLY A 184 -26.99 -4.27 35.18
N TYR A 185 -26.00 -4.96 35.74
CA TYR A 185 -25.37 -6.13 35.13
C TYR A 185 -24.90 -7.08 36.22
N VAL A 186 -24.52 -8.31 35.85
CA VAL A 186 -24.10 -9.36 36.78
C VAL A 186 -22.60 -9.63 36.70
N ILE A 187 -21.97 -9.70 37.88
CA ILE A 187 -20.56 -10.01 38.07
C ILE A 187 -20.45 -11.38 38.75
N ILE A 188 -19.65 -12.29 38.17
CA ILE A 188 -19.21 -13.52 38.82
C ILE A 188 -17.69 -13.47 39.03
N PRO A 189 -17.22 -13.19 40.27
CA PRO A 189 -15.81 -13.21 40.60
C PRO A 189 -15.27 -14.65 40.74
N GLY A 190 -13.99 -14.85 40.45
CA GLY A 190 -13.33 -16.15 40.62
C GLY A 190 -13.12 -16.56 42.08
N GLY A 191 -12.83 -17.84 42.32
CA GLY A 191 -12.44 -18.38 43.64
C GLY A 191 -13.59 -18.66 44.61
N ARG A 192 -14.81 -18.88 44.11
CA ARG A 192 -16.01 -19.16 44.93
C ARG A 192 -16.28 -20.66 45.09
N THR A 193 -16.75 -21.05 46.30
CA THR A 193 -17.26 -22.39 46.64
C THR A 193 -18.59 -22.25 47.40
N PRO A 194 -19.69 -22.91 46.99
CA PRO A 194 -19.86 -23.76 45.80
C PRO A 194 -19.67 -22.97 44.47
N PRO A 195 -19.52 -23.64 43.31
CA PRO A 195 -19.34 -22.96 42.03
C PRO A 195 -20.46 -21.95 41.75
N ALA A 196 -20.09 -20.73 41.39
CA ALA A 196 -21.03 -19.68 40.99
C ALA A 196 -21.70 -20.04 39.66
N TYR A 197 -22.93 -19.59 39.44
CA TYR A 197 -23.61 -19.71 38.14
C TYR A 197 -24.74 -18.71 38.01
N LEU A 198 -25.08 -18.35 36.77
CA LEU A 198 -26.33 -17.68 36.43
C LEU A 198 -27.27 -18.72 35.81
N LEU A 199 -28.53 -18.66 36.19
CA LEU A 199 -29.59 -19.55 35.75
C LEU A 199 -30.83 -18.69 35.46
N TRP A 200 -31.43 -18.93 34.31
CA TRP A 200 -32.71 -18.39 33.89
C TRP A 200 -33.60 -19.58 33.52
N ASP A 201 -34.54 -19.95 34.38
CA ASP A 201 -35.30 -21.21 34.30
C ASP A 201 -36.77 -21.03 33.93
N ASN A 202 -37.21 -19.80 33.63
CA ASN A 202 -38.57 -19.51 33.15
C ASN A 202 -38.60 -18.83 31.76
N ILE A 203 -37.81 -19.33 30.81
CA ILE A 203 -37.73 -18.76 29.46
C ILE A 203 -38.82 -19.38 28.59
N SER A 204 -39.98 -18.76 28.52
CA SER A 204 -41.07 -19.20 27.65
C SER A 204 -40.81 -18.86 26.18
N ILE A 205 -41.02 -19.82 25.28
CA ILE A 205 -40.88 -19.70 23.82
C ILE A 205 -42.17 -20.18 23.16
N ALA A 206 -42.62 -19.51 22.09
CA ALA A 206 -43.88 -19.84 21.42
C ALA A 206 -43.82 -21.18 20.67
N GLU A 207 -42.71 -21.45 19.97
CA GLU A 207 -42.57 -22.63 19.11
C GLU A 207 -41.21 -23.33 19.30
N THR A 208 -41.23 -24.66 19.26
CA THR A 208 -39.99 -25.46 19.27
C THR A 208 -39.21 -25.18 17.99
N GLY A 209 -37.93 -24.82 18.11
CA GLY A 209 -37.12 -24.47 16.95
C GLY A 209 -35.67 -24.21 17.30
N SER A 210 -34.91 -23.78 16.28
CA SER A 210 -33.53 -23.34 16.44
C SER A 210 -33.47 -21.84 16.66
N TYR A 211 -32.69 -21.41 17.63
CA TYR A 211 -32.56 -20.02 18.07
C TYR A 211 -31.08 -19.62 18.15
N THR A 212 -30.81 -18.34 17.91
CA THR A 212 -29.53 -17.70 18.23
C THR A 212 -29.66 -17.01 19.59
N LEU A 213 -28.73 -17.33 20.52
CA LEU A 213 -28.57 -16.64 21.79
C LEU A 213 -27.44 -15.60 21.66
N LYS A 214 -27.70 -14.33 21.95
CA LYS A 214 -26.68 -13.29 21.99
C LYS A 214 -26.48 -12.82 23.43
N PHE A 215 -25.27 -12.97 23.95
CA PHE A 215 -24.91 -12.50 25.28
C PHE A 215 -24.24 -11.14 25.18
N ARG A 216 -24.86 -10.10 25.75
CA ARG A 216 -24.22 -8.79 25.89
C ARG A 216 -23.31 -8.82 27.11
N TYR A 217 -22.03 -8.58 26.90
CA TYR A 217 -21.02 -8.70 27.95
C TYR A 217 -19.90 -7.67 27.81
N ASN A 218 -19.16 -7.45 28.90
CA ASN A 218 -17.87 -6.78 28.85
C ASN A 218 -16.79 -7.60 29.58
N ASN A 219 -15.54 -7.38 29.18
CA ASN A 219 -14.37 -8.00 29.76
C ASN A 219 -13.16 -7.11 29.46
N ALA A 220 -12.84 -6.16 30.35
CA ALA A 220 -11.72 -5.24 30.11
C ALA A 220 -10.35 -5.89 30.23
N ASP A 221 -10.26 -7.10 30.76
CA ASP A 221 -8.98 -7.81 30.88
C ASP A 221 -8.46 -8.24 29.51
N ASN A 222 -7.15 -8.37 29.38
CA ASN A 222 -6.47 -8.76 28.13
C ASN A 222 -6.65 -10.25 27.75
N GLY A 223 -7.41 -11.03 28.52
CA GLY A 223 -7.58 -12.47 28.33
C GLY A 223 -9.05 -12.89 28.23
N ALA A 224 -9.33 -13.91 27.42
CA ALA A 224 -10.68 -14.47 27.30
C ALA A 224 -11.12 -15.18 28.58
N ARG A 225 -12.40 -15.01 28.96
CA ARG A 225 -13.05 -15.65 30.11
C ARG A 225 -14.16 -16.59 29.63
N PRO A 226 -13.84 -17.80 29.15
CA PRO A 226 -14.83 -18.73 28.62
C PRO A 226 -15.72 -19.32 29.72
N VAL A 227 -16.97 -19.61 29.37
CA VAL A 227 -17.97 -20.16 30.30
C VAL A 227 -18.57 -21.46 29.75
N ASN A 228 -19.09 -22.31 30.62
CA ASN A 228 -19.91 -23.46 30.24
C ASN A 228 -21.36 -22.99 30.14
N LEU A 229 -21.91 -23.00 28.92
CA LEU A 229 -23.30 -22.66 28.64
C LEU A 229 -24.12 -23.96 28.55
N LYS A 230 -25.27 -23.99 29.24
CA LYS A 230 -26.24 -25.08 29.18
C LYS A 230 -27.62 -24.55 28.87
N VAL A 231 -28.35 -25.27 28.03
CA VAL A 231 -29.75 -24.96 27.66
C VAL A 231 -30.56 -26.23 27.90
N ASN A 232 -31.60 -26.14 28.74
CA ASN A 232 -32.37 -27.30 29.19
C ASN A 232 -31.46 -28.44 29.70
N ASP A 233 -30.44 -28.08 30.49
CA ASP A 233 -29.37 -28.95 31.03
C ASP A 233 -28.43 -29.61 30.00
N VAL A 234 -28.55 -29.27 28.71
CA VAL A 234 -27.64 -29.74 27.64
C VAL A 234 -26.55 -28.70 27.39
N GLU A 235 -25.29 -29.12 27.33
CA GLU A 235 -24.15 -28.21 27.08
C GLU A 235 -24.14 -27.70 25.64
N VAL A 236 -23.97 -26.38 25.48
CA VAL A 236 -23.92 -25.67 24.20
C VAL A 236 -22.56 -24.97 24.09
N PRO A 237 -21.69 -25.35 23.14
CA PRO A 237 -20.38 -24.74 22.98
C PRO A 237 -20.46 -23.34 22.33
N GLY A 238 -19.46 -22.50 22.55
CA GLY A 238 -19.23 -21.28 21.76
C GLY A 238 -19.07 -19.97 22.53
N PHE A 239 -19.35 -19.93 23.84
CA PHE A 239 -19.14 -18.72 24.64
C PHE A 239 -17.66 -18.60 25.05
N THR A 240 -16.93 -17.72 24.37
CA THR A 240 -15.49 -17.50 24.60
C THR A 240 -15.19 -16.39 25.62
N GLY A 241 -16.04 -15.37 25.73
CA GLY A 241 -15.83 -14.24 26.63
C GLY A 241 -14.54 -13.47 26.33
N ALA A 242 -14.28 -13.15 25.06
CA ALA A 242 -13.07 -12.45 24.61
C ALA A 242 -12.89 -11.07 25.30
N SER A 243 -11.70 -10.47 25.17
CA SER A 243 -11.47 -9.12 25.70
C SER A 243 -12.32 -8.09 24.93
N THR A 244 -12.97 -7.18 25.65
CA THR A 244 -13.64 -5.99 25.08
C THR A 244 -12.79 -4.72 25.20
N GLY A 245 -11.57 -4.84 25.76
CA GLY A 245 -10.57 -3.76 25.88
C GLY A 245 -10.85 -2.71 26.96
N ALA A 246 -12.10 -2.45 27.33
CA ALA A 246 -12.48 -1.52 28.40
C ALA A 246 -13.81 -1.93 29.07
N TRP A 247 -14.00 -1.56 30.34
CA TRP A 247 -15.24 -1.85 31.08
C TRP A 247 -16.45 -1.05 30.56
N SER A 248 -16.22 0.03 29.80
CA SER A 248 -17.27 0.76 29.08
C SER A 248 -17.68 0.09 27.76
N ASN A 249 -16.90 -0.87 27.26
CA ASN A 249 -17.11 -1.48 25.95
C ASN A 249 -17.92 -2.76 26.11
N TRP A 250 -19.18 -2.71 25.68
CA TRP A 250 -20.10 -3.85 25.68
C TRP A 250 -20.17 -4.47 24.29
N GLN A 251 -20.01 -5.79 24.20
CA GLN A 251 -20.08 -6.56 22.96
C GLN A 251 -21.16 -7.64 23.05
N LEU A 252 -21.66 -8.10 21.90
CA LEU A 252 -22.56 -9.24 21.79
C LEU A 252 -21.78 -10.48 21.33
N GLN A 253 -21.85 -11.56 22.10
CA GLN A 253 -21.39 -12.88 21.69
C GLN A 253 -22.57 -13.72 21.21
N GLU A 254 -22.59 -14.08 19.93
CA GLU A 254 -23.64 -14.91 19.32
C GLU A 254 -23.33 -16.41 19.43
N ILE A 255 -24.34 -17.19 19.84
CA ILE A 255 -24.34 -18.65 19.87
C ILE A 255 -25.51 -19.12 19.01
N LYS A 256 -25.20 -19.75 17.87
CA LYS A 256 -26.18 -20.21 16.87
C LYS A 256 -26.54 -21.68 17.07
N ASN A 257 -27.61 -22.11 16.41
CA ASN A 257 -28.17 -23.46 16.39
C ASN A 257 -28.60 -23.98 17.77
N VAL A 258 -29.15 -23.12 18.62
CA VAL A 258 -29.60 -23.49 19.96
C VAL A 258 -31.06 -23.94 19.92
N THR A 259 -31.32 -25.21 20.19
CA THR A 259 -32.70 -25.72 20.24
C THR A 259 -33.41 -25.27 21.52
N LEU A 260 -34.52 -24.53 21.36
CA LEU A 260 -35.48 -24.23 22.43
C LEU A 260 -36.82 -24.91 22.13
N ASN A 261 -37.50 -25.39 23.17
CA ASN A 261 -38.81 -26.03 23.07
C ASN A 261 -39.92 -25.00 23.22
N ALA A 262 -41.08 -25.24 22.59
CA ALA A 262 -42.31 -24.51 22.91
C ALA A 262 -42.63 -24.64 24.41
N GLY A 263 -43.03 -23.54 25.05
CA GLY A 263 -43.20 -23.43 26.49
C GLY A 263 -41.91 -23.03 27.20
N THR A 264 -41.79 -23.38 28.48
CA THR A 264 -40.70 -22.94 29.36
C THR A 264 -39.38 -23.68 29.12
N ASN A 265 -38.28 -22.93 29.04
CA ASN A 265 -36.91 -23.42 28.88
C ASN A 265 -36.00 -22.87 29.99
N SER A 266 -34.84 -23.51 30.18
CA SER A 266 -33.77 -23.02 31.05
C SER A 266 -32.49 -22.70 30.28
N ILE A 267 -31.81 -21.61 30.65
CA ILE A 267 -30.46 -21.25 30.23
C ILE A 267 -29.60 -21.09 31.48
N LYS A 268 -28.46 -21.76 31.53
CA LYS A 268 -27.50 -21.69 32.63
C LYS A 268 -26.11 -21.39 32.09
N ILE A 269 -25.40 -20.46 32.71
CA ILE A 269 -23.97 -20.25 32.48
C ILE A 269 -23.18 -20.41 33.77
N GLU A 270 -22.07 -21.13 33.70
CA GLU A 270 -21.19 -21.40 34.83
C GLU A 270 -19.72 -21.23 34.44
N PRO A 271 -18.84 -20.76 35.33
CA PRO A 271 -17.43 -20.57 35.04
C PRO A 271 -16.75 -21.91 34.79
N LYS A 272 -15.78 -21.93 33.86
CA LYS A 272 -14.88 -23.08 33.74
C LYS A 272 -14.07 -23.24 35.03
N LEU A 273 -13.88 -24.49 35.45
CA LEU A 273 -13.05 -24.80 36.61
C LEU A 273 -11.57 -24.66 36.22
N THR A 274 -10.79 -24.01 37.07
CA THR A 274 -9.33 -24.03 37.01
C THR A 274 -8.81 -25.45 37.27
N ALA A 275 -7.55 -25.73 36.93
CA ALA A 275 -6.91 -27.02 37.22
C ALA A 275 -6.95 -27.40 38.71
N ALA A 276 -7.10 -26.41 39.61
CA ALA A 276 -7.25 -26.60 41.06
C ALA A 276 -8.70 -26.82 41.52
N GLY A 277 -9.67 -26.92 40.60
CA GLY A 277 -11.09 -27.11 40.92
C GLY A 277 -11.81 -25.85 41.43
N LEU A 278 -11.16 -24.68 41.40
CA LEU A 278 -11.76 -23.39 41.75
C LEU A 278 -12.45 -22.76 40.54
N THR A 279 -13.51 -21.98 40.78
CA THR A 279 -14.21 -21.23 39.73
C THR A 279 -13.33 -20.12 39.15
N ALA A 280 -13.21 -20.05 37.83
CA ALA A 280 -12.65 -18.88 37.14
C ALA A 280 -13.63 -17.69 37.21
N ALA A 281 -13.13 -16.47 37.01
CA ALA A 281 -13.99 -15.30 36.84
C ALA A 281 -14.69 -15.35 35.47
N MET A 282 -15.93 -14.91 35.39
CA MET A 282 -16.67 -14.77 34.13
C MET A 282 -16.58 -13.34 33.60
N PRO A 283 -16.91 -13.09 32.32
CA PRO A 283 -17.21 -11.75 31.85
C PRO A 283 -18.40 -11.16 32.62
N ASN A 284 -18.51 -9.83 32.70
CA ASN A 284 -19.73 -9.25 33.26
C ASN A 284 -20.84 -9.40 32.23
N ILE A 285 -21.99 -9.91 32.67
CA ILE A 285 -23.12 -10.20 31.80
C ILE A 285 -24.20 -9.15 32.02
N ASP A 286 -24.55 -8.46 30.94
CA ASP A 286 -25.59 -7.44 30.93
C ASP A 286 -26.95 -8.06 30.61
N ARG A 287 -27.10 -8.64 29.41
CA ARG A 287 -28.36 -9.27 29.00
C ARG A 287 -28.16 -10.42 28.02
N ILE A 288 -29.22 -11.19 27.82
CA ILE A 288 -29.35 -12.21 26.77
C ILE A 288 -30.42 -11.76 25.77
N GLU A 289 -30.12 -11.87 24.48
CA GLU A 289 -31.08 -11.70 23.40
C GLU A 289 -31.32 -13.05 22.73
N ILE A 290 -32.59 -13.43 22.58
CA ILE A 290 -32.99 -14.70 21.96
C ILE A 290 -33.72 -14.38 20.66
N HIS A 291 -33.22 -14.93 19.56
CA HIS A 291 -33.75 -14.72 18.21
C HIS A 291 -34.05 -16.07 17.56
N PRO A 292 -35.22 -16.28 16.94
CA PRO A 292 -35.45 -17.48 16.11
C PRO A 292 -34.52 -17.46 14.89
N GLU A 293 -33.95 -18.60 14.51
CA GLU A 293 -33.09 -18.69 13.33
C GLU A 293 -33.87 -18.84 12.03
N SER A 294 -35.01 -19.51 12.08
CA SER A 294 -35.99 -19.47 11.00
C SER A 294 -36.81 -18.20 11.13
N ILE A 295 -36.51 -17.21 10.29
CA ILE A 295 -37.41 -16.08 10.08
C ILE A 295 -38.61 -16.63 9.28
N PRO A 296 -39.86 -16.39 9.72
CA PRO A 296 -41.03 -16.75 8.90
C PRO A 296 -40.93 -16.08 7.53
N VAL A 297 -41.58 -16.63 6.50
CA VAL A 297 -41.67 -15.92 5.22
C VAL A 297 -42.39 -14.60 5.48
N ILE A 298 -41.67 -13.49 5.37
CA ILE A 298 -42.17 -12.15 5.59
C ILE A 298 -42.53 -11.50 4.26
N GLY A 299 -43.56 -10.66 4.28
CA GLY A 299 -43.86 -9.78 3.13
C GLY A 299 -42.75 -8.76 2.91
N ASP A 300 -42.82 -8.07 1.77
CA ASP A 300 -41.94 -6.93 1.49
C ASP A 300 -42.12 -5.88 2.58
N GLN A 301 -40.99 -5.36 3.10
CA GLN A 301 -40.97 -4.49 4.27
C GLN A 301 -40.61 -3.07 3.88
N ILE A 302 -41.30 -2.11 4.48
CA ILE A 302 -40.88 -0.71 4.56
C ILE A 302 -40.34 -0.52 5.97
N PHE A 303 -39.02 -0.49 6.09
CA PHE A 303 -38.33 -0.37 7.36
C PHE A 303 -38.40 1.05 7.92
N ARG A 304 -38.39 2.06 7.03
CA ARG A 304 -38.38 3.46 7.41
C ARG A 304 -39.00 4.33 6.34
N THR A 305 -39.83 5.28 6.76
CA THR A 305 -40.21 6.45 5.97
C THR A 305 -39.90 7.69 6.81
N THR A 306 -39.26 8.69 6.20
CA THR A 306 -38.91 9.96 6.85
C THR A 306 -39.21 11.09 5.89
N THR A 307 -40.19 11.90 6.25
CA THR A 307 -40.70 13.05 5.47
C THR A 307 -40.17 14.37 5.98
N PHE A 308 -39.69 14.45 7.23
CA PHE A 308 -39.27 15.69 7.91
C PHE A 308 -40.38 16.71 8.17
N GLU A 309 -41.61 16.39 7.79
CA GLU A 309 -42.79 17.24 7.95
C GLU A 309 -43.31 17.28 9.39
N ALA A 310 -44.24 18.20 9.64
CA ALA A 310 -44.82 18.39 10.98
C ALA A 310 -45.71 17.21 11.43
N ASP A 311 -46.13 16.38 10.50
CA ASP A 311 -46.89 15.14 10.70
C ASP A 311 -46.04 13.88 10.51
N ASP A 312 -44.70 14.02 10.51
CA ASP A 312 -43.80 12.87 10.49
C ASP A 312 -44.08 11.94 11.68
N VAL A 313 -43.99 10.63 11.43
CA VAL A 313 -44.27 9.60 12.43
C VAL A 313 -43.21 9.54 13.53
N ASP A 314 -42.00 10.05 13.28
CA ASP A 314 -40.99 10.25 14.33
C ASP A 314 -41.32 11.53 15.14
N PRO A 315 -41.68 11.41 16.43
CA PRO A 315 -42.11 12.54 17.23
C PRO A 315 -40.98 13.56 17.48
N VAL A 316 -39.70 13.16 17.40
CA VAL A 316 -38.57 14.09 17.53
C VAL A 316 -38.49 14.98 16.28
N ILE A 317 -38.66 14.38 15.10
CA ILE A 317 -38.68 15.11 13.84
C ILE A 317 -39.90 16.04 13.79
N ALA A 318 -41.10 15.52 14.02
CA ALA A 318 -42.34 16.30 13.97
C ALA A 318 -42.30 17.52 14.91
N ALA A 319 -41.80 17.34 16.14
CA ALA A 319 -41.73 18.39 17.15
C ALA A 319 -40.58 19.40 16.97
N THR A 320 -39.57 19.10 16.14
CA THR A 320 -38.44 20.03 15.91
C THR A 320 -38.88 21.17 14.99
N PRO A 321 -38.74 22.45 15.41
CA PRO A 321 -39.12 23.59 14.58
C PRO A 321 -38.07 23.87 13.49
N VAL A 322 -38.51 24.51 12.41
CA VAL A 322 -37.62 25.03 11.34
C VAL A 322 -36.56 25.96 11.94
N GLY A 323 -35.31 25.80 11.51
CA GLY A 323 -34.12 26.52 11.97
C GLY A 323 -33.44 25.91 13.21
N ALA A 324 -34.00 24.88 13.83
CA ALA A 324 -33.38 24.19 14.96
C ALA A 324 -32.51 22.99 14.53
N ASN A 325 -31.51 22.67 15.36
CA ASN A 325 -30.70 21.46 15.21
C ASN A 325 -31.57 20.22 15.45
N LEU A 326 -31.54 19.29 14.51
CA LEU A 326 -32.20 17.99 14.63
C LEU A 326 -31.17 16.97 15.14
N VAL A 327 -31.32 16.54 16.38
CA VAL A 327 -30.51 15.43 16.94
C VAL A 327 -31.23 14.13 16.61
N THR A 328 -30.75 13.43 15.59
CA THR A 328 -31.34 12.16 15.15
C THR A 328 -30.27 11.15 14.76
N PRO A 329 -30.38 9.88 15.19
CA PRO A 329 -29.48 8.82 14.71
C PRO A 329 -29.76 8.43 13.25
N LEU A 330 -30.83 8.96 12.65
CA LEU A 330 -31.30 8.59 11.31
C LEU A 330 -30.49 9.22 10.16
N LEU A 331 -29.70 10.25 10.46
CA LEU A 331 -28.80 10.95 9.54
C LEU A 331 -27.35 11.02 10.07
N ASP A 332 -27.10 10.55 11.30
CA ASP A 332 -25.78 10.57 11.92
C ASP A 332 -24.84 9.55 11.26
N GLY A 333 -23.76 10.03 10.65
CA GLY A 333 -22.74 9.17 10.04
C GLY A 333 -21.73 8.55 11.02
N LYS A 334 -21.71 8.95 12.29
CA LYS A 334 -20.69 8.50 13.27
C LYS A 334 -20.59 6.99 13.49
N PRO A 335 -21.68 6.21 13.41
CA PRO A 335 -21.59 4.74 13.49
C PRO A 335 -20.81 4.09 12.35
N VAL A 336 -20.65 4.80 11.22
CA VAL A 336 -19.86 4.38 10.05
C VAL A 336 -18.48 5.02 10.07
N ASP A 337 -18.44 6.33 10.28
CA ASP A 337 -17.23 7.13 10.31
C ASP A 337 -17.20 7.98 11.59
N PRO A 338 -16.47 7.53 12.64
CA PRO A 338 -16.37 8.26 13.90
C PRO A 338 -15.79 9.69 13.77
N SER A 339 -15.13 9.99 12.65
CA SER A 339 -14.58 11.32 12.36
C SER A 339 -15.58 12.28 11.68
N SER A 340 -16.76 11.79 11.30
CA SER A 340 -17.80 12.59 10.66
C SER A 340 -18.22 13.80 11.51
N ASN A 341 -18.13 14.99 10.91
CA ASN A 341 -18.48 16.26 11.54
C ASN A 341 -19.76 16.89 10.95
N THR A 342 -20.80 16.09 10.70
CA THR A 342 -22.08 16.62 10.18
C THR A 342 -22.93 17.31 11.24
N ALA A 343 -23.52 18.45 10.90
CA ALA A 343 -24.60 19.09 11.65
C ALA A 343 -25.91 19.02 10.85
N VAL A 344 -27.02 18.68 11.50
CA VAL A 344 -28.34 18.57 10.86
C VAL A 344 -29.27 19.66 11.40
N THR A 345 -29.85 20.43 10.51
CA THR A 345 -30.87 21.45 10.82
C THR A 345 -32.11 21.21 9.98
N LEU A 346 -33.29 21.47 10.55
CA LEU A 346 -34.50 21.51 9.74
C LEU A 346 -34.60 22.85 9.03
N THR A 347 -34.81 22.81 7.72
CA THR A 347 -35.04 23.98 6.88
C THR A 347 -36.40 23.89 6.21
N GLU A 348 -36.86 24.98 5.59
CA GLU A 348 -38.13 25.03 4.86
C GLU A 348 -37.90 25.68 3.50
N GLU A 349 -38.35 25.02 2.44
CA GLU A 349 -38.33 25.55 1.08
C GLU A 349 -39.69 25.31 0.42
N ASN A 350 -40.31 26.37 -0.10
CA ASN A 350 -41.64 26.33 -0.71
C ASN A 350 -42.76 25.72 0.16
N GLY A 351 -42.64 25.79 1.49
CA GLY A 351 -43.62 25.27 2.44
C GLY A 351 -43.41 23.81 2.86
N ASN A 352 -42.38 23.13 2.35
CA ASN A 352 -42.00 21.77 2.74
C ASN A 352 -40.80 21.80 3.68
N ARG A 353 -40.86 21.03 4.76
CA ARG A 353 -39.77 20.91 5.73
C ARG A 353 -38.77 19.85 5.27
N MET A 354 -37.48 20.16 5.32
CA MET A 354 -36.41 19.26 4.86
C MET A 354 -35.24 19.26 5.85
N ALA A 355 -34.38 18.25 5.78
CA ALA A 355 -33.14 18.24 6.56
C ALA A 355 -31.98 18.84 5.76
N GLN A 356 -31.42 19.95 6.24
CA GLN A 356 -30.13 20.45 5.76
C GLN A 356 -29.01 19.83 6.59
N VAL A 357 -28.21 18.99 5.94
CA VAL A 357 -27.00 18.41 6.52
C VAL A 357 -25.80 19.23 6.08
N THR A 358 -25.16 19.87 7.03
CA THR A 358 -24.03 20.78 6.81
C THR A 358 -22.75 20.09 7.26
N ILE A 359 -21.70 20.17 6.44
CA ILE A 359 -20.37 19.68 6.71
C ILE A 359 -19.48 20.92 6.86
N PRO A 360 -18.91 21.18 8.04
CA PRO A 360 -18.03 22.31 8.27
C PRO A 360 -16.87 22.33 7.29
N ALA A 361 -16.38 23.53 7.01
CA ALA A 361 -15.16 23.73 6.24
C ALA A 361 -14.03 22.83 6.75
N ARG A 362 -13.25 22.27 5.82
CA ARG A 362 -12.05 21.47 6.13
C ARG A 362 -12.34 20.23 7.00
N SER A 363 -13.54 19.67 6.92
CA SER A 363 -13.94 18.43 7.61
C SER A 363 -14.42 17.38 6.63
N THR A 364 -14.34 16.11 7.02
CA THR A 364 -15.12 15.04 6.39
C THR A 364 -16.54 15.03 6.97
N GLY A 365 -17.50 14.61 6.15
CA GLY A 365 -18.88 14.47 6.60
C GLY A 365 -19.50 13.21 6.03
N THR A 366 -20.21 12.48 6.88
CA THR A 366 -20.98 11.30 6.50
C THR A 366 -22.43 11.49 6.91
N ILE A 367 -23.34 11.30 5.96
CA ILE A 367 -24.80 11.29 6.16
C ILE A 367 -25.25 9.83 6.15
N GLY A 368 -25.77 9.35 7.27
CA GLY A 368 -26.24 7.98 7.38
C GLY A 368 -27.68 7.79 6.88
N PHE A 369 -27.97 6.63 6.28
CA PHE A 369 -29.32 6.16 5.97
C PHE A 369 -29.52 4.74 6.51
N PRO A 370 -29.55 4.56 7.84
CA PRO A 370 -29.73 3.24 8.44
C PRO A 370 -31.17 2.74 8.31
N PHE A 371 -31.32 1.45 8.03
CA PHE A 371 -32.62 0.77 8.00
C PHE A 371 -33.29 0.72 9.38
N HIS A 372 -32.51 0.87 10.46
CA HIS A 372 -33.00 0.93 11.83
C HIS A 372 -32.27 2.01 12.63
N SER A 373 -32.96 2.76 13.49
CA SER A 373 -32.39 3.90 14.22
C SER A 373 -31.22 3.54 15.15
N SER A 374 -31.16 2.29 15.62
CA SER A 374 -30.02 1.77 16.39
C SER A 374 -28.87 1.23 15.54
N TRP A 375 -28.89 1.44 14.21
CA TRP A 375 -27.85 0.95 13.28
C TRP A 375 -27.67 -0.57 13.32
N THR A 376 -28.73 -1.28 13.65
CA THR A 376 -28.80 -2.74 13.61
C THR A 376 -29.26 -3.19 12.24
N THR A 377 -28.79 -4.36 11.83
CA THR A 377 -29.21 -4.97 10.57
C THR A 377 -30.69 -5.35 10.65
N PRO A 378 -31.51 -4.96 9.67
CA PRO A 378 -32.90 -5.41 9.57
C PRO A 378 -32.94 -6.91 9.27
N VAL A 379 -34.15 -7.46 9.23
CA VAL A 379 -34.38 -8.83 8.77
C VAL A 379 -33.84 -9.03 7.34
N SER A 380 -33.32 -10.23 7.06
CA SER A 380 -32.69 -10.54 5.77
C SER A 380 -33.73 -10.53 4.66
N MET A 381 -33.40 -9.86 3.55
CA MET A 381 -34.20 -9.76 2.33
C MET A 381 -33.33 -10.10 1.11
N ASN A 382 -33.95 -10.42 -0.03
CA ASN A 382 -33.22 -10.65 -1.28
C ASN A 382 -32.70 -9.34 -1.89
N SER A 383 -33.44 -8.25 -1.70
CA SER A 383 -33.01 -6.91 -2.10
C SER A 383 -33.35 -5.85 -1.05
N TYR A 384 -32.60 -4.75 -1.11
CA TYR A 384 -32.73 -3.59 -0.25
C TYR A 384 -32.77 -2.33 -1.09
N THR A 385 -33.74 -1.46 -0.82
CA THR A 385 -33.99 -0.24 -1.59
C THR A 385 -33.86 1.00 -0.72
N ILE A 386 -33.22 2.03 -1.28
CA ILE A 386 -33.33 3.40 -0.80
C ILE A 386 -33.99 4.27 -1.86
N GLU A 387 -34.98 5.04 -1.43
CA GLU A 387 -35.53 6.18 -2.16
C GLU A 387 -35.28 7.44 -1.32
N ALA A 388 -34.75 8.50 -1.93
CA ALA A 388 -34.52 9.78 -1.23
C ALA A 388 -34.44 10.94 -2.23
N ASN A 389 -34.85 12.13 -1.80
CA ASN A 389 -34.57 13.37 -2.51
C ASN A 389 -33.29 13.99 -1.95
N LEU A 390 -32.31 14.22 -2.83
CA LEU A 390 -31.03 14.85 -2.49
C LEU A 390 -30.85 16.12 -3.32
N MET A 391 -30.48 17.22 -2.67
CA MET A 391 -30.06 18.44 -3.34
C MET A 391 -28.72 18.92 -2.77
N PHE A 392 -27.71 18.97 -3.63
CA PHE A 392 -26.36 19.41 -3.30
C PHE A 392 -26.25 20.93 -3.45
N LYS A 393 -25.66 21.62 -2.48
CA LYS A 393 -25.59 23.09 -2.47
C LYS A 393 -24.31 23.66 -3.09
N ASP A 394 -23.32 22.82 -3.34
CA ASP A 394 -22.08 23.18 -4.03
C ASP A 394 -21.49 21.97 -4.78
N GLN A 395 -20.46 22.24 -5.59
CA GLN A 395 -19.76 21.25 -6.42
C GLN A 395 -18.28 21.15 -6.00
N LYS A 396 -18.00 21.45 -4.73
CA LYS A 396 -16.63 21.61 -4.24
C LYS A 396 -16.09 20.35 -3.57
N ALA A 397 -16.88 19.29 -3.51
CA ALA A 397 -16.49 17.99 -2.99
C ALA A 397 -17.06 16.86 -3.87
N ASN A 398 -16.46 15.68 -3.77
CA ASN A 398 -17.04 14.46 -4.32
C ASN A 398 -18.01 13.88 -3.28
N TYR A 399 -19.24 13.58 -3.72
CA TYR A 399 -20.27 12.98 -2.86
C TYR A 399 -20.43 11.50 -3.21
N LEU A 400 -19.88 10.62 -2.37
CA LEU A 400 -19.84 9.18 -2.58
C LEU A 400 -20.99 8.51 -1.83
N PHE A 401 -21.93 7.95 -2.58
CA PHE A 401 -23.03 7.17 -2.03
C PHE A 401 -22.61 5.70 -1.93
N ASN A 402 -22.58 5.20 -0.70
CA ASN A 402 -22.04 3.91 -0.33
C ASN A 402 -23.10 3.03 0.31
N LEU A 403 -22.88 1.71 0.23
CA LEU A 403 -23.65 0.71 1.00
C LEU A 403 -22.81 0.10 2.13
N VAL A 404 -23.52 -0.39 3.15
CA VAL A 404 -22.95 -1.10 4.31
C VAL A 404 -23.62 -2.45 4.47
N ASN A 405 -22.82 -3.52 4.43
CA ASN A 405 -23.34 -4.87 4.63
C ASN A 405 -23.78 -5.12 6.09
N GLY A 406 -24.47 -6.24 6.34
CA GLY A 406 -25.03 -6.57 7.65
C GLY A 406 -23.99 -6.70 8.77
N SER A 407 -22.75 -7.12 8.47
CA SER A 407 -21.66 -7.13 9.45
C SER A 407 -21.12 -5.73 9.78
N GLY A 408 -21.31 -4.75 8.90
CA GLY A 408 -20.70 -3.43 8.99
C GLY A 408 -19.23 -3.39 8.62
N SER A 409 -18.69 -4.46 8.02
CA SER A 409 -17.28 -4.55 7.63
C SER A 409 -17.02 -4.08 6.19
N LEU A 410 -18.08 -3.96 5.39
CA LEU A 410 -17.99 -3.55 4.00
C LEU A 410 -18.50 -2.11 3.83
N HIS A 411 -17.69 -1.30 3.17
CA HIS A 411 -18.02 0.05 2.71
C HIS A 411 -17.77 0.09 1.20
N ASN A 412 -18.83 0.16 0.41
CA ASN A 412 -18.73 0.01 -1.05
C ASN A 412 -19.38 1.20 -1.78
N PRO A 413 -18.61 1.98 -2.57
CA PRO A 413 -19.16 3.08 -3.37
C PRO A 413 -19.99 2.53 -4.53
N MET A 414 -21.21 3.06 -4.65
CA MET A 414 -22.18 2.65 -5.67
C MET A 414 -22.47 3.77 -6.66
N LEU A 415 -22.53 5.01 -6.19
CA LEU A 415 -22.82 6.21 -6.96
C LEU A 415 -21.92 7.35 -6.49
N VAL A 416 -21.39 8.17 -7.38
CA VAL A 416 -20.62 9.37 -7.05
C VAL A 416 -21.16 10.56 -7.82
N PHE A 417 -21.40 11.67 -7.12
CA PHE A 417 -21.58 12.99 -7.73
C PHE A 417 -20.22 13.67 -7.70
N GLY A 418 -19.55 13.71 -8.86
CA GLY A 418 -18.18 14.21 -9.00
C GLY A 418 -18.12 15.73 -9.12
N MET A 419 -17.03 16.32 -8.67
CA MET A 419 -16.74 17.77 -8.82
C MET A 419 -16.67 18.23 -10.29
N ASP A 420 -16.55 17.31 -11.24
CA ASP A 420 -16.59 17.58 -12.67
C ASP A 420 -18.02 17.73 -13.23
N GLY A 421 -19.04 17.64 -12.37
CA GLY A 421 -20.44 17.78 -12.75
C GLY A 421 -21.03 16.49 -13.33
N LYS A 422 -20.32 15.35 -13.23
CA LYS A 422 -20.80 14.05 -13.69
C LYS A 422 -21.22 13.15 -12.53
N MET A 423 -22.23 12.33 -12.79
CA MET A 423 -22.66 11.23 -11.93
C MET A 423 -22.08 9.92 -12.44
N TYR A 424 -21.42 9.18 -11.55
CA TYR A 424 -20.76 7.91 -11.86
C TYR A 424 -21.40 6.77 -11.08
N ALA A 425 -21.66 5.64 -11.72
CA ALA A 425 -22.21 4.46 -11.06
C ALA A 425 -21.30 3.25 -11.23
N ARG A 426 -21.29 2.35 -10.25
CA ARG A 426 -20.39 1.20 -10.20
C ARG A 426 -20.64 0.26 -11.38
N SER A 427 -19.58 -0.12 -12.10
CA SER A 427 -19.68 -0.85 -13.37
C SER A 427 -19.04 -2.24 -13.37
N ASP A 428 -18.31 -2.63 -12.32
CA ASP A 428 -17.68 -3.94 -12.18
C ASP A 428 -17.72 -4.51 -10.74
N ASN A 429 -17.34 -5.79 -10.58
CA ASN A 429 -17.39 -6.52 -9.31
C ASN A 429 -16.06 -6.56 -8.52
N SER A 430 -15.01 -5.87 -8.97
CA SER A 430 -13.66 -5.93 -8.40
C SER A 430 -13.56 -5.16 -7.08
N ALA A 431 -12.48 -5.38 -6.31
CA ALA A 431 -12.35 -4.78 -4.98
C ALA A 431 -12.35 -3.25 -4.98
N ASN A 432 -11.73 -2.64 -6.00
CA ASN A 432 -11.64 -1.18 -6.20
C ASN A 432 -12.73 -0.65 -7.15
N GLY A 433 -13.69 -1.50 -7.53
CA GLY A 433 -14.39 -1.47 -8.82
C GLY A 433 -14.74 -0.11 -9.42
N ALA A 434 -14.52 -0.03 -10.73
CA ALA A 434 -14.61 1.20 -11.47
C ALA A 434 -16.04 1.73 -11.49
N LEU A 435 -16.19 3.03 -11.20
CA LEU A 435 -17.44 3.76 -11.36
C LEU A 435 -17.39 4.44 -12.73
N ALA A 436 -18.43 4.32 -13.54
CA ALA A 436 -18.45 4.88 -14.88
C ALA A 436 -19.57 5.92 -15.04
N ALA A 437 -19.33 6.92 -15.87
CA ALA A 437 -20.24 8.05 -16.06
C ALA A 437 -21.62 7.59 -16.55
N ARG A 438 -22.70 8.19 -16.02
CA ARG A 438 -24.08 7.89 -16.40
C ARG A 438 -24.82 9.12 -16.92
N THR A 439 -24.65 10.26 -16.27
CA THR A 439 -25.32 11.52 -16.59
C THR A 439 -24.59 12.69 -15.94
N ASP A 440 -24.96 13.92 -16.28
CA ASP A 440 -24.52 15.13 -15.61
C ASP A 440 -25.41 15.47 -14.40
N TRP A 441 -24.89 16.28 -13.48
CA TRP A 441 -25.62 16.88 -12.36
C TRP A 441 -25.20 18.34 -12.13
N GLU A 442 -26.12 19.09 -11.56
CA GLU A 442 -25.99 20.49 -11.17
C GLU A 442 -26.38 20.72 -9.70
N ILE A 443 -25.76 21.72 -9.08
CA ILE A 443 -26.09 22.20 -7.73
C ILE A 443 -27.50 22.81 -7.68
N ASN A 444 -28.10 22.87 -6.49
CA ASN A 444 -29.46 23.39 -6.26
C ASN A 444 -30.56 22.68 -7.07
N THR A 445 -30.26 21.52 -7.63
CA THR A 445 -31.23 20.64 -8.29
C THR A 445 -31.57 19.50 -7.35
N SER A 446 -32.87 19.21 -7.20
CA SER A 446 -33.34 18.06 -6.42
C SER A 446 -33.32 16.79 -7.27
N TYR A 447 -32.61 15.77 -6.81
CA TYR A 447 -32.53 14.45 -7.43
C TYR A 447 -33.29 13.44 -6.59
N LYS A 448 -34.33 12.85 -7.18
CA LYS A 448 -34.98 11.67 -6.62
C LYS A 448 -34.16 10.44 -6.98
N ILE A 449 -33.40 9.93 -6.03
CA ILE A 449 -32.65 8.68 -6.21
C ILE A 449 -33.51 7.50 -5.78
N LYS A 450 -33.47 6.41 -6.55
CA LYS A 450 -33.96 5.10 -6.15
C LYS A 450 -32.95 4.03 -6.52
N MET A 451 -32.31 3.42 -5.52
CA MET A 451 -31.32 2.35 -5.71
C MET A 451 -31.84 1.06 -5.12
N ILE A 452 -31.83 -0.01 -5.91
CA ILE A 452 -32.23 -1.36 -5.50
C ILE A 452 -30.99 -2.24 -5.53
N ALA A 453 -30.51 -2.65 -4.36
CA ALA A 453 -29.36 -3.54 -4.22
C ALA A 453 -29.83 -4.98 -4.03
N HIS A 454 -29.65 -5.83 -5.05
CA HIS A 454 -29.99 -7.25 -5.05
C HIS A 454 -28.85 -8.05 -4.43
N VAL A 455 -28.94 -8.30 -3.13
CA VAL A 455 -27.85 -8.95 -2.38
C VAL A 455 -27.75 -10.46 -2.64
N ASP A 456 -28.84 -11.07 -3.07
CA ASP A 456 -28.94 -12.48 -3.46
C ASP A 456 -28.16 -12.79 -4.75
N THR A 457 -28.21 -11.87 -5.71
CA THR A 457 -27.63 -11.99 -7.05
C THR A 457 -26.39 -11.12 -7.25
N LYS A 458 -26.11 -10.20 -6.31
CA LYS A 458 -24.98 -9.26 -6.34
C LYS A 458 -25.04 -8.30 -7.53
N SER A 459 -26.25 -7.82 -7.85
CA SER A 459 -26.52 -6.82 -8.87
C SER A 459 -27.26 -5.63 -8.27
N TYR A 460 -27.37 -4.52 -9.01
CA TYR A 460 -28.19 -3.39 -8.58
C TYR A 460 -28.82 -2.65 -9.75
N ASP A 461 -29.95 -2.00 -9.44
CA ASP A 461 -30.60 -1.03 -10.30
C ASP A 461 -30.51 0.36 -9.68
N LEU A 462 -30.44 1.38 -10.54
CA LEU A 462 -30.43 2.78 -10.13
C LEU A 462 -31.36 3.58 -11.03
N TYR A 463 -32.26 4.32 -10.41
CA TYR A 463 -33.16 5.25 -11.03
C TYR A 463 -32.86 6.66 -10.52
N LEU A 464 -32.91 7.62 -11.44
CA LEU A 464 -32.78 9.04 -11.17
C LEU A 464 -34.00 9.75 -11.75
N ASN A 465 -34.76 10.45 -10.92
CA ASN A 465 -36.01 11.11 -11.32
C ASN A 465 -36.93 10.15 -12.10
N ASP A 466 -37.11 8.94 -11.55
CA ASP A 466 -37.88 7.84 -12.11
C ASP A 466 -37.37 7.25 -13.45
N THR A 467 -36.22 7.71 -13.95
CA THR A 467 -35.55 7.15 -15.14
C THR A 467 -34.47 6.16 -14.74
N GLN A 468 -34.53 4.93 -15.25
CA GLN A 468 -33.51 3.91 -14.98
C GLN A 468 -32.20 4.27 -15.70
N ILE A 469 -31.12 4.46 -14.94
CA ILE A 469 -29.78 4.75 -15.47
C ILE A 469 -28.79 3.59 -15.25
N VAL A 470 -29.11 2.64 -14.38
CA VAL A 470 -28.39 1.37 -14.22
C VAL A 470 -29.40 0.22 -14.23
N ASN A 471 -29.09 -0.83 -14.99
CA ASN A 471 -29.93 -2.01 -15.14
C ASN A 471 -29.12 -3.27 -14.82
N ASN A 472 -29.31 -3.80 -13.61
CA ASN A 472 -28.67 -5.02 -13.12
C ASN A 472 -27.13 -5.04 -13.24
N GLU A 473 -26.45 -3.93 -13.02
CA GLU A 473 -24.97 -3.92 -13.07
C GLU A 473 -24.37 -4.59 -11.82
N PRO A 474 -23.11 -5.06 -11.87
CA PRO A 474 -22.50 -5.78 -10.75
C PRO A 474 -22.24 -4.90 -9.51
N MET A 475 -22.56 -5.46 -8.35
CA MET A 475 -22.02 -5.03 -7.06
C MET A 475 -20.63 -5.64 -6.82
N LYS A 476 -19.90 -5.13 -5.82
CA LYS A 476 -18.62 -5.73 -5.39
C LYS A 476 -18.82 -7.19 -5.01
N ASN A 477 -17.94 -8.08 -5.46
CA ASN A 477 -18.03 -9.52 -5.17
C ASN A 477 -17.66 -9.84 -3.72
N GLU A 478 -18.62 -9.66 -2.82
CA GLU A 478 -18.48 -9.84 -1.36
C GLU A 478 -19.57 -10.77 -0.81
N ASN A 479 -19.51 -11.05 0.49
CA ASN A 479 -20.56 -11.77 1.19
C ASN A 479 -21.62 -10.81 1.77
N TYR A 480 -22.85 -10.91 1.25
CA TYR A 480 -24.02 -10.17 1.70
C TYR A 480 -25.05 -11.04 2.42
N SER A 481 -24.71 -12.27 2.81
CA SER A 481 -25.63 -13.23 3.46
C SER A 481 -26.21 -12.74 4.79
N SER A 482 -25.70 -11.64 5.34
CA SER A 482 -26.21 -10.99 6.54
C SER A 482 -27.17 -9.82 6.22
N GLY A 483 -27.48 -9.54 4.95
CA GLY A 483 -28.29 -8.40 4.53
C GLY A 483 -27.51 -7.08 4.45
N LEU A 484 -28.23 -5.95 4.42
CA LEU A 484 -27.66 -4.60 4.47
C LEU A 484 -28.09 -3.85 5.72
N LYS A 485 -27.15 -3.14 6.35
CA LYS A 485 -27.40 -2.37 7.58
C LYS A 485 -27.82 -0.93 7.29
N ALA A 486 -27.20 -0.30 6.29
CA ALA A 486 -27.42 1.09 5.94
C ALA A 486 -26.93 1.40 4.52
N PHE A 487 -27.39 2.53 3.99
CA PHE A 487 -26.62 3.31 3.02
C PHE A 487 -25.99 4.50 3.73
N TYR A 488 -24.99 5.13 3.13
CA TYR A 488 -24.51 6.43 3.60
C TYR A 488 -23.95 7.25 2.44
N LEU A 489 -24.03 8.57 2.57
CA LEU A 489 -23.37 9.50 1.69
C LEU A 489 -22.12 10.04 2.40
N GLN A 490 -20.95 9.86 1.80
CA GLN A 490 -19.70 10.44 2.25
C GLN A 490 -19.36 11.67 1.43
N VAL A 491 -19.01 12.75 2.11
CA VAL A 491 -18.42 13.95 1.54
C VAL A 491 -16.92 13.86 1.81
N LYS A 492 -16.15 13.56 0.77
CA LYS A 492 -14.69 13.38 0.86
C LYS A 492 -14.01 14.75 0.96
N ASP A 493 -13.03 14.87 1.87
CA ASP A 493 -12.24 16.07 2.26
C ASP A 493 -12.77 17.39 1.66
N GLY A 494 -13.54 18.12 2.47
CA GLY A 494 -14.20 19.34 2.03
C GLY A 494 -13.24 20.44 1.57
N PRO A 495 -13.70 21.33 0.66
CA PRO A 495 -13.00 22.57 0.31
C PRO A 495 -12.74 23.43 1.57
N HIS A 496 -12.01 24.54 1.44
CA HIS A 496 -11.85 25.55 2.51
C HIS A 496 -13.14 26.13 3.08
N GLU A 497 -14.29 25.70 2.56
CA GLU A 497 -15.60 26.25 2.81
C GLU A 497 -16.56 25.15 3.27
N GLU A 498 -17.60 25.57 3.98
CA GLU A 498 -18.69 24.71 4.38
C GLU A 498 -19.45 24.18 3.14
N THR A 499 -19.89 22.92 3.20
CA THR A 499 -20.75 22.32 2.17
C THR A 499 -22.06 21.82 2.81
N ALA A 500 -23.13 21.77 2.02
CA ALA A 500 -24.43 21.30 2.50
C ALA A 500 -25.15 20.41 1.49
N VAL A 501 -25.87 19.43 2.03
CA VAL A 501 -26.79 18.55 1.30
C VAL A 501 -28.16 18.66 1.96
N ILE A 502 -29.16 18.99 1.16
CA ILE A 502 -30.55 18.90 1.57
C ILE A 502 -31.04 17.48 1.31
N VAL A 503 -31.67 16.89 2.31
CA VAL A 503 -32.20 15.53 2.29
C VAL A 503 -33.68 15.58 2.64
N ASP A 504 -34.49 14.90 1.86
CA ASP A 504 -35.93 14.85 2.05
C ASP A 504 -36.54 13.52 1.55
N ASN A 505 -37.74 13.18 2.02
CA ASN A 505 -38.57 12.07 1.53
C ASN A 505 -37.81 10.73 1.43
N ILE A 506 -37.21 10.30 2.55
CA ILE A 506 -36.44 9.07 2.63
C ILE A 506 -37.38 7.88 2.84
N LYS A 507 -37.27 6.86 1.99
CA LYS A 507 -37.92 5.57 2.17
C LYS A 507 -36.88 4.45 2.05
N LEU A 508 -36.83 3.59 3.05
CA LEU A 508 -35.96 2.41 3.09
C LEU A 508 -36.83 1.16 3.16
N SER A 509 -36.68 0.28 2.18
CA SER A 509 -37.48 -0.94 2.06
C SER A 509 -36.64 -2.15 1.66
N GLY A 510 -37.21 -3.35 1.74
CA GLY A 510 -36.61 -4.57 1.24
C GLY A 510 -37.65 -5.52 0.69
N SER A 511 -37.24 -6.33 -0.28
CA SER A 511 -38.13 -7.26 -0.99
C SER A 511 -37.56 -8.69 -0.98
N ASN A 512 -38.46 -9.66 -0.95
CA ASN A 512 -38.13 -11.07 -1.12
C ASN A 512 -38.26 -11.55 -2.57
N GLU A 513 -38.58 -10.66 -3.51
CA GLU A 513 -38.45 -10.97 -4.94
C GLU A 513 -36.98 -11.25 -5.27
N ALA A 514 -36.74 -12.31 -6.04
CA ALA A 514 -35.40 -12.68 -6.47
C ALA A 514 -34.84 -11.63 -7.43
N GLY A 515 -33.59 -11.21 -7.20
CA GLY A 515 -32.89 -10.31 -8.10
C GLY A 515 -32.54 -10.97 -9.44
N SER A 516 -32.04 -10.16 -10.38
CA SER A 516 -31.49 -10.66 -11.64
C SER A 516 -29.97 -10.75 -11.58
N ALA A 517 -29.39 -11.71 -12.31
CA ALA A 517 -27.94 -11.87 -12.37
C ALA A 517 -27.25 -10.60 -12.94
N PRO A 518 -26.03 -10.27 -12.48
CA PRO A 518 -25.34 -9.05 -12.88
C PRO A 518 -24.97 -9.06 -14.37
N VAL A 519 -25.20 -7.93 -15.03
CA VAL A 519 -24.86 -7.67 -16.43
C VAL A 519 -23.70 -6.69 -16.46
N VAL A 520 -22.53 -7.16 -16.92
CA VAL A 520 -21.37 -6.30 -17.12
C VAL A 520 -21.53 -5.55 -18.44
N ASN A 521 -21.54 -4.22 -18.40
CA ASN A 521 -21.54 -3.41 -19.61
C ASN A 521 -20.11 -3.37 -20.18
N PRO A 522 -19.85 -3.88 -21.41
CA PRO A 522 -18.51 -3.89 -21.99
C PRO A 522 -17.97 -2.49 -22.30
N ASN A 523 -18.84 -1.47 -22.39
CA ASN A 523 -18.47 -0.08 -22.64
C ASN A 523 -19.21 0.83 -21.65
N PRO A 524 -18.83 0.83 -20.36
CA PRO A 524 -19.60 1.47 -19.31
C PRO A 524 -19.49 3.01 -19.32
N GLY A 525 -18.65 3.60 -20.17
CA GLY A 525 -18.39 5.04 -20.22
C GLY A 525 -17.02 5.42 -19.63
N GLU A 526 -16.78 6.71 -19.46
CA GLU A 526 -15.57 7.23 -18.80
C GLU A 526 -15.57 6.83 -17.32
N TYR A 527 -14.44 6.36 -16.81
CA TYR A 527 -14.30 6.00 -15.41
C TYR A 527 -14.05 7.21 -14.52
N TYR A 528 -14.65 7.17 -13.34
CA TYR A 528 -14.40 8.12 -12.26
C TYR A 528 -12.93 8.06 -11.86
N ILE A 529 -12.29 9.21 -11.90
CA ILE A 529 -10.98 9.42 -11.32
C ILE A 529 -11.20 10.43 -10.21
N ASP A 530 -10.80 10.06 -9.00
CA ASP A 530 -10.94 10.94 -7.86
C ASP A 530 -9.96 12.11 -7.99
N PHE A 531 -10.51 13.31 -8.15
CA PHE A 531 -9.71 14.53 -8.22
C PHE A 531 -9.68 15.20 -6.84
N PRO A 532 -8.51 15.67 -6.38
CA PRO A 532 -8.45 16.55 -5.22
C PRO A 532 -9.06 17.91 -5.58
N TYR A 533 -9.74 18.53 -4.61
CA TYR A 533 -10.23 19.89 -4.76
C TYR A 533 -9.05 20.87 -4.80
N ILE A 534 -8.99 21.73 -5.81
CA ILE A 534 -8.04 22.85 -5.90
C ILE A 534 -8.86 24.13 -5.78
N GLY A 535 -8.86 24.71 -4.58
CA GLY A 535 -9.54 25.96 -4.29
C GLY A 535 -8.64 27.18 -4.45
N GLU A 536 -9.17 28.36 -4.11
CA GLU A 536 -8.33 29.55 -3.91
C GLU A 536 -7.31 29.28 -2.80
N PRO A 537 -6.00 29.49 -3.04
CA PRO A 537 -4.96 29.31 -2.05
C PRO A 537 -5.19 30.12 -0.78
N VAL A 538 -4.91 29.51 0.37
CA VAL A 538 -4.94 30.15 1.69
C VAL A 538 -3.53 30.24 2.26
N ASP A 539 -3.22 31.41 2.81
CA ASP A 539 -2.02 31.65 3.60
C ASP A 539 -2.30 31.39 5.08
N TYR A 540 -1.53 30.47 5.68
CA TYR A 540 -1.51 30.24 7.11
C TYR A 540 -0.21 30.76 7.73
N TYR A 541 -0.30 31.22 8.97
CA TYR A 541 0.81 31.74 9.73
C TYR A 541 1.00 30.93 11.00
N VAL A 542 2.24 30.58 11.31
CA VAL A 542 2.61 29.83 12.52
C VAL A 542 3.71 30.60 13.25
N SER A 543 3.59 30.76 14.57
CA SER A 543 4.54 31.49 15.41
C SER A 543 4.75 30.77 16.74
N PRO A 544 5.97 30.74 17.33
CA PRO A 544 6.18 30.16 18.66
C PRO A 544 5.34 30.85 19.76
N SER A 545 4.92 32.10 19.51
CA SER A 545 4.08 32.92 20.38
C SER A 545 2.58 32.85 20.05
N GLY A 546 2.19 32.12 19.01
CA GLY A 546 0.80 31.96 18.58
C GLY A 546 -0.05 31.08 19.51
N LEU A 547 -1.30 30.85 19.11
CA LEU A 547 -2.26 29.97 19.81
C LEU A 547 -3.01 29.11 18.79
N ASP A 548 -3.14 27.81 19.05
CA ASP A 548 -3.86 26.89 18.14
C ASP A 548 -5.39 27.06 18.15
N THR A 549 -5.90 27.92 19.03
CA THR A 549 -7.29 28.38 19.02
C THR A 549 -7.52 29.55 18.07
N ASN A 550 -6.46 30.13 17.49
CA ASN A 550 -6.58 31.17 16.47
C ASN A 550 -6.97 30.55 15.12
N ASP A 551 -7.26 31.37 14.11
CA ASP A 551 -7.57 30.92 12.74
C ASP A 551 -6.34 30.70 11.85
N GLY A 552 -5.18 31.24 12.25
CA GLY A 552 -3.93 31.16 11.50
C GLY A 552 -3.88 32.03 10.25
N LEU A 553 -4.87 32.88 9.97
CA LEU A 553 -4.99 33.58 8.67
C LEU A 553 -4.19 34.88 8.57
N THR A 554 -3.63 35.35 9.68
CA THR A 554 -2.77 36.54 9.73
C THR A 554 -1.58 36.33 10.66
N PRO A 555 -0.51 37.12 10.56
CA PRO A 555 0.58 37.05 11.52
C PRO A 555 0.14 37.25 12.98
N GLU A 556 -0.82 38.14 13.23
CA GLU A 556 -1.34 38.43 14.58
C GLU A 556 -2.19 37.29 15.15
N THR A 557 -2.85 36.52 14.29
CA THR A 557 -3.68 35.36 14.63
C THR A 557 -3.00 34.04 14.27
N ALA A 558 -1.67 34.00 14.26
CA ALA A 558 -0.91 32.81 13.92
C ALA A 558 -1.21 31.62 14.87
N PHE A 559 -1.16 30.41 14.31
CA PHE A 559 -1.14 29.16 15.08
C PHE A 559 0.14 29.04 15.90
N LYS A 560 0.13 28.19 16.93
CA LYS A 560 1.33 27.88 17.71
C LYS A 560 2.11 26.72 17.10
N ASN A 561 1.41 25.66 16.73
CA ASN A 561 1.99 24.43 16.24
C ASN A 561 1.89 24.34 14.71
N ILE A 562 2.99 23.97 14.06
CA ILE A 562 3.05 23.77 12.60
C ILE A 562 2.08 22.65 12.18
N GLN A 563 1.95 21.61 13.00
CA GLN A 563 1.04 20.49 12.75
C GLN A 563 -0.43 20.93 12.64
N THR A 564 -0.85 21.95 13.41
CA THR A 564 -2.21 22.49 13.36
C THR A 564 -2.48 23.09 11.98
N ALA A 565 -1.53 23.85 11.42
CA ALA A 565 -1.63 24.36 10.06
C ALA A 565 -1.59 23.23 9.03
N ALA A 566 -0.64 22.30 9.15
CA ALA A 566 -0.47 21.17 8.22
C ALA A 566 -1.76 20.33 8.07
N ALA A 567 -2.49 20.12 9.16
CA ALA A 567 -3.76 19.40 9.18
C ALA A 567 -4.91 20.12 8.42
N LEU A 568 -4.74 21.41 8.07
CA LEU A 568 -5.75 22.24 7.41
C LEU A 568 -5.44 22.56 5.94
N THR A 569 -4.23 22.28 5.47
CA THR A 569 -3.75 22.68 4.13
C THR A 569 -4.44 21.94 2.98
N ASN A 570 -4.77 22.63 1.88
CA ASN A 570 -5.25 22.06 0.62
C ASN A 570 -4.32 22.44 -0.53
N PRO A 571 -4.45 21.81 -1.72
CA PRO A 571 -3.66 22.18 -2.89
C PRO A 571 -3.59 23.68 -3.16
N GLY A 572 -2.36 24.21 -3.21
CA GLY A 572 -2.05 25.62 -3.44
C GLY A 572 -1.72 26.42 -2.17
N ASP A 573 -2.09 25.93 -0.98
CA ASP A 573 -1.89 26.67 0.26
C ASP A 573 -0.42 26.90 0.62
N THR A 574 -0.17 28.00 1.34
CA THR A 574 1.13 28.31 1.91
C THR A 574 1.06 28.46 3.43
N VAL A 575 1.94 27.74 4.14
CA VAL A 575 2.16 27.89 5.58
C VAL A 575 3.44 28.68 5.80
N TYR A 576 3.31 29.95 6.18
CA TYR A 576 4.40 30.81 6.60
C TYR A 576 4.79 30.54 8.06
N ILE A 577 5.99 30.02 8.25
CA ILE A 577 6.54 29.68 9.58
C ILE A 577 7.46 30.81 10.01
N MET A 578 7.07 31.52 11.07
CA MET A 578 7.76 32.71 11.55
C MET A 578 9.08 32.40 12.26
N PRO A 579 10.01 33.38 12.31
CA PRO A 579 11.25 33.24 13.05
C PRO A 579 11.05 32.81 14.51
N GLY A 580 11.93 31.92 14.98
CA GLY A 580 12.00 31.48 16.36
C GLY A 580 12.17 29.97 16.50
N THR A 581 12.29 29.51 17.74
CA THR A 581 12.51 28.09 18.06
C THR A 581 11.18 27.41 18.38
N TYR A 582 10.86 26.38 17.62
CA TYR A 582 9.77 25.46 17.84
C TYR A 582 10.33 24.19 18.48
N THR A 583 9.85 23.85 19.67
CA THR A 583 10.27 22.64 20.40
C THR A 583 9.12 21.65 20.45
N ALA A 584 9.40 20.38 20.23
CA ALA A 584 8.43 19.30 20.45
C ALA A 584 7.97 19.28 21.91
N SER A 585 6.69 19.57 22.19
CA SER A 585 6.13 19.52 23.54
C SER A 585 5.09 18.41 23.76
N ASN A 586 4.69 17.68 22.72
CA ASN A 586 3.70 16.61 22.84
C ASN A 586 3.75 15.62 21.66
N THR A 587 3.73 14.32 21.92
CA THR A 587 3.70 13.22 20.94
C THR A 587 2.26 12.88 20.50
N SER A 588 1.36 13.86 20.49
CA SER A 588 -0.08 13.62 20.21
C SER A 588 -0.34 13.07 18.80
N TYR A 589 0.65 13.11 17.92
CA TYR A 589 0.55 12.75 16.50
C TYR A 589 1.34 11.49 16.12
N GLY A 590 1.84 10.72 17.10
CA GLY A 590 2.57 9.48 16.87
C GLY A 590 4.09 9.62 17.00
N SER A 591 4.83 8.89 16.17
CA SER A 591 6.30 8.79 16.16
C SER A 591 7.00 9.89 15.34
N GLU A 592 6.26 10.86 14.83
CA GLU A 592 6.76 11.95 13.99
C GLU A 592 6.47 13.29 14.65
N TRP A 593 7.35 14.28 14.47
CA TRP A 593 7.10 15.60 15.06
C TRP A 593 6.21 16.49 14.18
N LEU A 594 6.59 16.70 12.91
CA LEU A 594 5.71 17.28 11.89
C LEU A 594 5.40 16.21 10.85
N LYS A 595 4.12 15.84 10.74
CA LYS A 595 3.62 14.89 9.76
C LYS A 595 2.76 15.58 8.72
N ILE A 596 3.19 15.54 7.47
CA ILE A 596 2.48 16.13 6.33
C ILE A 596 1.85 14.99 5.52
N THR A 597 0.54 14.86 5.61
CA THR A 597 -0.25 13.83 4.89
C THR A 597 -1.20 14.40 3.86
N ARG A 598 -1.47 15.71 3.92
CA ARG A 598 -2.29 16.40 2.92
C ARG A 598 -1.40 16.72 1.72
N SER A 599 -1.85 16.29 0.54
CA SER A 599 -1.13 16.48 -0.72
C SER A 599 -1.59 17.76 -1.41
N GLY A 600 -0.66 18.43 -2.09
CA GLY A 600 -1.03 19.31 -3.17
C GLY A 600 -1.61 18.51 -4.35
N ALA A 601 -1.80 19.18 -5.48
CA ALA A 601 -2.38 18.55 -6.64
C ALA A 601 -1.93 19.19 -7.93
N LYS A 602 -2.15 18.48 -9.04
CA LYS A 602 -2.04 19.05 -10.38
C LYS A 602 -3.43 19.14 -10.98
N ASN A 603 -3.78 20.33 -11.47
CA ASN A 603 -5.04 20.55 -12.16
C ASN A 603 -5.00 19.83 -13.51
N LYS A 604 -5.85 18.82 -13.71
CA LYS A 604 -5.88 18.02 -14.95
C LYS A 604 -6.30 18.84 -16.18
N ASN A 605 -7.08 19.91 -15.98
CA ASN A 605 -7.60 20.72 -17.08
C ASN A 605 -6.63 21.80 -17.52
N THR A 606 -5.92 22.44 -16.58
CA THR A 606 -4.95 23.52 -16.90
C THR A 606 -3.52 23.03 -17.00
N GLY A 607 -3.20 21.90 -16.37
CA GLY A 607 -1.84 21.39 -16.21
C GLY A 607 -1.08 22.04 -15.05
N GLU A 608 -1.64 23.05 -14.39
CA GLU A 608 -0.97 23.80 -13.33
C GLU A 608 -0.83 22.97 -12.05
N THR A 609 0.33 23.05 -11.41
CA THR A 609 0.60 22.38 -10.14
C THR A 609 0.34 23.31 -8.97
N ALA A 610 -0.59 22.92 -8.10
CA ALA A 610 -0.94 23.58 -6.86
C ALA A 610 -0.22 22.89 -5.68
N TYR A 611 1.07 23.23 -5.50
CA TYR A 611 1.87 22.76 -4.38
C TYR A 611 1.33 23.26 -3.05
N ILE A 612 1.33 22.41 -2.02
CA ILE A 612 1.26 22.89 -0.64
C ILE A 612 2.68 23.28 -0.22
N THR A 613 2.84 24.52 0.27
CA THR A 613 4.15 25.09 0.56
C THR A 613 4.31 25.39 2.03
N TYR A 614 5.34 24.83 2.68
CA TYR A 614 5.75 25.17 4.04
C TYR A 614 7.03 26.00 3.97
N LYS A 615 6.92 27.28 4.29
CA LYS A 615 7.95 28.27 3.96
C LYS A 615 8.35 29.12 5.15
N ALA A 616 9.65 29.36 5.30
CA ALA A 616 10.16 30.35 6.23
C ALA A 616 9.62 31.74 5.86
N TYR A 617 9.02 32.41 6.84
CA TYR A 617 8.54 33.77 6.67
C TYR A 617 9.69 34.77 6.43
N ASP A 618 10.88 34.50 7.00
CA ASP A 618 12.11 35.27 6.80
C ASP A 618 13.31 34.33 6.63
N PHE A 619 13.93 34.33 5.45
CA PHE A 619 15.08 33.48 5.13
C PHE A 619 16.36 33.85 5.88
N ASN A 620 16.48 35.09 6.35
CA ASN A 620 17.63 35.53 7.13
C ASN A 620 17.53 35.11 8.60
N ASN A 621 16.32 34.82 9.08
CA ASN A 621 16.01 34.40 10.44
C ASN A 621 15.11 33.16 10.40
N LYS A 622 15.64 32.06 9.86
CA LYS A 622 14.88 30.83 9.62
C LYS A 622 14.18 30.31 10.89
N PRO A 623 12.97 29.74 10.77
CA PRO A 623 12.36 29.01 11.87
C PRO A 623 13.19 27.79 12.22
N LYS A 624 13.50 27.63 13.51
CA LYS A 624 14.30 26.51 14.03
C LYS A 624 13.39 25.46 14.66
N LEU A 625 13.45 24.27 14.09
CA LEU A 625 12.75 23.07 14.48
C LEU A 625 13.69 22.23 15.36
N LYS A 626 13.55 22.30 16.69
CA LYS A 626 14.52 21.73 17.64
C LYS A 626 13.97 20.56 18.45
N LEU A 627 14.65 19.41 18.38
CA LEU A 627 14.39 18.28 19.28
C LEU A 627 14.95 18.57 20.67
N ALA A 628 14.11 18.43 21.71
CA ALA A 628 14.53 18.61 23.09
C ALA A 628 14.99 17.29 23.74
N ASP A 629 15.91 17.38 24.70
CA ASP A 629 16.67 16.26 25.27
C ASP A 629 15.82 15.12 25.86
N ASN A 630 14.61 15.43 26.35
CA ASN A 630 13.76 14.51 27.10
C ASN A 630 12.49 14.08 26.33
N VAL A 631 12.50 14.16 25.00
CA VAL A 631 11.36 13.73 24.16
C VAL A 631 11.64 12.33 23.59
N PRO A 632 11.09 11.25 24.17
CA PRO A 632 11.24 9.91 23.59
C PRO A 632 10.32 9.73 22.37
N GLY A 633 10.75 8.91 21.41
CA GLY A 633 9.86 8.37 20.37
C GLY A 633 9.68 9.16 19.07
N ILE A 634 10.50 10.18 18.79
CA ILE A 634 10.48 10.86 17.49
C ILE A 634 11.47 10.21 16.52
N TRP A 635 10.96 9.62 15.46
CA TRP A 635 11.73 8.98 14.38
C TRP A 635 12.09 9.94 13.25
N ASN A 636 11.23 10.93 12.97
CA ASN A 636 11.46 11.95 11.95
C ASN A 636 11.05 13.31 12.49
N MET A 637 11.89 14.33 12.30
CA MET A 637 11.55 15.72 12.65
C MET A 637 10.49 16.28 11.70
N VAL A 638 10.65 16.02 10.40
CA VAL A 638 9.64 16.32 9.37
C VAL A 638 9.44 15.06 8.54
N ASP A 639 8.21 14.56 8.48
CA ASP A 639 7.83 13.39 7.71
C ASP A 639 6.78 13.77 6.65
N ILE A 640 7.18 13.73 5.39
CA ILE A 640 6.31 14.03 4.25
C ILE A 640 5.79 12.71 3.70
N GLN A 641 4.50 12.42 3.93
CA GLN A 641 3.76 11.29 3.35
C GLN A 641 2.66 11.83 2.44
N ALA A 642 3.05 12.65 1.47
CA ALA A 642 2.17 13.43 0.63
C ALA A 642 2.85 13.76 -0.70
N ASN A 643 2.06 14.22 -1.67
CA ASN A 643 2.51 14.59 -3.01
C ASN A 643 2.40 16.10 -3.23
N TYR A 644 3.15 16.64 -4.18
CA TYR A 644 3.13 18.07 -4.53
C TYR A 644 3.37 18.98 -3.32
N ILE A 645 4.50 18.78 -2.64
CA ILE A 645 4.89 19.52 -1.42
C ILE A 645 6.16 20.32 -1.66
N ILE A 646 6.21 21.54 -1.11
CA ILE A 646 7.44 22.35 -1.03
C ILE A 646 7.77 22.60 0.44
N ILE A 647 8.99 22.26 0.86
CA ILE A 647 9.62 22.75 2.09
C ILE A 647 10.69 23.77 1.71
N ASP A 648 10.56 25.00 2.21
CA ASP A 648 11.44 26.11 1.82
C ASP A 648 11.95 26.88 3.05
N GLY A 649 13.21 26.68 3.40
CA GLY A 649 13.90 27.54 4.37
C GLY A 649 13.85 27.14 5.84
N LEU A 650 13.64 25.87 6.20
CA LEU A 650 13.62 25.44 7.60
C LEU A 650 15.03 25.19 8.15
N GLU A 651 15.28 25.54 9.41
CA GLU A 651 16.40 24.98 10.18
C GLU A 651 15.87 23.82 11.04
N VAL A 652 16.45 22.64 10.96
CA VAL A 652 16.03 21.44 11.71
C VAL A 652 17.23 20.90 12.48
N GLU A 653 17.12 20.93 13.81
CA GLU A 653 18.19 20.57 14.74
C GLU A 653 17.80 19.33 15.56
N GLY A 654 18.59 18.27 15.43
CA GLY A 654 18.46 17.04 16.21
C GLY A 654 19.15 17.13 17.58
N ASN A 655 19.38 15.98 18.20
CA ASN A 655 19.87 15.90 19.58
C ASN A 655 21.28 15.29 19.73
N ASN A 656 22.08 15.21 18.66
CA ASN A 656 23.40 14.54 18.71
C ASN A 656 24.32 15.07 19.82
N MET A 657 24.28 16.38 20.09
CA MET A 657 25.16 16.99 21.09
C MET A 657 24.90 16.52 22.53
N ASN A 658 23.76 15.88 22.79
CA ASN A 658 23.36 15.37 24.10
C ASN A 658 23.33 13.84 24.19
N ILE A 659 23.76 13.14 23.13
CA ILE A 659 23.83 11.69 23.08
C ILE A 659 25.29 11.27 23.15
N SER A 660 25.67 10.46 24.13
CA SER A 660 27.01 9.86 24.16
C SER A 660 27.07 8.63 23.24
N LEU A 661 28.27 8.32 22.73
CA LEU A 661 28.49 7.10 21.95
C LEU A 661 28.11 5.85 22.76
N GLU A 662 28.45 5.81 24.05
CA GLU A 662 28.10 4.72 24.97
C GLU A 662 26.58 4.51 25.07
N GLN A 663 25.79 5.60 25.13
CA GLN A 663 24.33 5.49 25.14
C GLN A 663 23.80 4.92 23.81
N ALA A 664 24.36 5.34 22.69
CA ALA A 664 23.96 4.85 21.38
C ALA A 664 24.33 3.37 21.17
N GLU A 665 25.53 2.97 21.55
CA GLU A 665 25.99 1.57 21.52
C GLU A 665 25.14 0.69 22.45
N ALA A 666 24.82 1.16 23.67
CA ALA A 666 23.92 0.42 24.57
C ALA A 666 22.54 0.19 23.96
N ASN A 667 22.02 1.16 23.19
CA ASN A 667 20.75 1.05 22.50
C ASN A 667 20.81 0.00 21.37
N TYR A 668 21.90 0.03 20.58
CA TYR A 668 22.20 -0.98 19.56
C TYR A 668 22.31 -2.39 20.17
N GLU A 669 23.10 -2.56 21.24
CA GLU A 669 23.28 -3.87 21.89
C GLU A 669 21.96 -4.42 22.45
N HIS A 670 21.12 -3.56 23.02
CA HIS A 670 19.78 -3.95 23.46
C HIS A 670 18.90 -4.40 22.29
N LYS A 671 18.98 -3.74 21.12
CA LYS A 671 18.27 -4.15 19.90
C LYS A 671 18.76 -5.51 19.39
N ILE A 672 20.08 -5.71 19.31
CA ILE A 672 20.69 -6.98 18.88
C ILE A 672 20.34 -8.14 19.82
N ALA A 673 20.14 -7.86 21.12
CA ALA A 673 19.67 -8.82 22.11
C ALA A 673 18.17 -9.18 22.00
N GLY A 674 17.44 -8.63 21.01
CA GLY A 674 16.03 -8.91 20.76
C GLY A 674 15.05 -7.96 21.45
N GLY A 675 15.51 -6.81 21.96
CA GLY A 675 14.64 -5.82 22.61
C GLY A 675 13.69 -5.10 21.64
N SER A 676 12.59 -4.55 22.16
CA SER A 676 11.50 -3.93 21.38
C SER A 676 11.09 -2.51 21.84
N ASN A 677 11.98 -1.78 22.52
CA ASN A 677 11.68 -0.43 23.01
C ASN A 677 11.84 0.65 21.92
N TRP A 678 10.88 0.74 21.01
CA TRP A 678 10.92 1.65 19.85
C TRP A 678 11.04 3.13 20.20
N ALA A 679 10.48 3.56 21.33
CA ALA A 679 10.58 4.95 21.76
C ALA A 679 12.00 5.34 22.20
N GLU A 680 12.73 4.38 22.77
CA GLU A 680 14.15 4.56 23.13
C GLU A 680 15.05 4.47 21.90
N TYR A 681 14.77 3.52 21.00
CA TYR A 681 15.49 3.39 19.73
C TYR A 681 15.42 4.66 18.89
N ALA A 682 14.26 5.33 18.88
CA ALA A 682 14.09 6.59 18.17
C ALA A 682 15.15 7.64 18.56
N LYS A 683 15.53 7.74 19.84
CA LYS A 683 16.47 8.78 20.32
C LYS A 683 17.82 8.76 19.61
N THR A 684 18.28 7.58 19.21
CA THR A 684 19.57 7.38 18.53
C THR A 684 19.38 7.17 17.03
N ASN A 685 18.15 7.33 16.51
CA ASN A 685 17.81 7.06 15.11
C ASN A 685 16.92 8.16 14.49
N THR A 686 16.68 9.27 15.17
CA THR A 686 15.84 10.36 14.65
C THR A 686 16.45 10.96 13.38
N ASN A 687 15.69 10.94 12.29
CA ASN A 687 16.04 11.60 11.02
C ASN A 687 15.56 13.05 10.99
N GLY A 688 16.15 13.85 10.10
CA GLY A 688 15.74 15.22 9.81
C GLY A 688 14.46 15.29 8.99
N ILE A 689 14.61 15.45 7.67
CA ILE A 689 13.49 15.56 6.72
C ILE A 689 13.38 14.26 5.92
N ASN A 690 12.34 13.48 6.21
CA ASN A 690 12.00 12.27 5.49
C ASN A 690 10.95 12.55 4.41
N VAL A 691 11.15 12.02 3.20
CA VAL A 691 10.21 12.17 2.08
C VAL A 691 9.68 10.84 1.59
N LYS A 692 8.36 10.78 1.37
CA LYS A 692 7.64 9.65 0.82
C LYS A 692 6.46 10.12 -0.03
N GLY A 693 6.62 10.07 -1.35
CA GLY A 693 5.58 10.50 -2.29
C GLY A 693 6.17 10.91 -3.64
N HIS A 694 5.43 11.73 -4.38
CA HIS A 694 5.91 12.30 -5.63
C HIS A 694 5.74 13.82 -5.73
N HIS A 695 6.59 14.45 -6.55
CA HIS A 695 6.63 15.90 -6.76
C HIS A 695 6.90 16.66 -5.45
N ILE A 696 8.04 16.39 -4.82
CA ILE A 696 8.43 16.99 -3.53
C ILE A 696 9.69 17.83 -3.73
N ILE A 697 9.66 19.08 -3.27
CA ILE A 697 10.80 19.99 -3.27
C ILE A 697 11.20 20.28 -1.83
N VAL A 698 12.47 20.07 -1.49
CA VAL A 698 13.08 20.54 -0.24
C VAL A 698 14.21 21.48 -0.60
N LYS A 699 14.07 22.75 -0.23
CA LYS A 699 15.08 23.75 -0.59
C LYS A 699 15.41 24.74 0.51
N ASN A 700 16.57 25.37 0.37
CA ASN A 700 17.07 26.41 1.27
C ASN A 700 17.10 25.99 2.76
N SER A 701 17.07 24.70 3.07
CA SER A 701 16.90 24.19 4.43
C SER A 701 18.23 23.80 5.05
N TYR A 702 18.30 23.89 6.37
CA TYR A 702 19.50 23.64 7.17
C TYR A 702 19.23 22.51 8.17
N VAL A 703 19.74 21.31 7.91
CA VAL A 703 19.43 20.10 8.70
C VAL A 703 20.69 19.56 9.37
N HIS A 704 20.69 19.47 10.70
CA HIS A 704 21.91 19.17 11.42
C HIS A 704 21.72 18.49 12.78
N HIS A 705 22.78 17.81 13.24
CA HIS A 705 22.82 17.10 14.52
C HIS A 705 21.77 16.00 14.69
N MET A 706 21.35 15.35 13.60
CA MET A 706 20.42 14.21 13.61
C MET A 706 21.13 12.91 13.98
N ALA A 707 20.53 12.11 14.85
CA ALA A 707 21.09 10.82 15.22
C ALA A 707 21.03 9.81 14.05
N GLY A 708 19.93 9.89 13.27
CA GLY A 708 19.75 9.27 11.96
C GLY A 708 20.09 10.20 10.80
N GLY A 709 19.49 9.95 9.64
CA GLY A 709 19.78 10.64 8.38
C GLY A 709 19.37 12.11 8.36
N GLY A 710 19.97 12.87 7.45
CA GLY A 710 19.67 14.30 7.27
C GLY A 710 18.41 14.54 6.44
N ILE A 711 18.54 14.53 5.12
CA ILE A 711 17.44 14.81 4.16
C ILE A 711 17.35 13.65 3.17
N GLY A 712 16.20 13.01 3.03
CA GLY A 712 16.08 11.92 2.06
C GLY A 712 14.84 11.06 2.21
N GLY A 713 14.77 9.98 1.45
CA GLY A 713 13.66 9.04 1.51
C GLY A 713 13.43 8.29 0.21
N ALA A 714 12.16 7.98 -0.08
CA ALA A 714 11.75 7.16 -1.21
C ALA A 714 10.64 7.85 -2.00
N GLY A 715 10.77 7.95 -3.32
CA GLY A 715 9.72 8.58 -4.13
C GLY A 715 10.05 8.70 -5.60
N ASP A 716 9.37 9.63 -6.26
CA ASP A 716 9.61 10.02 -7.65
C ASP A 716 9.40 11.52 -7.79
N TYR A 717 9.99 12.19 -8.78
CA TYR A 717 9.87 13.64 -8.90
C TYR A 717 10.25 14.33 -7.56
N MET A 718 11.52 14.24 -7.15
CA MET A 718 12.04 14.85 -5.92
C MET A 718 13.18 15.82 -6.25
N TRP A 719 13.17 17.00 -5.64
CA TRP A 719 14.23 17.99 -5.82
C TRP A 719 14.73 18.53 -4.48
N PHE A 720 16.00 18.25 -4.17
CA PHE A 720 16.70 18.75 -2.99
C PHE A 720 17.72 19.80 -3.41
N ASP A 721 17.40 21.07 -3.18
CA ASP A 721 18.13 22.21 -3.74
C ASP A 721 18.60 23.24 -2.71
N HIS A 722 19.85 23.71 -2.77
CA HIS A 722 20.37 24.75 -1.86
C HIS A 722 20.24 24.41 -0.37
N ASN A 723 20.32 23.13 0.00
CA ASN A 723 20.28 22.70 1.39
C ASN A 723 21.67 22.58 2.00
N ILE A 724 21.74 22.73 3.32
CA ILE A 724 22.93 22.43 4.11
C ILE A 724 22.59 21.26 5.04
N SER A 725 23.32 20.14 4.95
CA SER A 725 23.10 18.95 5.78
C SER A 725 24.40 18.49 6.44
N HIS A 726 24.49 18.52 7.78
CA HIS A 726 25.73 18.10 8.44
C HIS A 726 25.59 17.56 9.86
N SER A 727 26.65 16.88 10.31
CA SER A 727 26.72 16.29 11.65
C SER A 727 25.55 15.34 11.94
N ASN A 728 25.07 14.66 10.89
CA ASN A 728 23.99 13.68 10.95
C ASN A 728 24.54 12.23 10.94
N SER A 729 23.66 11.26 11.16
CA SER A 729 23.92 9.82 11.10
C SER A 729 24.84 9.24 12.18
N TRP A 730 25.29 10.07 13.13
CA TRP A 730 26.30 9.69 14.13
C TRP A 730 25.96 8.45 14.93
N TYR A 731 24.68 8.25 15.28
CA TYR A 731 24.30 7.27 16.30
C TYR A 731 23.31 6.23 15.80
N SER A 732 22.90 6.31 14.54
CA SER A 732 21.89 5.41 13.99
C SER A 732 22.44 4.01 13.75
N MET A 733 21.62 3.04 14.12
CA MET A 733 21.86 1.62 13.85
C MET A 733 21.23 1.17 12.51
N HIS A 734 20.86 2.09 11.63
CA HIS A 734 20.17 1.82 10.36
C HIS A 734 20.92 2.34 9.12
N ALA A 735 22.23 2.57 9.23
CA ALA A 735 23.11 2.85 8.08
C ALA A 735 22.62 4.06 7.24
N THR A 736 22.56 5.23 7.89
CA THR A 736 22.00 6.44 7.29
C THR A 736 23.10 7.36 6.73
N SER A 737 22.71 8.35 5.90
CA SER A 737 23.61 9.33 5.28
C SER A 737 23.10 10.77 5.45
N GLY A 738 23.96 11.75 5.14
CA GLY A 738 23.62 13.18 5.20
C GLY A 738 22.49 13.57 4.25
N MET A 739 22.50 13.02 3.04
CA MET A 739 21.43 13.13 2.07
C MET A 739 21.32 11.85 1.24
N GLY A 740 20.11 11.41 0.89
CA GLY A 740 19.99 10.26 0.00
C GLY A 740 18.60 9.93 -0.53
N SER A 741 18.54 9.04 -1.50
CA SER A 741 17.31 8.46 -2.03
C SER A 741 17.43 6.94 -2.08
N ILE A 742 16.43 6.22 -1.60
CA ILE A 742 16.45 4.75 -1.51
C ILE A 742 15.05 4.18 -1.79
N ASN A 743 14.98 2.98 -2.39
CA ASN A 743 13.70 2.29 -2.66
C ASN A 743 12.71 3.17 -3.45
N ASN A 744 13.20 3.92 -4.44
CA ASN A 744 12.39 4.82 -5.25
C ASN A 744 11.33 4.05 -6.06
N VAL A 745 10.15 4.66 -6.24
CA VAL A 745 9.00 4.04 -6.89
C VAL A 745 8.47 4.97 -7.96
N SER A 746 8.43 4.52 -9.21
CA SER A 746 7.94 5.32 -10.33
C SER A 746 6.48 5.75 -10.14
N PHE A 747 6.22 7.05 -10.27
CA PHE A 747 4.89 7.64 -10.36
C PHE A 747 4.28 7.42 -11.75
N ASP A 748 5.12 7.42 -12.79
CA ASP A 748 4.76 7.22 -14.19
C ASP A 748 5.89 6.50 -14.96
N ASP A 749 5.62 6.19 -16.23
CA ASP A 749 6.56 5.49 -17.12
C ASP A 749 7.61 6.43 -17.75
N ASN A 750 7.73 7.69 -17.28
CA ASN A 750 8.75 8.60 -17.79
C ASN A 750 10.13 8.16 -17.28
N THR A 751 11.00 7.76 -18.20
CA THR A 751 12.41 7.41 -17.95
C THR A 751 13.36 8.35 -18.69
N ALA A 752 12.82 9.30 -19.45
CA ALA A 752 13.61 10.20 -20.27
C ALA A 752 14.16 11.38 -19.46
N ASP A 753 13.35 11.93 -18.56
CA ASP A 753 13.63 13.18 -17.82
C ASP A 753 14.32 12.92 -16.47
N TYR A 754 14.97 13.94 -15.91
CA TYR A 754 15.47 13.90 -14.53
C TYR A 754 14.31 14.04 -13.54
N LYS A 755 14.19 13.06 -12.65
CA LYS A 755 13.09 12.96 -11.69
C LYS A 755 13.56 13.00 -10.26
N ILE A 756 14.82 12.68 -9.96
CA ILE A 756 15.39 12.82 -8.61
C ILE A 756 16.65 13.68 -8.72
N ILE A 757 16.61 14.86 -8.12
CA ILE A 757 17.62 15.91 -8.32
C ILE A 757 18.14 16.35 -6.95
N MET A 758 19.46 16.31 -6.78
CA MET A 758 20.17 16.83 -5.62
C MET A 758 21.14 17.90 -6.11
N SER A 759 20.79 19.18 -5.98
CA SER A 759 21.56 20.28 -6.55
C SER A 759 21.96 21.36 -5.56
N ASN A 760 23.13 21.97 -5.79
CA ASN A 760 23.60 23.14 -5.04
C ASN A 760 23.62 22.95 -3.51
N ASN A 761 23.83 21.73 -3.02
CA ASN A 761 23.82 21.46 -1.58
C ASN A 761 25.23 21.51 -0.97
N ILE A 762 25.31 21.83 0.32
CA ILE A 762 26.53 21.70 1.14
C ILE A 762 26.34 20.57 2.14
N ILE A 763 27.09 19.48 1.99
CA ILE A 763 26.90 18.26 2.79
C ILE A 763 28.21 17.85 3.47
N TYR A 764 28.26 17.84 4.80
CA TYR A 764 29.52 17.60 5.51
C TYR A 764 29.38 16.96 6.89
N ASP A 765 30.47 16.41 7.43
CA ASP A 765 30.54 15.90 8.81
C ASP A 765 29.47 14.86 9.21
N ASN A 766 28.82 14.21 8.23
CA ASN A 766 27.95 13.07 8.49
C ASN A 766 28.82 11.83 8.70
N GLU A 767 28.49 10.93 9.63
CA GLU A 767 29.37 9.80 9.95
C GLU A 767 28.59 8.70 10.65
N ALA A 768 28.84 7.42 10.36
CA ALA A 768 28.29 6.31 11.14
C ALA A 768 29.26 5.93 12.28
N LYS A 769 28.90 6.25 13.53
CA LYS A 769 29.71 5.89 14.73
C LYS A 769 29.19 4.65 15.45
N VAL A 770 28.03 4.13 15.03
CA VAL A 770 27.43 2.90 15.56
C VAL A 770 27.22 1.91 14.41
N LYS A 771 27.29 0.62 14.73
CA LYS A 771 27.11 -0.47 13.76
C LYS A 771 25.67 -0.56 13.26
N TRP A 772 25.51 -0.99 12.03
CA TRP A 772 24.21 -1.34 11.46
C TRP A 772 23.69 -2.66 12.04
N GLU A 773 22.45 -2.68 12.54
CA GLU A 773 21.88 -3.89 13.14
C GLU A 773 21.81 -5.10 12.19
N LYS A 774 21.66 -4.86 10.88
CA LYS A 774 21.46 -5.92 9.89
C LYS A 774 22.75 -6.66 9.58
N THR A 775 23.85 -5.93 9.41
CA THR A 775 25.16 -6.48 9.05
C THR A 775 26.06 -6.70 10.26
N LYS A 776 25.76 -6.04 11.40
CA LYS A 776 26.59 -6.00 12.62
C LYS A 776 27.97 -5.37 12.39
N GLY A 777 28.14 -4.67 11.27
CA GLY A 777 29.32 -3.91 10.90
C GLY A 777 29.00 -2.42 10.74
N TYR A 778 30.02 -1.60 10.52
CA TYR A 778 29.83 -0.20 10.13
C TYR A 778 29.45 -0.13 8.65
N SER A 779 28.59 0.82 8.31
CA SER A 779 28.16 1.11 6.94
C SER A 779 27.71 2.58 6.85
N ASP A 780 27.83 3.17 5.67
CA ASP A 780 27.31 4.50 5.33
C ASP A 780 27.93 5.66 6.12
N GLY A 781 27.12 6.67 6.50
CA GLY A 781 27.62 7.98 6.90
C GLY A 781 28.14 8.80 5.72
N ASN A 782 27.59 8.57 4.52
CA ASN A 782 27.99 9.27 3.30
C ASN A 782 27.50 10.72 3.31
N GLY A 783 28.08 11.54 2.42
CA GLY A 783 27.52 12.83 2.07
C GLY A 783 26.18 12.67 1.34
N ILE A 784 26.25 12.31 0.06
CA ILE A 784 25.11 12.02 -0.81
C ILE A 784 25.14 10.53 -1.18
N ILE A 785 23.97 9.86 -1.11
CA ILE A 785 23.82 8.48 -1.59
C ILE A 785 22.59 8.31 -2.49
N PHE A 786 22.77 7.62 -3.63
CA PHE A 786 21.69 7.01 -4.40
C PHE A 786 21.75 5.51 -4.16
N ASP A 787 20.71 4.95 -3.54
CA ASP A 787 20.79 3.68 -2.83
C ASP A 787 19.67 2.71 -3.24
N VAL A 788 19.98 1.40 -3.19
CA VAL A 788 19.12 0.23 -3.46
C VAL A 788 17.80 0.57 -4.15
N ASP A 789 17.87 0.83 -5.45
CA ASP A 789 16.69 1.08 -6.29
C ASP A 789 16.92 0.63 -7.73
N ASP A 790 17.60 -0.51 -7.90
CA ASP A 790 17.95 -1.10 -9.19
C ASP A 790 16.73 -1.39 -10.11
N GLY A 791 15.51 -1.45 -9.55
CA GLY A 791 14.24 -1.53 -10.29
C GLY A 791 13.63 -0.19 -10.73
N TYR A 792 14.23 0.95 -10.36
CA TYR A 792 13.77 2.28 -10.73
C TYR A 792 14.53 2.80 -11.97
N TYR A 793 13.79 3.12 -13.03
CA TYR A 793 14.35 3.49 -14.34
C TYR A 793 14.32 4.99 -14.63
N GLY A 794 13.79 5.83 -13.74
CA GLY A 794 13.85 7.28 -13.88
C GLY A 794 15.29 7.81 -13.75
N LYS A 795 15.62 8.90 -14.43
CA LYS A 795 16.97 9.48 -14.34
C LYS A 795 17.14 10.31 -13.08
N LYS A 796 18.36 10.30 -12.54
CA LYS A 796 18.73 11.01 -11.32
C LYS A 796 19.93 11.91 -11.57
N LEU A 797 20.04 12.99 -10.78
CA LEU A 797 21.07 14.00 -10.97
C LEU A 797 21.62 14.49 -9.63
N ALA A 798 22.94 14.43 -9.45
CA ALA A 798 23.68 15.20 -8.46
C ALA A 798 24.49 16.30 -9.17
N PHE A 799 24.14 17.56 -8.91
CA PHE A 799 24.69 18.71 -9.65
C PHE A 799 25.18 19.83 -8.75
N ASN A 800 26.37 20.38 -9.01
CA ASN A 800 26.91 21.54 -8.27
C ASN A 800 26.97 21.37 -6.73
N ASN A 801 27.08 20.16 -6.20
CA ASN A 801 27.14 19.98 -4.74
C ASN A 801 28.57 20.17 -4.22
N ILE A 802 28.66 20.60 -2.96
CA ILE A 802 29.89 20.70 -2.18
C ILE A 802 29.81 19.67 -1.07
N VAL A 803 30.63 18.62 -1.15
CA VAL A 803 30.54 17.45 -0.26
C VAL A 803 31.89 17.18 0.40
N TYR A 804 32.01 17.37 1.71
CA TYR A 804 33.32 17.31 2.36
C TYR A 804 33.31 16.77 3.80
N ASN A 805 34.43 16.20 4.24
CA ASN A 805 34.63 15.73 5.62
C ASN A 805 33.55 14.77 6.19
N ASN A 806 32.80 14.08 5.33
CA ASN A 806 31.92 13.00 5.78
C ASN A 806 32.75 11.77 6.19
N GLY A 807 32.18 10.94 7.05
CA GLY A 807 32.79 9.73 7.62
C GLY A 807 32.74 8.56 6.65
N GLY A 808 31.67 8.43 5.88
CA GLY A 808 31.56 7.54 4.71
C GLY A 808 32.00 8.26 3.42
N GLY A 809 31.56 7.75 2.27
CA GLY A 809 31.87 8.31 0.95
C GLY A 809 31.33 9.73 0.75
N GLY A 810 31.81 10.42 -0.28
CA GLY A 810 31.31 11.74 -0.66
C GLY A 810 29.98 11.61 -1.39
N ILE A 811 30.04 11.29 -2.69
CA ILE A 811 28.86 10.97 -3.51
C ILE A 811 28.95 9.49 -3.89
N HIS A 812 28.04 8.70 -3.32
CA HIS A 812 28.01 7.25 -3.44
C HIS A 812 26.80 6.79 -4.27
N ILE A 813 27.03 6.10 -5.37
CA ILE A 813 25.98 5.45 -6.16
C ILE A 813 26.07 3.95 -5.88
N TYR A 814 25.12 3.42 -5.12
CA TYR A 814 25.11 2.02 -4.71
C TYR A 814 23.83 1.34 -5.20
N ARG A 815 23.98 0.36 -6.10
CA ARG A 815 22.84 -0.39 -6.65
C ARG A 815 21.72 0.52 -7.17
N SER A 816 22.13 1.55 -7.91
CA SER A 816 21.24 2.59 -8.41
C SER A 816 21.60 2.92 -9.85
N ASN A 817 20.60 2.92 -10.74
CA ASN A 817 20.82 3.05 -12.18
C ASN A 817 20.48 4.46 -12.68
N ASN A 818 20.99 4.82 -13.86
CA ASN A 818 20.68 6.06 -14.58
C ASN A 818 21.00 7.35 -13.78
N VAL A 819 22.12 7.35 -13.05
CA VAL A 819 22.53 8.47 -12.18
C VAL A 819 23.60 9.31 -12.85
N HIS A 820 23.36 10.63 -12.93
CA HIS A 820 24.35 11.58 -13.42
C HIS A 820 24.94 12.38 -12.25
N VAL A 821 26.26 12.49 -12.17
CA VAL A 821 27.00 13.27 -11.17
C VAL A 821 27.85 14.29 -11.92
N ILE A 822 27.43 15.54 -11.92
CA ILE A 822 27.97 16.58 -12.81
C ILE A 822 28.40 17.81 -12.00
N ASN A 823 29.63 18.30 -12.25
CA ASN A 823 30.11 19.57 -11.70
C ASN A 823 30.08 19.65 -10.16
N ASN A 824 30.41 18.57 -9.44
CA ASN A 824 30.47 18.57 -7.97
C ASN A 824 31.89 18.80 -7.46
N THR A 825 32.03 19.36 -6.26
CA THR A 825 33.30 19.46 -5.54
C THR A 825 33.27 18.58 -4.30
N ILE A 826 34.14 17.57 -4.27
CA ILE A 826 34.14 16.48 -3.29
C ILE A 826 35.52 16.43 -2.61
N TYR A 827 35.58 16.65 -1.30
CA TYR A 827 36.85 16.88 -0.61
C TYR A 827 36.97 16.17 0.73
N HIS A 828 37.98 15.32 0.87
CA HIS A 828 38.37 14.67 2.14
C HIS A 828 37.18 14.01 2.86
N ASN A 829 36.36 13.22 2.17
CA ASN A 829 35.38 12.37 2.83
C ASN A 829 36.07 11.12 3.39
N SER A 830 35.32 10.07 3.74
CA SER A 830 35.83 8.84 4.32
C SER A 830 36.67 9.08 5.60
N ARG A 831 36.21 10.03 6.43
CA ARG A 831 36.88 10.41 7.69
C ARG A 831 36.82 9.29 8.75
N SER A 832 35.88 8.36 8.64
CA SER A 832 35.65 7.35 9.67
C SER A 832 36.86 6.44 9.83
N PRO A 833 37.25 6.07 11.06
CA PRO A 833 38.29 5.05 11.26
C PRO A 833 37.79 3.63 10.95
N HIS A 834 36.49 3.44 10.71
CA HIS A 834 35.87 2.13 10.52
C HIS A 834 35.49 1.81 9.08
N LEU A 835 35.49 2.82 8.20
CA LEU A 835 35.06 2.74 6.81
C LEU A 835 36.12 3.36 5.91
N LYS A 836 36.28 2.80 4.71
CA LYS A 836 37.22 3.28 3.67
C LYS A 836 36.52 3.33 2.32
N TYR A 837 35.49 4.17 2.25
CA TYR A 837 34.73 4.38 1.02
C TYR A 837 35.40 5.42 0.14
N PRO A 838 35.37 5.28 -1.19
CA PRO A 838 35.89 6.31 -2.07
C PRO A 838 35.12 7.63 -1.92
N ASN A 839 35.77 8.73 -2.25
CA ASN A 839 35.09 10.03 -2.26
C ASN A 839 33.94 10.09 -3.27
N MET A 840 34.10 9.47 -4.44
CA MET A 840 33.12 9.46 -5.51
C MET A 840 33.10 8.09 -6.17
N ASP A 841 31.97 7.42 -6.21
CA ASP A 841 31.92 6.07 -6.77
C ASP A 841 30.58 5.62 -7.35
N ALA A 842 30.70 4.62 -8.22
CA ALA A 842 29.62 3.93 -8.89
C ALA A 842 29.76 2.42 -8.65
N GLN A 843 29.05 1.90 -7.65
CA GLN A 843 29.12 0.52 -7.20
C GLN A 843 27.83 -0.24 -7.54
N SER A 844 27.97 -1.30 -8.34
CA SER A 844 26.83 -2.12 -8.79
C SER A 844 25.69 -1.29 -9.42
N SER A 845 26.03 -0.15 -10.00
CA SER A 845 25.13 0.71 -10.77
C SER A 845 25.20 0.37 -12.25
N ASP A 846 24.17 0.72 -13.00
CA ASP A 846 24.14 0.65 -14.46
C ASP A 846 23.86 2.03 -15.08
N ASN A 847 24.53 2.33 -16.19
CA ASN A 847 24.33 3.55 -16.98
C ASN A 847 24.47 4.85 -16.16
N SER A 848 25.48 4.94 -15.30
CA SER A 848 25.79 6.18 -14.56
C SER A 848 26.85 7.02 -15.27
N ILE A 849 26.75 8.35 -15.17
CA ILE A 849 27.63 9.30 -15.84
C ILE A 849 28.22 10.28 -14.83
N LEU A 850 29.54 10.30 -14.67
CA LEU A 850 30.24 11.15 -13.71
C LEU A 850 31.22 12.08 -14.44
N ILE A 851 30.88 13.36 -14.54
CA ILE A 851 31.58 14.32 -15.40
C ILE A 851 31.87 15.67 -14.73
N ASN A 852 33.02 16.26 -15.06
CA ASN A 852 33.42 17.59 -14.61
C ASN A 852 33.46 17.75 -13.08
N ASN A 853 33.69 16.68 -12.33
CA ASN A 853 33.77 16.73 -10.88
C ASN A 853 35.21 16.94 -10.39
N ILE A 854 35.39 17.57 -9.24
CA ILE A 854 36.64 17.53 -8.49
C ILE A 854 36.48 16.55 -7.33
N SER A 855 37.34 15.54 -7.22
CA SER A 855 37.34 14.57 -6.11
C SER A 855 38.73 14.41 -5.49
N ILE A 856 38.91 14.89 -4.26
CA ILE A 856 40.20 14.91 -3.56
C ILE A 856 40.17 13.99 -2.33
N ALA A 857 40.78 12.82 -2.44
CA ALA A 857 40.87 11.86 -1.35
C ALA A 857 41.78 12.36 -0.22
N ARG A 858 41.61 11.77 0.97
CA ARG A 858 42.54 11.97 2.08
C ARG A 858 43.88 11.29 1.78
N ASP A 859 44.94 11.85 2.33
CA ASP A 859 46.29 11.25 2.30
C ASP A 859 46.43 10.21 3.42
N GLU A 860 45.62 9.16 3.35
CA GLU A 860 45.61 8.04 4.29
C GLU A 860 45.55 6.70 3.54
N GLU A 861 46.08 5.64 4.15
CA GLU A 861 46.10 4.31 3.55
C GLU A 861 44.67 3.78 3.33
N GLY A 862 44.40 3.26 2.13
CA GLY A 862 43.10 2.71 1.76
C GLY A 862 42.07 3.75 1.30
N GLU A 863 42.40 5.04 1.30
CA GLU A 863 41.51 6.10 0.81
C GLU A 863 41.70 6.36 -0.69
N TYR A 864 40.58 6.48 -1.42
CA TYR A 864 40.58 6.65 -2.86
C TYR A 864 39.67 7.78 -3.34
N ALA A 865 40.09 8.45 -4.41
CA ALA A 865 39.32 9.54 -5.02
C ALA A 865 38.16 9.01 -5.87
N ASN A 866 38.29 7.80 -6.43
CA ASN A 866 37.27 7.18 -7.27
C ASN A 866 37.22 5.65 -7.19
N LEU A 867 36.06 5.10 -7.58
CA LEU A 867 35.83 3.67 -7.84
C LEU A 867 34.69 3.50 -8.86
N ASN A 868 34.82 2.47 -9.70
CA ASN A 868 33.75 1.96 -10.54
C ASN A 868 33.75 0.43 -10.45
N SER A 869 32.62 -0.14 -10.01
CA SER A 869 32.35 -1.57 -9.97
C SER A 869 30.92 -1.87 -10.42
N GLY A 870 30.40 -1.02 -11.34
CA GLY A 870 29.13 -1.21 -12.03
C GLY A 870 29.30 -1.34 -13.55
N TRP A 871 28.18 -1.30 -14.27
CA TRP A 871 28.08 -1.57 -15.71
C TRP A 871 27.70 -0.32 -16.48
N ASN A 872 28.15 -0.22 -17.74
CA ASN A 872 27.87 0.93 -18.63
C ASN A 872 28.14 2.32 -18.02
N ASN A 873 28.92 2.39 -16.93
CA ASN A 873 29.23 3.64 -16.26
C ASN A 873 30.33 4.38 -17.01
N MET A 874 30.23 5.70 -17.07
CA MET A 874 31.17 6.57 -17.77
C MET A 874 31.73 7.64 -16.86
N PHE A 875 33.05 7.81 -16.88
CA PHE A 875 33.76 8.86 -16.16
C PHE A 875 34.49 9.74 -17.18
N ALA A 876 34.27 11.06 -17.16
CA ALA A 876 34.97 11.95 -18.06
C ALA A 876 35.23 13.36 -17.53
N ASN A 877 36.39 13.94 -17.88
CA ASN A 877 36.79 15.29 -17.49
C ASN A 877 36.68 15.59 -15.98
N ASN A 878 36.95 14.63 -15.10
CA ASN A 878 37.07 14.84 -13.67
C ASN A 878 38.54 15.11 -13.26
N ILE A 879 38.70 15.87 -12.18
CA ILE A 879 40.00 16.11 -11.53
C ILE A 879 40.07 15.35 -10.22
N TYR A 880 41.16 14.60 -10.03
CA TYR A 880 41.44 13.80 -8.86
C TYR A 880 42.68 14.27 -8.09
N GLY A 881 42.66 14.07 -6.77
CA GLY A 881 43.82 14.21 -5.89
C GLY A 881 43.85 13.11 -4.83
N GLY A 882 45.05 12.72 -4.38
CA GLY A 882 45.26 11.54 -3.53
C GLY A 882 45.36 10.24 -4.35
N ASN A 883 45.06 9.09 -3.75
CA ASN A 883 45.09 7.81 -4.48
C ASN A 883 43.90 7.70 -5.44
N VAL A 884 44.14 7.15 -6.63
CA VAL A 884 43.16 7.00 -7.72
C VAL A 884 43.16 5.54 -8.17
N ARG A 885 41.98 4.93 -8.34
CA ARG A 885 41.89 3.52 -8.75
C ARG A 885 41.98 3.33 -10.26
N PHE A 886 41.38 4.24 -11.03
CA PHE A 886 41.36 4.16 -12.48
C PHE A 886 41.17 5.55 -13.10
N LEU A 887 41.45 5.65 -14.41
CA LEU A 887 41.15 6.82 -15.25
C LEU A 887 40.41 6.33 -16.49
N ASP A 888 39.48 7.14 -17.00
CA ASP A 888 38.73 6.88 -18.22
C ASP A 888 38.96 8.03 -19.23
N GLN A 889 37.93 8.76 -19.67
CA GLN A 889 38.07 9.73 -20.75
C GLN A 889 38.51 11.12 -20.23
N ASN A 890 39.69 11.59 -20.64
CA ASN A 890 40.17 12.95 -20.32
C ASN A 890 40.27 13.29 -18.81
N GLU A 891 40.36 12.28 -17.95
CA GLU A 891 40.51 12.43 -16.49
C GLU A 891 41.92 12.93 -16.13
N GLN A 892 42.04 13.73 -15.07
CA GLN A 892 43.33 14.27 -14.62
C GLN A 892 43.58 14.01 -13.14
N VAL A 893 44.82 13.65 -12.79
CA VAL A 893 45.27 13.56 -11.38
C VAL A 893 46.15 14.77 -11.10
N ILE A 894 45.55 15.85 -10.60
CA ILE A 894 46.22 17.14 -10.42
C ILE A 894 45.58 17.94 -9.29
N ASN A 895 46.37 18.75 -8.59
CA ASN A 895 45.85 19.64 -7.56
C ASN A 895 44.97 20.74 -8.18
N PRO A 896 43.68 20.85 -7.81
CA PRO A 896 42.76 21.85 -8.35
C PRO A 896 43.03 23.27 -7.86
N LYS A 897 43.95 23.49 -6.90
CA LYS A 897 44.32 24.80 -6.34
C LYS A 897 43.11 25.62 -5.84
N PHE A 898 42.44 25.10 -4.83
CA PHE A 898 41.40 25.85 -4.11
C PHE A 898 41.96 27.08 -3.38
N VAL A 899 41.16 28.14 -3.22
CA VAL A 899 41.55 29.38 -2.52
C VAL A 899 41.93 29.11 -1.06
N ASN A 900 41.11 28.36 -0.32
CA ASN A 900 41.44 28.00 1.06
C ASN A 900 40.80 26.67 1.49
N VAL A 901 41.64 25.65 1.71
CA VAL A 901 41.23 24.36 2.27
C VAL A 901 41.87 24.08 3.64
N SER A 902 42.32 25.13 4.34
CA SER A 902 42.94 25.00 5.65
C SER A 902 41.91 24.71 6.74
N GLN A 903 42.05 23.54 7.36
CA GLN A 903 41.26 23.15 8.54
C GLN A 903 41.54 24.04 9.76
N ALA A 904 42.67 24.75 9.82
CA ALA A 904 43.14 25.45 11.02
C ALA A 904 42.22 26.60 11.47
N ASN A 905 41.39 27.14 10.57
CA ASN A 905 40.45 28.23 10.87
C ASN A 905 38.97 27.83 10.70
N GLY A 906 38.67 26.55 10.40
CA GLY A 906 37.29 26.06 10.23
C GLY A 906 36.51 26.65 9.05
N SER A 907 37.17 27.31 8.10
CA SER A 907 36.54 27.93 6.92
C SER A 907 37.13 27.32 5.65
N PHE A 908 36.30 26.61 4.90
CA PHE A 908 36.61 26.10 3.57
C PHE A 908 36.12 27.07 2.51
N ASP A 909 36.97 27.36 1.54
CA ASP A 909 36.68 28.09 0.31
C ASP A 909 37.18 27.24 -0.86
N PHE A 910 36.23 26.59 -1.51
CA PHE A 910 36.45 25.69 -2.63
C PHE A 910 36.38 26.40 -3.99
N THR A 911 36.35 27.74 -4.02
CA THR A 911 36.59 28.49 -5.25
C THR A 911 38.04 28.28 -5.73
N LEU A 912 38.30 28.50 -7.02
CA LEU A 912 39.59 28.19 -7.64
C LEU A 912 40.53 29.41 -7.63
N GLN A 913 41.83 29.17 -7.44
CA GLN A 913 42.86 30.17 -7.67
C GLN A 913 43.04 30.44 -9.16
N ALA A 914 43.52 31.64 -9.52
CA ALA A 914 43.65 32.10 -10.91
C ALA A 914 44.53 31.22 -11.82
N ASP A 915 45.41 30.39 -11.25
CA ASP A 915 46.29 29.47 -11.97
C ASP A 915 45.87 27.99 -11.80
N SER A 916 44.60 27.75 -11.43
CA SER A 916 44.03 26.42 -11.28
C SER A 916 43.96 25.66 -12.62
N PRO A 917 44.29 24.36 -12.64
CA PRO A 917 44.10 23.51 -13.82
C PRO A 917 42.63 23.12 -14.06
N ALA A 918 41.72 23.40 -13.12
CA ALA A 918 40.30 23.15 -13.30
C ALA A 918 39.61 24.24 -14.14
N ILE A 919 40.29 25.38 -14.37
CA ILE A 919 39.76 26.50 -15.14
C ILE A 919 39.73 26.16 -16.63
N ASP A 920 38.58 26.35 -17.28
CA ASP A 920 38.34 26.12 -18.72
C ASP A 920 38.69 24.68 -19.21
N THR A 921 38.67 23.66 -18.35
CA THR A 921 39.04 22.27 -18.72
C THR A 921 37.87 21.29 -18.75
N GLY A 922 36.68 21.72 -18.33
CA GLY A 922 35.48 20.89 -18.34
C GLY A 922 34.85 20.77 -19.73
N THR A 923 34.18 19.62 -19.97
CA THR A 923 33.45 19.38 -21.22
C THR A 923 32.04 19.97 -21.17
N ARG A 924 31.57 20.49 -22.31
CA ARG A 924 30.20 21.03 -22.48
C ARG A 924 29.27 20.05 -23.19
N GLU A 925 29.81 18.96 -23.73
CA GLU A 925 29.07 18.02 -24.58
C GLU A 925 27.81 17.46 -23.91
N ILE A 926 27.86 17.26 -22.58
CA ILE A 926 26.72 16.73 -21.83
C ILE A 926 25.52 17.68 -21.84
N PHE A 927 25.71 19.00 -21.87
CA PHE A 927 24.62 19.99 -21.75
C PHE A 927 23.73 20.05 -22.98
N SER A 928 24.27 19.77 -24.17
CA SER A 928 23.48 19.59 -25.38
C SER A 928 22.67 18.28 -25.40
N LYS A 929 23.03 17.34 -24.52
CA LYS A 929 22.47 15.99 -24.41
C LYS A 929 21.73 15.77 -23.09
N LEU A 930 21.64 16.80 -22.23
CA LEU A 930 20.96 16.68 -20.95
C LEU A 930 19.48 16.40 -21.22
N PRO A 931 18.92 15.37 -20.58
CA PRO A 931 17.49 15.18 -20.60
C PRO A 931 16.77 16.35 -19.95
N ARG A 932 15.47 16.49 -20.24
CA ARG A 932 14.68 17.58 -19.64
C ARG A 932 14.58 17.38 -18.13
N ILE A 933 14.41 18.49 -17.42
CA ILE A 933 13.91 18.42 -16.07
C ILE A 933 12.44 18.01 -16.16
N ALA A 934 12.04 17.07 -15.32
CA ALA A 934 10.65 16.72 -15.14
C ALA A 934 9.75 17.93 -14.86
N GLU A 935 8.50 17.84 -15.28
CA GLU A 935 7.47 18.87 -15.06
C GLU A 935 7.36 19.26 -13.57
N GLY A 936 7.19 20.56 -13.30
CA GLY A 936 7.05 21.10 -11.93
C GLY A 936 8.36 21.54 -11.26
N PHE A 937 9.51 21.31 -11.89
CA PHE A 937 10.83 21.75 -11.40
C PHE A 937 11.51 22.82 -12.28
N GLY A 938 10.77 23.37 -13.26
CA GLY A 938 11.25 24.39 -14.20
C GLY A 938 11.33 23.84 -15.63
N ASP A 939 10.65 24.49 -16.57
CA ASP A 939 10.33 23.90 -17.89
C ASP A 939 11.46 23.95 -18.93
N GLU A 940 12.67 24.41 -18.57
CA GLU A 940 13.71 24.67 -19.57
C GLU A 940 15.05 24.00 -19.24
N VAL A 941 15.48 23.11 -20.15
CA VAL A 941 16.87 22.67 -20.30
C VAL A 941 17.43 23.40 -21.51
N GLY A 942 18.34 24.34 -21.24
CA GLY A 942 18.82 25.35 -22.17
C GLY A 942 19.68 26.40 -21.46
N ILE A 943 20.13 27.43 -22.18
CA ILE A 943 20.98 28.51 -21.64
C ILE A 943 20.34 29.30 -20.48
N ASP A 944 19.01 29.24 -20.32
CA ASP A 944 18.25 29.89 -19.24
C ASP A 944 17.84 28.89 -18.12
N SER A 945 18.30 27.64 -18.18
CA SER A 945 18.04 26.60 -17.17
C SER A 945 18.71 26.94 -15.84
N PRO A 946 18.17 26.56 -14.67
CA PRO A 946 18.91 26.64 -13.39
C PRO A 946 20.25 25.85 -13.43
N PHE A 947 20.41 24.88 -14.34
CA PHE A 947 21.66 24.17 -14.56
C PHE A 947 22.68 24.90 -15.44
N SER A 948 22.30 26.06 -16.01
CA SER A 948 23.24 26.99 -16.63
C SER A 948 24.06 27.77 -15.61
N LYS A 949 23.74 27.64 -14.31
CA LYS A 949 24.40 28.37 -13.24
C LYS A 949 25.36 27.48 -12.44
N ASP A 950 26.40 28.09 -11.89
CA ASP A 950 27.25 27.47 -10.87
C ASP A 950 26.60 27.56 -9.47
N PHE A 951 27.31 27.07 -8.45
CA PHE A 951 26.85 27.09 -7.06
C PHE A 951 26.54 28.51 -6.52
N LEU A 952 27.18 29.56 -7.05
CA LEU A 952 26.98 30.95 -6.62
C LEU A 952 25.94 31.69 -7.49
N GLY A 953 25.38 31.02 -8.49
CA GLY A 953 24.44 31.63 -9.45
C GLY A 953 25.10 32.33 -10.64
N ASN A 954 26.41 32.16 -10.84
CA ASN A 954 27.13 32.68 -12.01
C ASN A 954 26.79 31.87 -13.26
N ASP A 955 26.75 32.51 -14.42
CA ASP A 955 26.55 31.83 -15.70
C ASP A 955 27.72 30.90 -16.05
N ARG A 956 27.40 29.68 -16.46
CA ARG A 956 28.33 28.75 -17.07
C ARG A 956 28.26 28.85 -18.60
N PRO A 957 29.40 28.94 -19.31
CA PRO A 957 29.44 29.18 -20.75
C PRO A 957 29.12 27.93 -21.62
N TYR A 958 27.90 27.40 -21.49
CA TYR A 958 27.32 26.46 -22.45
C TYR A 958 26.97 27.22 -23.75
N ALA A 959 27.26 26.66 -24.93
CA ALA A 959 27.33 27.38 -26.21
C ALA A 959 26.27 28.51 -26.41
N GLY A 960 26.72 29.77 -26.57
CA GLY A 960 25.84 30.88 -26.94
C GLY A 960 26.12 32.26 -26.31
N VAL A 961 26.90 32.36 -25.22
CA VAL A 961 27.16 33.67 -24.58
C VAL A 961 28.62 33.83 -24.12
N GLY A 962 29.33 34.80 -24.73
CA GLY A 962 30.21 35.76 -24.04
C GLY A 962 31.55 35.33 -23.41
N SER A 963 32.55 35.00 -24.25
CA SER A 963 34.00 35.04 -23.97
C SER A 963 34.58 34.20 -22.82
N ASN A 964 34.39 32.88 -22.87
CA ASN A 964 35.35 31.82 -22.49
C ASN A 964 34.82 30.49 -23.01
N ASN A 965 35.61 29.78 -23.80
CA ASN A 965 35.07 28.72 -24.67
C ASN A 965 34.89 27.36 -23.98
N ARG A 966 35.04 27.24 -22.65
CA ARG A 966 34.86 26.01 -21.84
C ARG A 966 34.34 26.33 -20.44
N ILE A 967 33.93 25.30 -19.68
CA ILE A 967 33.46 25.45 -18.30
C ILE A 967 34.54 25.01 -17.31
N ASP A 968 34.49 25.56 -16.11
CA ASP A 968 35.35 25.11 -15.02
C ASP A 968 34.87 23.74 -14.47
N ILE A 969 35.82 22.86 -14.16
CA ILE A 969 35.55 21.58 -13.48
C ILE A 969 35.23 21.86 -12.01
N GLY A 970 34.19 21.23 -11.48
CA GLY A 970 33.70 21.39 -10.10
C GLY A 970 32.48 22.31 -9.99
N ALA A 971 32.11 22.63 -8.74
CA ALA A 971 30.85 23.32 -8.40
C ALA A 971 30.84 24.83 -8.70
N TYR A 972 31.99 25.44 -8.95
CA TYR A 972 32.14 26.88 -9.18
C TYR A 972 32.58 27.17 -10.60
N GLU A 973 32.13 28.31 -11.13
CA GLU A 973 32.63 28.94 -12.34
C GLU A 973 33.38 30.22 -11.96
N THR A 974 34.59 30.40 -12.47
CA THR A 974 35.42 31.57 -12.15
C THR A 974 35.42 32.61 -13.26
N GLU A 975 35.88 33.82 -12.93
CA GLU A 975 36.10 34.89 -13.92
C GLU A 975 37.44 34.76 -14.68
N TYR A 976 38.22 33.72 -14.37
CA TYR A 976 39.55 33.51 -14.96
C TYR A 976 39.46 32.76 -16.29
N ASN A 977 40.44 32.96 -17.16
CA ASN A 977 40.46 32.37 -18.50
C ASN A 977 41.80 31.67 -18.69
N ASN A 978 41.80 30.43 -19.16
CA ASN A 978 43.02 29.71 -19.49
C ASN A 978 43.08 29.23 -20.95
N PRO A 979 43.64 30.03 -21.87
CA PRO A 979 43.70 29.68 -23.28
C PRO A 979 44.70 28.54 -23.58
N GLU A 980 45.57 28.13 -22.65
CA GLU A 980 46.54 27.05 -22.87
C GLU A 980 45.88 25.66 -22.89
N TYR A 981 44.67 25.51 -22.34
CA TYR A 981 43.97 24.23 -22.21
C TYR A 981 42.85 23.99 -23.26
N LEU A 982 42.86 24.76 -24.35
CA LEU A 982 41.87 24.72 -25.45
C LEU A 982 42.05 23.57 -26.47
N VAL A 983 42.25 22.31 -26.02
CA VAL A 983 42.35 21.13 -26.91
C VAL A 983 41.08 20.29 -26.79
N ASP A 984 40.42 19.94 -27.91
CA ASP A 984 39.24 19.06 -28.08
C ASP A 984 38.54 18.56 -26.78
N ASP A 985 37.36 19.13 -26.46
CA ASP A 985 36.50 18.81 -25.29
C ASP A 985 35.49 17.71 -25.61
N SER A 986 35.64 17.03 -26.75
CA SER A 986 34.76 15.93 -27.12
C SER A 986 34.94 14.75 -26.16
N ILE A 987 33.80 14.20 -25.77
CA ILE A 987 33.71 12.94 -25.03
C ILE A 987 32.84 11.98 -25.83
N GLU A 988 33.23 10.72 -25.84
CA GLU A 988 32.47 9.67 -26.49
C GLU A 988 31.43 9.11 -25.51
N PHE A 989 30.16 9.42 -25.76
CA PHE A 989 29.07 8.76 -25.06
C PHE A 989 28.93 7.34 -25.58
N LYS A 990 29.36 6.37 -24.78
CA LYS A 990 29.14 4.95 -25.06
C LYS A 990 27.64 4.68 -24.94
N THR A 991 27.06 4.05 -25.95
CA THR A 991 25.69 3.55 -25.83
C THR A 991 25.71 2.42 -24.82
N PRO A 992 24.87 2.44 -23.76
CA PRO A 992 24.79 1.33 -22.82
C PRO A 992 24.55 0.03 -23.58
N ILE A 993 25.37 -0.98 -23.28
CA ILE A 993 25.20 -2.31 -23.86
C ILE A 993 24.08 -2.98 -23.07
N PRO A 994 22.93 -3.29 -23.70
CA PRO A 994 21.84 -3.97 -23.00
C PRO A 994 22.28 -5.35 -22.53
N ASP A 995 21.73 -5.80 -21.41
CA ASP A 995 21.84 -7.20 -21.00
C ASP A 995 21.19 -8.10 -22.06
N GLU A 996 22.00 -8.97 -22.69
CA GLU A 996 21.52 -9.96 -23.65
C GLU A 996 21.33 -11.32 -22.97
N ILE A 997 20.13 -11.88 -23.06
CA ILE A 997 19.85 -13.28 -22.72
C ILE A 997 20.58 -14.16 -23.74
N LEU A 998 21.58 -14.90 -23.26
CA LEU A 998 22.36 -15.79 -24.11
C LEU A 998 21.57 -17.05 -24.45
N LYS A 999 21.93 -17.69 -25.57
CA LYS A 999 21.26 -18.90 -26.05
C LYS A 999 22.27 -20.01 -26.25
N ALA A 1000 21.89 -21.23 -25.83
CA ALA A 1000 22.66 -22.43 -26.08
C ALA A 1000 21.74 -23.62 -26.37
N LYS A 1001 22.34 -24.72 -26.81
CA LYS A 1001 21.69 -26.00 -27.08
C LYS A 1001 22.29 -27.09 -26.21
N ALA A 1002 21.42 -27.95 -25.70
CA ALA A 1002 21.82 -29.22 -25.11
C ALA A 1002 21.41 -30.35 -26.06
N SER A 1003 22.35 -31.21 -26.44
CA SER A 1003 22.06 -32.36 -27.30
C SER A 1003 21.57 -33.55 -26.49
N LYS A 1004 20.69 -34.38 -27.08
CA LYS A 1004 20.20 -35.57 -26.39
C LYS A 1004 21.32 -36.58 -26.17
N GLY A 1005 21.54 -37.01 -24.92
CA GLY A 1005 22.60 -37.94 -24.56
C GLY A 1005 22.80 -38.11 -23.05
N THR A 1006 23.39 -39.23 -22.65
CA THR A 1006 23.72 -39.54 -21.25
C THR A 1006 25.21 -39.89 -21.15
N PRO A 1007 26.04 -39.05 -20.49
CA PRO A 1007 27.45 -39.34 -20.23
C PRO A 1007 27.63 -40.29 -19.03
N GLU A 1008 28.83 -40.87 -18.90
CA GLU A 1008 29.29 -41.44 -17.62
C GLU A 1008 29.74 -40.28 -16.70
N LEU A 1009 29.55 -40.39 -15.38
CA LEU A 1009 29.99 -39.35 -14.43
C LEU A 1009 31.21 -39.86 -13.67
N ASP A 1010 32.39 -39.64 -14.21
CA ASP A 1010 33.65 -40.12 -13.63
C ASP A 1010 34.75 -39.04 -13.54
N GLY A 1011 34.49 -37.84 -14.06
CA GLY A 1011 35.43 -36.73 -14.06
C GLY A 1011 36.43 -36.77 -15.22
N GLU A 1012 36.19 -37.63 -16.21
CA GLU A 1012 36.90 -37.66 -17.49
C GLU A 1012 35.96 -37.22 -18.64
N ILE A 1013 36.51 -36.57 -19.67
CA ILE A 1013 35.68 -36.08 -20.79
C ILE A 1013 35.42 -37.23 -21.78
N ASP A 1014 34.20 -37.77 -21.74
CA ASP A 1014 33.67 -38.74 -22.71
C ASP A 1014 33.54 -38.22 -24.16
N GLU A 1015 33.58 -39.14 -25.13
CA GLU A 1015 33.38 -38.84 -26.56
C GLU A 1015 32.01 -38.18 -26.86
N ILE A 1016 30.97 -38.51 -26.07
CA ILE A 1016 29.61 -37.97 -26.27
C ILE A 1016 29.53 -36.46 -26.09
N TRP A 1017 30.40 -35.87 -25.26
CA TRP A 1017 30.47 -34.41 -25.07
C TRP A 1017 30.86 -33.67 -26.35
N SER A 1018 31.49 -34.33 -27.33
CA SER A 1018 31.79 -33.74 -28.64
C SER A 1018 30.57 -33.57 -29.55
N THR A 1019 29.42 -34.14 -29.18
CA THR A 1019 28.18 -34.09 -29.98
C THR A 1019 27.32 -32.86 -29.71
N THR A 1020 27.68 -32.07 -28.70
CA THR A 1020 26.98 -30.85 -28.28
C THR A 1020 27.91 -29.65 -28.38
N GLU A 1021 27.34 -28.45 -28.45
CA GLU A 1021 28.14 -27.22 -28.52
C GLU A 1021 28.76 -26.86 -27.16
N SER A 1022 29.79 -26.03 -27.20
CA SER A 1022 30.41 -25.46 -26.00
C SER A 1022 30.21 -23.95 -25.96
N PHE A 1023 30.06 -23.41 -24.75
CA PHE A 1023 29.97 -21.98 -24.47
C PHE A 1023 30.75 -21.64 -23.20
N GLN A 1024 31.03 -20.35 -22.95
CA GLN A 1024 31.91 -19.91 -21.86
C GLN A 1024 31.22 -18.93 -20.92
N ALA A 1025 31.53 -19.03 -19.62
CA ALA A 1025 31.17 -18.02 -18.63
C ALA A 1025 32.18 -16.87 -18.68
N MET A 1026 31.80 -15.77 -19.33
CA MET A 1026 32.71 -14.66 -19.65
C MET A 1026 32.39 -13.37 -18.90
N LYS A 1027 31.20 -13.27 -18.29
CA LYS A 1027 30.82 -12.10 -17.50
C LYS A 1027 31.56 -12.20 -16.17
N ILE A 1028 32.24 -11.14 -15.71
CA ILE A 1028 33.08 -11.13 -14.49
C ILE A 1028 32.53 -10.18 -13.43
N SER A 1029 32.68 -10.55 -12.15
CA SER A 1029 32.13 -9.76 -11.04
C SER A 1029 33.01 -8.55 -10.66
N ASP A 1030 34.32 -8.65 -10.90
CA ASP A 1030 35.28 -7.57 -10.66
C ASP A 1030 36.28 -7.50 -11.82
N PRO A 1031 36.24 -6.46 -12.68
CA PRO A 1031 37.15 -6.33 -13.80
C PRO A 1031 38.59 -5.95 -13.41
N THR A 1032 38.83 -5.63 -12.13
CA THR A 1032 40.15 -5.23 -11.61
C THR A 1032 40.97 -6.42 -11.09
N LYS A 1033 40.37 -7.60 -11.01
CA LYS A 1033 40.98 -8.83 -10.49
C LYS A 1033 41.04 -9.92 -11.56
N ALA A 1034 41.94 -10.90 -11.38
CA ALA A 1034 41.95 -12.11 -12.21
C ALA A 1034 40.60 -12.84 -12.10
N ALA A 1035 40.22 -13.60 -13.12
CA ALA A 1035 38.94 -14.31 -13.15
C ALA A 1035 39.15 -15.73 -13.72
N PRO A 1036 38.40 -16.72 -13.22
CA PRO A 1036 38.48 -18.10 -13.71
C PRO A 1036 37.75 -18.19 -15.05
N MET A 1037 38.27 -18.95 -16.01
CA MET A 1037 37.55 -19.18 -17.28
C MET A 1037 36.87 -20.54 -17.25
N ALA A 1038 35.53 -20.56 -17.27
CA ALA A 1038 34.76 -21.80 -17.32
C ALA A 1038 34.17 -22.05 -18.72
N THR A 1039 34.56 -23.15 -19.36
CA THR A 1039 33.99 -23.65 -20.62
C THR A 1039 33.02 -24.79 -20.33
N MET A 1040 31.80 -24.70 -20.85
CA MET A 1040 30.71 -25.62 -20.53
C MET A 1040 30.13 -26.32 -21.75
N ARG A 1041 29.64 -27.55 -21.54
CA ARG A 1041 28.84 -28.33 -22.50
C ARG A 1041 27.64 -28.94 -21.81
N LEU A 1042 26.52 -29.02 -22.53
CA LEU A 1042 25.26 -29.54 -21.99
C LEU A 1042 24.73 -30.72 -22.81
N LEU A 1043 24.30 -31.77 -22.11
CA LEU A 1043 23.53 -32.89 -22.66
C LEU A 1043 22.24 -33.06 -21.88
N TRP A 1044 21.24 -33.74 -22.46
CA TRP A 1044 19.97 -34.00 -21.76
C TRP A 1044 19.40 -35.39 -22.06
N ASP A 1045 18.61 -35.90 -21.12
CA ASP A 1045 17.70 -37.04 -21.32
C ASP A 1045 16.30 -36.72 -20.76
N GLU A 1046 15.36 -37.66 -20.83
CA GLU A 1046 13.98 -37.44 -20.39
C GLU A 1046 13.86 -36.97 -18.92
N HIS A 1047 14.89 -37.16 -18.10
CA HIS A 1047 14.87 -36.93 -16.66
C HIS A 1047 15.99 -36.03 -16.12
N ASN A 1048 17.00 -35.67 -16.92
CA ASN A 1048 18.17 -34.96 -16.41
C ASN A 1048 18.77 -34.02 -17.45
N LEU A 1049 19.32 -32.91 -16.95
CA LEU A 1049 20.33 -32.12 -17.63
C LEU A 1049 21.72 -32.57 -17.13
N TYR A 1050 22.66 -32.73 -18.04
CA TYR A 1050 24.04 -33.06 -17.75
C TYR A 1050 24.93 -31.88 -18.11
N VAL A 1051 25.84 -31.52 -17.21
CA VAL A 1051 26.77 -30.42 -17.38
C VAL A 1051 28.20 -30.94 -17.32
N LEU A 1052 29.02 -30.59 -18.30
CA LEU A 1052 30.47 -30.67 -18.23
C LEU A 1052 31.00 -29.25 -18.15
N ALA A 1053 31.85 -28.96 -17.16
CA ALA A 1053 32.55 -27.70 -16.99
C ALA A 1053 34.05 -27.94 -16.90
N GLU A 1054 34.80 -27.27 -17.76
CA GLU A 1054 36.27 -27.19 -17.75
C GLU A 1054 36.64 -25.79 -17.25
N VAL A 1055 37.24 -25.69 -16.06
CA VAL A 1055 37.60 -24.42 -15.43
C VAL A 1055 39.11 -24.25 -15.47
N GLU A 1056 39.56 -23.16 -16.09
CA GLU A 1056 40.95 -22.69 -16.03
C GLU A 1056 41.12 -21.76 -14.84
N ASP A 1057 42.00 -22.15 -13.92
CA ASP A 1057 42.25 -21.49 -12.64
C ASP A 1057 43.65 -21.91 -12.14
N ASP A 1058 44.52 -20.91 -11.93
CA ASP A 1058 45.91 -21.12 -11.52
C ASP A 1058 46.06 -21.35 -10.00
N ASN A 1059 45.07 -20.96 -9.18
CA ASN A 1059 45.19 -20.95 -7.72
C ASN A 1059 43.93 -21.47 -7.02
N LEU A 1060 43.89 -22.77 -6.73
CA LEU A 1060 42.72 -23.41 -6.13
C LEU A 1060 42.64 -23.26 -4.59
N SER A 1061 41.49 -22.81 -4.07
CA SER A 1061 41.18 -22.65 -2.64
C SER A 1061 39.79 -23.15 -2.22
N VAL A 1062 39.75 -23.73 -1.00
CA VAL A 1062 38.53 -24.05 -0.23
C VAL A 1062 38.56 -23.40 1.16
N ARG A 1063 39.38 -22.36 1.33
CA ARG A 1063 39.65 -21.76 2.65
C ARG A 1063 38.50 -20.92 3.19
N GLY A 1064 37.68 -20.37 2.29
CA GLY A 1064 36.56 -19.50 2.63
C GLY A 1064 35.59 -20.11 3.64
N ALA A 1065 35.09 -19.25 4.54
CA ALA A 1065 34.11 -19.65 5.55
C ALA A 1065 32.74 -19.90 4.92
N ASN A 1066 32.45 -19.20 3.82
CA ASN A 1066 31.25 -19.39 3.05
C ASN A 1066 31.52 -20.31 1.85
N LEU A 1067 30.55 -21.19 1.54
CA LEU A 1067 30.72 -22.19 0.48
C LEU A 1067 30.77 -21.61 -0.95
N TRP A 1068 30.37 -20.35 -1.13
CA TRP A 1068 30.49 -19.63 -2.40
C TRP A 1068 31.84 -18.90 -2.55
N GLU A 1069 32.68 -18.90 -1.50
CA GLU A 1069 34.07 -18.44 -1.55
C GLU A 1069 35.02 -19.58 -1.90
N HIS A 1070 34.52 -20.80 -2.08
CA HIS A 1070 35.31 -21.92 -2.57
C HIS A 1070 35.36 -21.89 -4.09
N ASP A 1071 36.48 -22.32 -4.65
CA ASP A 1071 36.60 -22.44 -6.09
C ASP A 1071 35.71 -23.57 -6.59
N SER A 1072 34.65 -23.15 -7.24
CA SER A 1072 33.49 -23.98 -7.50
C SER A 1072 32.72 -23.54 -8.72
N MET A 1073 32.08 -24.50 -9.37
CA MET A 1073 31.04 -24.24 -10.36
C MET A 1073 29.68 -24.17 -9.67
N GLU A 1074 28.92 -23.15 -10.04
CA GLU A 1074 27.51 -23.00 -9.70
C GLU A 1074 26.66 -23.16 -10.96
N PHE A 1075 25.54 -23.87 -10.84
CA PHE A 1075 24.58 -24.12 -11.90
C PHE A 1075 23.18 -23.71 -11.42
N PHE A 1076 22.48 -22.95 -12.24
CA PHE A 1076 21.15 -22.43 -11.98
C PHE A 1076 20.21 -22.89 -13.08
N MET A 1077 19.05 -23.44 -12.71
CA MET A 1077 18.11 -24.04 -13.66
C MET A 1077 16.68 -23.64 -13.34
N ASP A 1078 16.00 -23.07 -14.32
CA ASP A 1078 14.57 -22.74 -14.35
C ASP A 1078 13.90 -23.67 -15.39
N GLU A 1079 13.21 -24.71 -14.92
CA GLU A 1079 12.68 -25.75 -15.82
C GLU A 1079 11.52 -25.26 -16.71
N ASN A 1080 10.78 -24.23 -16.24
CA ASN A 1080 9.65 -23.69 -16.97
C ASN A 1080 10.02 -22.49 -17.88
N ASN A 1081 11.23 -21.95 -17.72
CA ASN A 1081 11.74 -20.74 -18.37
C ASN A 1081 10.89 -19.51 -18.05
N GLY A 1082 10.63 -19.30 -16.77
CA GLY A 1082 9.66 -18.33 -16.26
C GLY A 1082 10.19 -16.90 -16.20
N ASN A 1083 11.52 -16.72 -16.25
CA ASN A 1083 12.22 -15.43 -16.21
C ASN A 1083 11.70 -14.53 -15.09
N SER A 1084 11.72 -15.06 -13.88
CA SER A 1084 11.04 -14.49 -12.73
C SER A 1084 12.00 -13.74 -11.81
N THR A 1085 11.48 -12.71 -11.12
CA THR A 1085 12.25 -11.92 -10.16
C THR A 1085 12.55 -12.67 -8.85
N ALA A 1086 12.05 -13.90 -8.68
CA ALA A 1086 12.26 -14.74 -7.49
C ALA A 1086 12.07 -16.23 -7.79
N PHE A 1087 12.85 -17.10 -7.12
CA PHE A 1087 12.78 -18.55 -7.30
C PHE A 1087 11.37 -19.13 -7.08
N GLN A 1088 10.93 -19.93 -8.05
CA GLN A 1088 9.74 -20.77 -8.07
C GLN A 1088 10.09 -22.21 -7.67
N LEU A 1089 9.07 -23.06 -7.49
CA LEU A 1089 9.26 -24.43 -7.00
C LEU A 1089 10.02 -25.34 -7.98
N ASP A 1090 10.10 -24.95 -9.25
CA ASP A 1090 10.85 -25.65 -10.29
C ASP A 1090 12.29 -25.15 -10.47
N ASP A 1091 12.67 -24.08 -9.76
CA ASP A 1091 14.01 -23.50 -9.86
C ASP A 1091 15.01 -24.21 -8.95
N GLY A 1092 16.20 -24.48 -9.47
CA GLY A 1092 17.27 -25.18 -8.76
C GLY A 1092 18.59 -24.42 -8.79
N HIS A 1093 19.28 -24.38 -7.65
CA HIS A 1093 20.64 -23.86 -7.50
C HIS A 1093 21.57 -24.97 -6.98
N TYR A 1094 22.53 -25.36 -7.81
CA TYR A 1094 23.46 -26.48 -7.57
C TYR A 1094 24.89 -25.94 -7.53
N ARG A 1095 25.74 -26.44 -6.63
CA ARG A 1095 27.15 -26.04 -6.53
C ARG A 1095 28.06 -27.25 -6.31
N VAL A 1096 29.19 -27.29 -7.02
CA VAL A 1096 30.23 -28.32 -6.91
C VAL A 1096 31.60 -27.63 -6.85
N ASN A 1097 32.38 -27.83 -5.78
CA ASN A 1097 33.76 -27.32 -5.72
C ASN A 1097 34.76 -28.28 -6.39
N TYR A 1098 36.02 -27.86 -6.58
CA TYR A 1098 37.05 -28.69 -7.22
C TYR A 1098 37.37 -29.98 -6.44
N GLU A 1099 37.05 -30.06 -5.14
CA GLU A 1099 37.15 -31.28 -4.31
C GLU A 1099 35.89 -32.18 -4.39
N ASN A 1100 34.97 -31.89 -5.32
CA ASN A 1100 33.69 -32.57 -5.51
C ASN A 1100 32.72 -32.45 -4.31
N LEU A 1101 32.83 -31.40 -3.50
CA LEU A 1101 31.85 -31.08 -2.46
C LEU A 1101 30.58 -30.54 -3.11
N ARG A 1102 29.49 -31.29 -2.99
CA ARG A 1102 28.17 -30.88 -3.49
C ARG A 1102 27.41 -30.08 -2.45
N THR A 1103 26.94 -28.90 -2.84
CA THR A 1103 26.05 -28.06 -2.03
C THR A 1103 24.96 -27.45 -2.94
N GLY A 1104 24.02 -26.70 -2.37
CA GLY A 1104 22.93 -26.09 -3.16
C GLY A 1104 22.15 -25.05 -2.37
N GLY A 1105 21.29 -24.33 -3.07
CA GLY A 1105 20.44 -23.28 -2.52
C GLY A 1105 19.20 -23.83 -1.83
N SER A 1106 18.78 -23.18 -0.73
CA SER A 1106 17.56 -23.52 0.02
C SER A 1106 16.26 -23.00 -0.61
N ARG A 1107 16.36 -22.13 -1.62
CA ARG A 1107 15.22 -21.56 -2.37
C ARG A 1107 14.76 -22.52 -3.48
N GLY A 1108 13.56 -22.29 -4.01
CA GLY A 1108 12.94 -23.13 -5.03
C GLY A 1108 12.87 -24.59 -4.62
N LYS A 1109 13.55 -25.47 -5.37
CA LYS A 1109 13.64 -26.92 -5.09
C LYS A 1109 14.34 -27.29 -3.78
N GLY A 1110 15.06 -26.38 -3.12
CA GLY A 1110 15.80 -26.68 -1.89
C GLY A 1110 16.90 -27.73 -2.10
N ILE A 1111 17.80 -27.46 -3.03
CA ILE A 1111 18.87 -28.38 -3.45
C ILE A 1111 19.88 -28.59 -2.31
N ASN A 1112 20.28 -29.84 -2.11
CA ASN A 1112 21.33 -30.23 -1.19
C ASN A 1112 22.23 -31.32 -1.82
N ALA A 1113 23.25 -31.77 -1.09
CA ALA A 1113 24.25 -32.74 -1.58
C ALA A 1113 23.66 -34.08 -2.12
N SER A 1114 22.45 -34.45 -1.69
CA SER A 1114 21.75 -35.66 -2.13
C SER A 1114 20.79 -35.45 -3.32
N SER A 1115 20.54 -34.18 -3.69
CA SER A 1115 19.61 -33.83 -4.77
C SER A 1115 20.17 -34.12 -6.16
N PHE A 1116 21.48 -34.29 -6.32
CA PHE A 1116 22.13 -34.46 -7.61
C PHE A 1116 23.45 -35.24 -7.47
N SER A 1117 24.02 -35.66 -8.60
CA SER A 1117 25.29 -36.41 -8.64
C SER A 1117 26.35 -35.63 -9.41
N SER A 1118 27.61 -35.80 -9.03
CA SER A 1118 28.75 -35.11 -9.66
C SER A 1118 30.05 -35.89 -9.52
N ALA A 1119 30.97 -35.63 -10.45
CA ALA A 1119 32.37 -35.97 -10.36
C ALA A 1119 33.22 -34.71 -10.61
N ALA A 1120 34.33 -34.58 -9.90
CA ALA A 1120 35.29 -33.50 -10.12
C ALA A 1120 36.71 -34.03 -10.16
N LYS A 1121 37.56 -33.42 -10.99
CA LYS A 1121 38.95 -33.81 -11.17
C LYS A 1121 39.84 -32.58 -11.38
N VAL A 1122 40.85 -32.43 -10.53
CA VAL A 1122 41.90 -31.42 -10.73
C VAL A 1122 42.77 -31.82 -11.92
N VAL A 1123 43.03 -30.86 -12.81
CA VAL A 1123 43.87 -31.00 -14.01
C VAL A 1123 44.96 -29.93 -14.02
N ASP A 1124 45.88 -30.00 -14.99
CA ASP A 1124 46.89 -28.96 -15.15
C ASP A 1124 46.21 -27.64 -15.54
N GLY A 1125 46.44 -26.57 -14.75
CA GLY A 1125 45.83 -25.26 -14.96
C GLY A 1125 44.36 -25.11 -14.55
N GLY A 1126 43.81 -26.03 -13.73
CA GLY A 1126 42.47 -25.88 -13.15
C GLY A 1126 41.76 -27.18 -12.80
N TYR A 1127 40.46 -27.30 -13.10
CA TYR A 1127 39.64 -28.47 -12.74
C TYR A 1127 38.48 -28.75 -13.70
N ILE A 1128 38.02 -30.00 -13.71
CA ILE A 1128 36.86 -30.48 -14.48
C ILE A 1128 35.75 -30.86 -13.51
N ILE A 1129 34.52 -30.50 -13.84
CA ILE A 1129 33.30 -30.95 -13.15
C ILE A 1129 32.32 -31.55 -14.16
N GLU A 1130 31.81 -32.74 -13.83
CA GLU A 1130 30.63 -33.30 -14.45
C GLU A 1130 29.48 -33.35 -13.44
N ALA A 1131 28.29 -32.91 -13.82
CA ALA A 1131 27.11 -32.90 -12.95
C ALA A 1131 25.87 -33.43 -13.67
N LYS A 1132 25.08 -34.24 -12.96
CA LYS A 1132 23.75 -34.71 -13.39
C LYS A 1132 22.68 -34.03 -12.54
N LEU A 1133 21.95 -33.10 -13.17
CA LEU A 1133 20.93 -32.25 -12.56
C LEU A 1133 19.53 -32.79 -12.90
N PRO A 1134 18.70 -33.19 -11.92
CA PRO A 1134 17.39 -33.77 -12.21
C PRO A 1134 16.37 -32.77 -12.75
N LEU A 1135 15.60 -33.19 -13.76
CA LEU A 1135 14.38 -32.55 -14.24
C LEU A 1135 13.18 -33.15 -13.50
N THR A 1136 12.53 -32.39 -12.62
CA THR A 1136 11.50 -32.92 -11.71
C THR A 1136 10.08 -32.42 -11.99
N THR A 1137 9.96 -31.27 -12.65
CA THR A 1137 8.67 -30.65 -13.00
C THR A 1137 8.36 -30.74 -14.49
N ILE A 1138 9.39 -30.98 -15.31
CA ILE A 1138 9.27 -31.24 -16.74
C ILE A 1138 9.80 -32.63 -17.11
N THR A 1139 9.44 -33.09 -18.30
CA THR A 1139 10.10 -34.23 -18.97
C THR A 1139 10.85 -33.69 -20.17
N GLY A 1140 12.13 -34.03 -20.30
CA GLY A 1140 12.97 -33.60 -21.42
C GLY A 1140 12.37 -34.03 -22.76
N SER A 1141 12.30 -33.10 -23.72
CA SER A 1141 11.87 -33.39 -25.10
C SER A 1141 12.49 -32.38 -26.06
N VAL A 1142 12.68 -32.78 -27.32
CA VAL A 1142 13.25 -31.92 -28.36
C VAL A 1142 12.37 -30.68 -28.55
N GLY A 1143 13.01 -29.52 -28.63
CA GLY A 1143 12.36 -28.21 -28.72
C GLY A 1143 11.96 -27.61 -27.38
N LYS A 1144 12.13 -28.34 -26.26
CA LYS A 1144 11.94 -27.78 -24.92
C LYS A 1144 13.03 -26.73 -24.64
N VAL A 1145 12.61 -25.59 -24.10
CA VAL A 1145 13.51 -24.54 -23.60
C VAL A 1145 13.42 -24.50 -22.09
N ILE A 1146 14.58 -24.38 -21.44
CA ILE A 1146 14.73 -24.12 -20.01
C ILE A 1146 15.57 -22.85 -19.83
N GLY A 1147 15.36 -22.15 -18.73
CA GLY A 1147 16.28 -21.11 -18.29
C GLY A 1147 17.49 -21.75 -17.61
N PHE A 1148 18.70 -21.34 -17.97
CA PHE A 1148 19.94 -21.85 -17.40
C PHE A 1148 20.98 -20.76 -17.24
N ASP A 1149 21.71 -20.79 -16.14
CA ASP A 1149 22.91 -19.97 -15.97
C ASP A 1149 23.97 -20.75 -15.20
N ALA A 1150 25.23 -20.41 -15.38
CA ALA A 1150 26.31 -21.11 -14.72
C ALA A 1150 27.60 -20.28 -14.70
N GLY A 1151 28.45 -20.54 -13.70
CA GLY A 1151 29.60 -19.72 -13.41
C GLY A 1151 30.59 -20.33 -12.43
N ALA A 1152 31.84 -19.85 -12.45
CA ALA A 1152 32.89 -20.27 -11.53
C ALA A 1152 33.18 -19.17 -10.49
N SER A 1153 33.40 -19.54 -9.23
CA SER A 1153 33.98 -18.65 -8.20
C SER A 1153 35.48 -18.88 -8.06
N ASP A 1154 36.22 -17.84 -7.67
CA ASP A 1154 37.69 -17.83 -7.57
C ASP A 1154 38.18 -16.98 -6.37
N ASP A 1155 38.97 -17.60 -5.50
CA ASP A 1155 39.84 -17.00 -4.48
C ASP A 1155 41.32 -17.11 -4.91
N ASN A 1156 41.66 -16.32 -5.92
CA ASN A 1156 42.96 -16.36 -6.59
C ASN A 1156 44.16 -16.08 -5.68
N ASN A 1157 43.95 -15.52 -4.48
CA ASN A 1157 45.03 -15.17 -3.54
C ASN A 1157 45.08 -16.07 -2.28
N ASP A 1158 44.14 -17.01 -2.14
CA ASP A 1158 44.00 -17.97 -1.04
C ASP A 1158 43.87 -17.31 0.36
N ASP A 1159 43.24 -16.14 0.46
CA ASP A 1159 42.96 -15.48 1.74
C ASP A 1159 41.63 -15.90 2.38
N GLY A 1160 40.81 -16.65 1.66
CA GLY A 1160 39.48 -17.10 2.07
C GLY A 1160 38.36 -16.14 1.70
N ILE A 1161 38.61 -15.14 0.85
CA ILE A 1161 37.62 -14.19 0.34
C ILE A 1161 37.57 -14.32 -1.18
N ARG A 1162 36.37 -14.47 -1.73
CA ARG A 1162 36.20 -14.53 -3.19
C ARG A 1162 36.73 -13.25 -3.84
N ASP A 1163 37.71 -13.41 -4.73
CA ASP A 1163 38.26 -12.34 -5.53
C ASP A 1163 37.37 -12.06 -6.74
N ASN A 1164 36.92 -13.11 -7.43
CA ASN A 1164 36.09 -12.97 -8.61
C ASN A 1164 35.09 -14.11 -8.76
N ALA A 1165 34.14 -13.90 -9.67
CA ALA A 1165 33.22 -14.91 -10.15
C ALA A 1165 32.97 -14.66 -11.64
N THR A 1166 32.76 -15.72 -12.40
CA THR A 1166 32.24 -15.66 -13.77
C THR A 1166 30.79 -16.10 -13.84
N MET A 1167 30.04 -15.60 -14.83
CA MET A 1167 28.70 -16.07 -15.20
C MET A 1167 28.56 -16.14 -16.71
N TRP A 1168 27.71 -17.05 -17.19
CA TRP A 1168 27.41 -17.20 -18.60
C TRP A 1168 26.46 -16.11 -19.09
N SER A 1169 25.24 -16.06 -18.56
CA SER A 1169 24.20 -15.17 -19.06
C SER A 1169 23.94 -13.98 -18.13
N ASN A 1170 23.99 -14.12 -16.81
CA ASN A 1170 23.61 -13.04 -15.91
C ASN A 1170 24.79 -12.13 -15.53
N GLN A 1171 24.84 -10.89 -16.03
CA GLN A 1171 25.93 -9.95 -15.69
C GLN A 1171 25.81 -9.34 -14.28
N ARG A 1172 24.64 -9.50 -13.63
CA ARG A 1172 24.32 -8.90 -12.34
C ARG A 1172 24.74 -9.77 -11.15
N PHE A 1173 25.18 -11.01 -11.41
CA PHE A 1173 25.63 -11.96 -10.38
C PHE A 1173 24.59 -12.29 -9.29
N ASN A 1174 23.30 -12.08 -9.59
CA ASN A 1174 22.18 -12.36 -8.69
C ASN A 1174 21.39 -13.62 -9.08
N SER A 1175 21.99 -14.55 -9.83
CA SER A 1175 21.35 -15.81 -10.27
C SER A 1175 20.92 -16.70 -9.10
N HIS A 1176 21.40 -16.47 -7.88
CA HIS A 1176 20.92 -17.15 -6.68
C HIS A 1176 19.59 -16.59 -6.14
N GLU A 1177 19.09 -15.49 -6.72
CA GLU A 1177 17.89 -14.78 -6.27
C GLU A 1177 16.79 -14.70 -7.33
N SER A 1178 17.15 -14.50 -8.60
CA SER A 1178 16.22 -14.28 -9.71
C SER A 1178 16.63 -15.08 -10.96
N THR A 1179 15.64 -15.52 -11.72
CA THR A 1179 15.80 -16.23 -13.01
C THR A 1179 15.66 -15.31 -14.23
N GLU A 1180 15.39 -14.02 -14.03
CA GLU A 1180 15.09 -13.03 -15.08
C GLU A 1180 16.15 -12.93 -16.19
N TRP A 1181 17.43 -13.17 -15.83
CA TRP A 1181 18.58 -12.99 -16.71
C TRP A 1181 19.29 -14.30 -17.07
N TYR A 1182 18.63 -15.45 -16.85
CA TYR A 1182 19.14 -16.74 -17.28
C TYR A 1182 19.15 -16.83 -18.81
N GLY A 1183 20.06 -17.63 -19.34
CA GLY A 1183 20.12 -17.93 -20.77
C GLY A 1183 19.08 -18.98 -21.17
N ASP A 1184 18.67 -18.95 -22.43
CA ASP A 1184 17.77 -19.96 -23.00
C ASP A 1184 18.58 -21.20 -23.46
N VAL A 1185 18.37 -22.35 -22.83
CA VAL A 1185 18.91 -23.63 -23.30
C VAL A 1185 17.83 -24.43 -24.01
N THR A 1186 18.03 -24.69 -25.30
CA THR A 1186 17.11 -25.50 -26.12
C THR A 1186 17.57 -26.95 -26.19
N PHE A 1187 16.69 -27.89 -25.88
CA PHE A 1187 16.92 -29.32 -26.03
C PHE A 1187 16.80 -29.75 -27.49
N VAL A 1188 17.85 -30.35 -28.05
CA VAL A 1188 17.90 -30.79 -29.46
C VAL A 1188 18.24 -32.27 -29.59
N GLU A 1189 18.04 -32.84 -30.78
CA GLU A 1189 18.45 -34.22 -31.08
C GLU A 1189 19.97 -34.39 -31.00
N ALA A 1190 20.42 -35.63 -30.83
CA ALA A 1190 21.84 -35.95 -30.77
C ALA A 1190 22.56 -35.56 -32.08
N GLY A 1191 23.62 -34.76 -31.97
CA GLY A 1191 24.45 -34.38 -33.12
C GLY A 1191 23.80 -33.38 -34.09
N ASP A 1192 22.72 -32.71 -33.69
CA ASP A 1192 22.06 -31.65 -34.47
C ASP A 1192 22.82 -30.31 -34.39
N LEU A 1193 24.15 -30.40 -34.55
CA LEU A 1193 25.03 -29.25 -34.71
C LEU A 1193 24.87 -28.75 -36.16
N PRO A 1194 24.34 -27.54 -36.41
CA PRO A 1194 24.53 -26.93 -37.72
C PRO A 1194 26.03 -26.82 -37.97
N THR A 1195 26.48 -27.21 -39.17
CA THR A 1195 27.87 -27.04 -39.64
C THR A 1195 28.24 -25.57 -39.91
N THR A 1196 27.64 -24.65 -39.17
CA THR A 1196 28.12 -23.27 -39.05
C THR A 1196 29.28 -23.27 -38.07
N PRO A 1197 30.46 -22.77 -38.46
CA PRO A 1197 31.51 -22.46 -37.50
C PRO A 1197 30.89 -21.57 -36.42
N GLY A 1198 31.09 -21.91 -35.15
CA GLY A 1198 30.81 -20.98 -34.06
C GLY A 1198 31.50 -19.64 -34.36
N PRO A 1199 30.99 -18.51 -33.85
CA PRO A 1199 31.71 -17.25 -33.99
C PRO A 1199 33.12 -17.47 -33.48
N ALA A 1200 34.12 -17.27 -34.34
CA ALA A 1200 35.50 -17.35 -33.92
C ALA A 1200 35.67 -16.37 -32.76
N PRO A 1201 36.42 -16.73 -31.69
CA PRO A 1201 36.77 -15.77 -30.66
C PRO A 1201 37.33 -14.53 -31.35
N THR A 1202 36.75 -13.37 -31.02
CA THR A 1202 37.16 -12.10 -31.62
C THR A 1202 38.66 -11.95 -31.37
N PRO A 1203 39.49 -11.83 -32.42
CA PRO A 1203 40.93 -11.83 -32.24
C PRO A 1203 41.36 -10.64 -31.37
N VAL A 1204 42.12 -10.94 -30.31
CA VAL A 1204 42.67 -9.92 -29.41
C VAL A 1204 43.79 -9.19 -30.16
N VAL A 1205 43.59 -7.89 -30.38
CA VAL A 1205 44.56 -6.98 -31.00
C VAL A 1205 45.30 -6.27 -29.87
N GLU A 1206 46.60 -6.50 -29.77
CA GLU A 1206 47.48 -5.84 -28.79
C GLU A 1206 48.59 -5.11 -29.56
N GLY A 1207 48.35 -3.83 -29.86
CA GLY A 1207 49.23 -3.02 -30.72
C GLY A 1207 49.36 -3.58 -32.14
N SER A 1208 50.59 -3.77 -32.63
CA SER A 1208 50.85 -4.34 -33.96
C SER A 1208 50.88 -5.88 -33.99
N MET A 1209 50.36 -6.54 -32.94
CA MET A 1209 50.29 -7.99 -32.83
C MET A 1209 48.83 -8.46 -32.78
N ILE A 1210 48.55 -9.57 -33.46
CA ILE A 1210 47.29 -10.28 -33.37
C ILE A 1210 47.54 -11.73 -32.97
N GLN A 1211 46.75 -12.22 -32.00
CA GLN A 1211 46.68 -13.64 -31.70
C GLN A 1211 45.45 -14.23 -32.40
N LEU A 1212 45.68 -15.22 -33.25
CA LEU A 1212 44.63 -15.96 -33.93
C LEU A 1212 44.53 -17.35 -33.33
N THR A 1213 43.32 -17.77 -32.98
CA THR A 1213 43.02 -19.15 -32.60
C THR A 1213 42.67 -19.94 -33.86
N PRO A 1214 43.52 -20.88 -34.32
CA PRO A 1214 43.20 -21.66 -35.51
C PRO A 1214 42.03 -22.61 -35.25
N THR A 1215 41.44 -23.15 -36.31
CA THR A 1215 40.48 -24.26 -36.23
C THR A 1215 41.17 -25.53 -36.71
N LEU A 1216 41.11 -26.61 -35.92
CA LEU A 1216 41.68 -27.90 -36.33
C LEU A 1216 40.76 -28.58 -37.35
N THR A 1217 41.24 -28.81 -38.56
CA THR A 1217 40.55 -29.64 -39.57
C THR A 1217 41.43 -30.83 -39.92
N GLY A 1218 41.04 -32.03 -39.47
CA GLY A 1218 41.91 -33.21 -39.52
C GLY A 1218 43.14 -33.02 -38.64
N ASN A 1219 44.35 -33.16 -39.20
CA ASN A 1219 45.62 -32.94 -38.47
C ASN A 1219 46.25 -31.56 -38.72
N THR A 1220 45.51 -30.62 -39.34
CA THR A 1220 46.01 -29.29 -39.71
C THR A 1220 45.20 -28.20 -39.02
N ALA A 1221 45.86 -27.38 -38.20
CA ALA A 1221 45.29 -26.18 -37.58
C ALA A 1221 45.30 -25.02 -38.59
N LYS A 1222 44.14 -24.48 -38.94
CA LYS A 1222 43.98 -23.44 -39.96
C LYS A 1222 43.51 -22.13 -39.34
N ALA A 1223 44.19 -21.03 -39.64
CA ALA A 1223 43.77 -19.69 -39.26
C ALA A 1223 43.74 -18.78 -40.49
N GLU A 1224 42.79 -17.84 -40.52
CA GLU A 1224 42.66 -16.84 -41.57
C GLU A 1224 42.85 -15.45 -40.98
N LEU A 1225 43.67 -14.62 -41.63
CA LEU A 1225 43.74 -13.20 -41.34
C LEU A 1225 42.92 -12.48 -42.41
N SER A 1226 41.85 -11.80 -42.03
CA SER A 1226 41.04 -11.02 -42.96
C SER A 1226 41.81 -9.77 -43.42
N GLN A 1227 41.41 -9.20 -44.57
CA GLN A 1227 41.99 -7.95 -45.05
C GLN A 1227 41.72 -6.79 -44.07
N GLU A 1228 40.54 -6.79 -43.45
CA GLU A 1228 40.11 -5.76 -42.50
C GLU A 1228 40.96 -5.74 -41.22
N LEU A 1229 41.22 -6.91 -40.63
CA LEU A 1229 42.12 -7.03 -39.46
C LEU A 1229 43.57 -6.66 -39.81
N LEU A 1230 44.02 -7.00 -41.02
CA LEU A 1230 45.33 -6.59 -41.49
C LEU A 1230 45.44 -5.05 -41.62
N ASP A 1231 44.40 -4.41 -42.15
CA ASP A 1231 44.37 -2.95 -42.30
C ASP A 1231 44.36 -2.25 -40.95
N ASP A 1232 43.66 -2.79 -39.94
CA ASP A 1232 43.66 -2.24 -38.58
C ASP A 1232 45.00 -2.44 -37.86
N LEU A 1233 45.63 -3.61 -38.00
CA LEU A 1233 46.99 -3.84 -37.48
C LEU A 1233 48.01 -2.91 -38.16
N LEU A 1234 47.85 -2.63 -39.45
CA LEU A 1234 48.69 -1.68 -40.17
C LEU A 1234 48.42 -0.22 -39.79
N LYS A 1235 47.21 0.16 -39.34
CA LYS A 1235 46.99 1.50 -38.76
C LYS A 1235 47.76 1.66 -37.45
N GLN A 1236 47.73 0.63 -36.60
CA GLN A 1236 48.32 0.64 -35.26
C GLN A 1236 49.84 0.40 -35.26
N ALA A 1237 50.41 -0.22 -36.30
CA ALA A 1237 51.85 -0.43 -36.39
C ALA A 1237 52.62 0.87 -36.67
N GLU A 1238 53.62 1.16 -35.85
CA GLU A 1238 54.60 2.22 -36.11
C GLU A 1238 55.50 1.86 -37.31
N SER A 1239 55.92 2.88 -38.05
CA SER A 1239 56.86 2.69 -39.16
C SER A 1239 58.27 2.59 -38.62
N ASP A 1240 59.04 1.62 -39.09
CA ASP A 1240 60.46 1.54 -38.77
C ASP A 1240 61.25 2.70 -39.44
N ALA A 1241 62.55 2.78 -39.17
CA ALA A 1241 63.42 3.83 -39.71
C ALA A 1241 63.50 3.89 -41.26
N ARG A 1242 62.88 2.94 -41.97
CA ARG A 1242 62.78 2.88 -43.44
C ARG A 1242 61.36 3.15 -43.95
N GLY A 1243 60.40 3.44 -43.07
CA GLY A 1243 59.00 3.68 -43.40
C GLY A 1243 58.17 2.40 -43.55
N GLU A 1244 58.68 1.23 -43.14
CA GLU A 1244 57.99 -0.06 -43.25
C GLU A 1244 57.28 -0.41 -41.95
N LYS A 1245 56.02 -0.87 -42.04
CA LYS A 1245 55.22 -1.28 -40.87
C LYS A 1245 55.33 -2.78 -40.65
N ASN A 1246 55.57 -3.19 -39.40
CA ASN A 1246 55.71 -4.60 -39.04
C ASN A 1246 54.50 -5.07 -38.22
N VAL A 1247 53.85 -6.14 -38.68
CA VAL A 1247 52.72 -6.79 -38.00
C VAL A 1247 53.13 -8.21 -37.61
N ARG A 1248 52.83 -8.61 -36.37
CA ARG A 1248 53.10 -9.98 -35.87
C ARG A 1248 51.81 -10.76 -35.74
N ILE A 1249 51.79 -11.97 -36.30
CA ILE A 1249 50.67 -12.90 -36.20
C ILE A 1249 51.15 -14.08 -35.38
N LYS A 1250 50.52 -14.32 -34.23
CA LYS A 1250 50.78 -15.49 -33.39
C LYS A 1250 49.59 -16.44 -33.51
N LEU A 1251 49.88 -17.70 -33.82
CA LEU A 1251 48.87 -18.75 -33.81
C LEU A 1251 48.86 -19.42 -32.46
N ASN A 1252 47.69 -19.49 -31.83
CA ASN A 1252 47.56 -20.23 -30.58
C ASN A 1252 47.77 -21.73 -30.83
N PRO A 1253 48.56 -22.42 -29.98
CA PRO A 1253 48.76 -23.85 -30.12
C PRO A 1253 47.46 -24.61 -29.87
N ILE A 1254 47.19 -25.62 -30.68
CA ILE A 1254 46.03 -26.51 -30.57
C ILE A 1254 46.52 -27.94 -30.33
N ALA A 1255 45.97 -28.59 -29.30
CA ALA A 1255 46.22 -29.99 -29.02
C ALA A 1255 45.91 -30.87 -30.24
N ASN A 1256 46.76 -31.86 -30.53
CA ASN A 1256 46.65 -32.79 -31.66
C ASN A 1256 46.90 -32.21 -33.08
N ALA A 1257 47.23 -30.92 -33.22
CA ALA A 1257 47.64 -30.35 -34.50
C ALA A 1257 49.06 -30.83 -34.90
N LYS A 1258 49.21 -31.47 -36.07
CA LYS A 1258 50.53 -31.88 -36.61
C LYS A 1258 51.14 -30.85 -37.56
N SER A 1259 50.35 -29.87 -37.99
CA SER A 1259 50.77 -28.79 -38.88
C SER A 1259 49.84 -27.59 -38.73
N TYR A 1260 50.35 -26.38 -38.99
CA TYR A 1260 49.60 -25.13 -38.98
C TYR A 1260 49.59 -24.52 -40.38
N SER A 1261 48.48 -23.89 -40.75
CA SER A 1261 48.31 -23.18 -42.01
C SER A 1261 47.67 -21.82 -41.73
N GLN A 1262 48.39 -20.75 -42.04
CA GLN A 1262 47.87 -19.38 -42.01
C GLN A 1262 47.55 -18.91 -43.43
N SER A 1263 46.31 -18.47 -43.67
CA SER A 1263 45.94 -17.77 -44.90
C SER A 1263 46.19 -16.27 -44.75
N LEU A 1264 46.86 -15.64 -45.70
CA LEU A 1264 47.11 -14.18 -45.71
C LEU A 1264 46.33 -13.52 -46.85
N PRO A 1265 45.84 -12.28 -46.68
CA PRO A 1265 45.15 -11.55 -47.74
C PRO A 1265 46.01 -11.39 -49.01
N ALA A 1266 45.39 -11.51 -50.18
CA ALA A 1266 46.09 -11.51 -51.48
C ALA A 1266 46.91 -10.23 -51.76
N GLN A 1267 46.57 -9.10 -51.12
CA GLN A 1267 47.30 -7.83 -51.25
C GLN A 1267 48.70 -7.85 -50.58
N MET A 1268 49.01 -8.81 -49.69
CA MET A 1268 50.38 -8.96 -49.13
C MET A 1268 51.46 -9.37 -50.17
N SER A 1269 51.07 -9.73 -51.40
CA SER A 1269 51.95 -10.35 -52.40
C SER A 1269 52.98 -9.44 -53.09
N ARG A 1270 53.20 -8.20 -52.63
CA ARG A 1270 54.34 -7.38 -53.08
C ARG A 1270 55.22 -6.93 -51.90
N LYS A 1271 56.13 -7.84 -51.51
CA LYS A 1271 57.25 -7.70 -50.54
C LYS A 1271 57.02 -8.06 -49.06
N ALA A 1272 56.06 -8.90 -48.69
CA ALA A 1272 56.08 -9.51 -47.35
C ALA A 1272 57.12 -10.66 -47.28
N MET A 1273 58.19 -10.51 -46.51
CA MET A 1273 59.11 -11.60 -46.18
C MET A 1273 58.60 -12.27 -44.88
N ALA A 1274 57.75 -13.29 -45.01
CA ALA A 1274 57.31 -14.08 -43.85
C ALA A 1274 58.52 -14.83 -43.25
N ARG A 1275 58.89 -14.51 -42.01
CA ARG A 1275 59.85 -15.28 -41.22
C ARG A 1275 59.09 -15.99 -40.10
N SER A 1276 58.86 -17.30 -40.24
CA SER A 1276 58.37 -18.13 -39.14
C SER A 1276 59.48 -18.30 -38.09
N HIS A 1277 59.18 -18.07 -36.82
CA HIS A 1277 60.00 -18.49 -35.68
C HIS A 1277 59.29 -19.63 -34.97
#